data_AF-A0A8T0ASA0-F1
#
_entry.id   AF-A0A8T0ASA0-F1
#
_cell.length_a   1.000
_cell.length_b   1.000
_cell.length_c   1.000
_cell.angle_alpha   90.00
_cell.angle_beta   90.00
_cell.angle_gamma   90.00
#
_symmetry.space_group_name_H-M   'P 1'
#
loop_
_entity.id
_entity.type
_entity.pdbx_description
1 polymer ?
#
loop_
_entity_poly.entity_id
_entity_poly.type
_entity_poly.pdbx_seq_one_letter_code
_entity_poly.pdbx_strand_id
1 'polypeptide(L)'
;MDSSISCSKAKHVLGQKYRKNIAAFCNQTPYCLYMFHEGENVYVVLIGYFDQTVGEAKVRLLDFIQETHANLLNSAVKTLQTLNIPLANLIAFYSNAPNLAELISGLKAFNPGTVSLCSLTGMAEQACHSGIMAMEQSSQIQELITEVHQHFLSLPDFLKEQLNNMGDFRFTPYLTSDCLMLRTTLYKMAIAWSDLVHYFNSESDSSSSNGQICCLLNNKTLRLTFHFLSHALKPLCKFQESLDSGKDVRTLFQDAFSLIYNYISSFLTPKAVERYLRKGNLGSPMKNIVEHLPRDKLDVGEEVVEYLRQNDSELTGSVDLFYKSVLSFYMAVSSSIVESLPIPDNALRNIAALLNPEGKMEITGKAVTDLGVQFGICSFGEGTSLLTDDFLEYQFAEQEDELVSPAVQSLEQYWMTELRILGKTSLFRKLILSLLALPKTLRMEDIFAQVFESVDHCINGSVEERIMEISFGKDMVRDEDDYDDDITDNSSYISAPSQPLSPETLSSSTWDVIDLTEEDEIFMETNASASAPDKKRMEIPVIDEDTDDDIIWSDVLYPEKIKDHVSSTPNKEKEYACQDGKTFAPGEMVWGRVWGSALSPGLVLRWTDRKPRKYLRKVVWFGDGMVTKVNADGLQPYTAFAQCFCSNSFAKVTTYKDAIFHSLQTAAERAEKVFSINSDSKDDLLRQMMDWAFGGFTPSGPNGLRPRSKEDEFPKKFNWRFPKTNELIVSERQKDQEKRNIYNLKEVSVCLKRLSLDLHNGHFHLKDGNLNDYLLCPKPKQSSLQNEESFSFSTRRPTPKKQKCFSKNKDQNNDRSSDVHGKQDNNRYQMVHDVLVKGKNIEDFCLSCGNSCIEIFHPLFEGSLCLKCKDNLTETLYRYDDDGYQSYCTVCCAGLEVILCGHDSCCRSFCKDCLEVLIGKGTFNQLKDLDPWICYLCAPEKSSGALRPRHDWSIRVQEFFVNNSAMEFEPHRVYPSIPANLRRPIRVLSLFDGIGTGYLVLKDLGFKVEKYVASEIDDESITVSTVNHNGKIIQVDDVRVITKAHIEKWGPFDLLIGGSPCNDLSIVNPARKGLFEGTGRLFFEYYRLLNIMKPKDDDPRPFFWLFENVVFMNTKDKVDICRFLECNPVLVDAVKVSPAHRARYFWGNLPGMNRPIVASQKDKLNLQECLETGRTAKYVKVRTITTRSNSTKQGNNDQHFPVSMNGKDDGLWITELEKIFGFPKHYTDVKNMGRLQRQKVLGKSWSVPVIRHLFAPLKDYFACDPLK
;
A
#
# COMPACT_ATOMS: atom_id res chain seq x y z
N MET A 1 -24.61 39.18 -25.40
CA MET A 1 -23.55 39.23 -26.43
C MET A 1 -24.13 39.93 -27.66
N ASP A 2 -23.41 40.85 -28.29
CA ASP A 2 -23.88 41.49 -29.53
C ASP A 2 -23.71 40.53 -30.71
N SER A 3 -24.81 40.22 -31.40
CA SER A 3 -24.91 39.20 -32.45
C SER A 3 -24.29 39.62 -33.80
N SER A 4 -23.18 40.36 -33.79
CA SER A 4 -22.65 41.08 -34.98
C SER A 4 -21.26 40.61 -35.46
N ILE A 5 -20.63 39.63 -34.80
CA ILE A 5 -19.40 39.00 -35.28
C ILE A 5 -19.76 37.84 -36.22
N SER A 6 -19.93 38.15 -37.51
CA SER A 6 -20.06 37.11 -38.54
C SER A 6 -18.84 36.18 -38.53
N CYS A 7 -19.05 34.89 -38.83
CA CYS A 7 -17.98 33.87 -38.90
C CYS A 7 -16.78 34.30 -39.78
N SER A 8 -17.00 35.18 -40.77
CA SER A 8 -15.97 35.80 -41.60
C SER A 8 -15.08 36.82 -40.87
N LYS A 9 -15.63 37.61 -39.93
CA LYS A 9 -14.86 38.62 -39.17
C LYS A 9 -13.90 37.97 -38.18
N ALA A 10 -14.36 37.00 -37.39
CA ALA A 10 -13.49 36.28 -36.44
C ALA A 10 -12.31 35.58 -37.16
N LYS A 11 -12.56 34.99 -38.35
CA LYS A 11 -11.52 34.37 -39.19
C LYS A 11 -10.49 35.37 -39.73
N HIS A 12 -10.87 36.62 -39.95
CA HIS A 12 -9.95 37.68 -40.39
C HIS A 12 -9.14 38.32 -39.25
N VAL A 13 -9.69 38.41 -38.03
CA VAL A 13 -9.04 39.09 -36.89
C VAL A 13 -7.87 38.29 -36.30
N LEU A 14 -7.97 36.97 -36.21
CA LEU A 14 -6.94 36.14 -35.55
C LEU A 14 -5.79 35.69 -36.48
N GLY A 15 -6.02 35.66 -37.80
CA GLY A 15 -5.01 35.32 -38.81
C GLY A 15 -4.58 33.83 -38.85
N GLN A 16 -4.05 33.39 -40.01
CA GLN A 16 -3.69 31.97 -40.22
C GLN A 16 -2.56 31.46 -39.29
N LYS A 17 -1.68 32.34 -38.79
CA LYS A 17 -0.59 31.96 -37.87
C LYS A 17 -1.12 31.51 -36.50
N TYR A 18 -2.19 32.13 -35.99
CA TYR A 18 -2.78 31.80 -34.69
C TYR A 18 -3.23 30.34 -34.60
N ARG A 19 -3.94 29.84 -35.63
CA ARG A 19 -4.36 28.44 -35.72
C ARG A 19 -3.17 27.46 -35.78
N LYS A 20 -2.12 27.80 -36.54
CA LYS A 20 -0.90 26.98 -36.61
C LYS A 20 -0.14 26.93 -35.27
N ASN A 21 -0.12 28.03 -34.52
CA ASN A 21 0.51 28.09 -33.20
C ASN A 21 -0.24 27.21 -32.18
N ILE A 22 -1.58 27.26 -32.16
CA ILE A 22 -2.40 26.39 -31.31
C ILE A 22 -2.16 24.91 -31.63
N ALA A 23 -2.13 24.55 -32.93
CA ALA A 23 -1.85 23.19 -33.36
C ALA A 23 -0.44 22.73 -32.95
N ALA A 24 0.58 23.58 -33.09
CA ALA A 24 1.95 23.27 -32.66
C ALA A 24 2.04 22.97 -31.15
N PHE A 25 1.34 23.74 -30.30
CA PHE A 25 1.24 23.46 -28.87
C PHE A 25 0.51 22.14 -28.57
N CYS A 26 -0.70 21.97 -29.10
CA CYS A 26 -1.55 20.80 -28.81
C CYS A 26 -0.98 19.47 -29.33
N ASN A 27 0.02 19.51 -30.24
CA ASN A 27 0.79 18.33 -30.63
C ASN A 27 1.71 17.81 -29.50
N GLN A 28 2.14 18.68 -28.56
CA GLN A 28 3.06 18.33 -27.48
C GLN A 28 2.44 18.43 -26.08
N THR A 29 1.26 19.05 -25.93
CA THR A 29 0.57 19.22 -24.65
C THR A 29 -0.84 18.63 -24.64
N PRO A 30 -1.26 17.96 -23.56
CA PRO A 30 -2.66 17.67 -23.26
C PRO A 30 -3.56 18.92 -23.33
N TYR A 31 -4.82 18.75 -23.73
CA TYR A 31 -5.78 19.85 -23.84
C TYR A 31 -7.23 19.45 -23.48
N CYS A 32 -8.00 20.44 -23.03
CA CYS A 32 -9.44 20.37 -22.84
C CYS A 32 -10.21 21.01 -24.01
N LEU A 33 -11.36 20.44 -24.38
CA LEU A 33 -12.25 20.98 -25.41
C LEU A 33 -13.53 21.56 -24.77
N TYR A 34 -13.90 22.79 -25.14
CA TYR A 34 -15.16 23.40 -24.72
C TYR A 34 -16.05 23.64 -25.93
N MET A 35 -17.33 23.30 -25.81
CA MET A 35 -18.31 23.45 -26.88
C MET A 35 -19.56 24.14 -26.35
N PHE A 36 -19.68 25.44 -26.61
CA PHE A 36 -20.79 26.27 -26.14
C PHE A 36 -21.84 26.48 -27.23
N HIS A 37 -23.07 26.09 -26.95
CA HIS A 37 -24.22 26.31 -27.83
C HIS A 37 -24.79 27.73 -27.69
N GLU A 38 -24.95 28.43 -28.80
CA GLU A 38 -25.46 29.81 -28.89
C GLU A 38 -26.47 29.92 -30.04
N GLY A 39 -27.76 30.09 -29.73
CA GLY A 39 -28.81 30.39 -30.73
C GLY A 39 -29.18 29.24 -31.68
N GLU A 40 -29.40 29.54 -32.96
CA GLU A 40 -29.90 28.61 -33.98
C GLU A 40 -28.80 27.64 -34.48
N ASN A 41 -28.46 26.63 -33.68
CA ASN A 41 -27.49 25.57 -34.02
C ASN A 41 -26.04 26.06 -34.26
N VAL A 42 -25.63 27.18 -33.63
CA VAL A 42 -24.23 27.63 -33.66
C VAL A 42 -23.51 27.19 -32.38
N TYR A 43 -22.28 26.71 -32.54
CA TYR A 43 -21.42 26.26 -31.47
C TYR A 43 -20.08 26.98 -31.52
N VAL A 44 -19.71 27.59 -30.40
CA VAL A 44 -18.38 28.14 -30.18
C VAL A 44 -17.48 27.03 -29.65
N VAL A 45 -16.39 26.73 -30.38
CA VAL A 45 -15.42 25.72 -29.98
C VAL A 45 -14.17 26.40 -29.42
N LEU A 46 -13.85 26.13 -28.16
CA LEU A 46 -12.64 26.63 -27.49
C LEU A 46 -11.72 25.47 -27.11
N ILE A 47 -10.44 25.75 -26.96
CA ILE A 47 -9.42 24.80 -26.50
C ILE A 47 -8.68 25.38 -25.29
N GLY A 48 -8.54 24.58 -24.23
CA GLY A 48 -7.81 24.93 -23.02
C GLY A 48 -6.56 24.07 -22.84
N TYR A 49 -5.45 24.67 -22.44
CA TYR A 49 -4.19 23.95 -22.19
C TYR A 49 -3.33 24.67 -21.15
N PHE A 50 -2.39 23.95 -20.53
CA PHE A 50 -1.41 24.54 -19.62
C PHE A 50 -0.16 25.00 -20.37
N ASP A 51 0.14 26.29 -20.33
CA ASP A 51 1.32 26.89 -20.94
C ASP A 51 2.50 26.87 -19.97
N GLN A 52 3.40 25.90 -20.16
CA GLN A 52 4.60 25.69 -19.34
C GLN A 52 5.63 26.84 -19.43
N THR A 53 5.53 27.72 -20.43
CA THR A 53 6.46 28.85 -20.55
C THR A 53 6.10 29.99 -19.61
N VAL A 54 4.80 30.19 -19.36
CA VAL A 54 4.25 31.23 -18.48
C VAL A 54 3.78 30.67 -17.13
N GLY A 55 3.53 29.36 -17.03
CA GLY A 55 3.01 28.71 -15.82
C GLY A 55 1.52 28.94 -15.62
N GLU A 56 0.73 28.96 -16.71
CA GLU A 56 -0.68 29.35 -16.65
C GLU A 56 -1.56 28.48 -17.56
N ALA A 57 -2.75 28.13 -17.06
CA ALA A 57 -3.82 27.59 -17.89
C ALA A 57 -4.41 28.69 -18.80
N LYS A 58 -4.51 28.41 -20.10
CA LYS A 58 -5.00 29.36 -21.12
C LYS A 58 -6.13 28.74 -21.92
N VAL A 59 -7.19 29.51 -22.18
CA VAL A 59 -8.28 29.15 -23.10
C VAL A 59 -8.18 29.98 -24.38
N ARG A 60 -8.41 29.37 -25.55
CA ARG A 60 -8.31 30.01 -26.87
C ARG A 60 -9.48 29.60 -27.76
N LEU A 61 -9.94 30.53 -28.61
CA LEU A 61 -11.00 30.29 -29.59
C LEU A 61 -10.46 29.46 -30.76
N LEU A 62 -11.11 28.36 -31.10
CA LEU A 62 -10.68 27.47 -32.19
C LEU A 62 -11.45 27.73 -33.49
N ASP A 63 -12.77 27.51 -33.47
CA ASP A 63 -13.66 27.79 -34.61
C ASP A 63 -15.13 27.94 -34.17
N PHE A 64 -15.99 28.33 -35.11
CA PHE A 64 -17.44 28.29 -34.96
C PHE A 64 -18.02 27.20 -35.88
N ILE A 65 -18.85 26.31 -35.33
CA ILE A 65 -19.54 25.24 -36.05
C ILE A 65 -21.03 25.59 -36.13
N GLN A 66 -21.61 25.54 -37.34
CA GLN A 66 -23.05 25.74 -37.56
C GLN A 66 -23.64 24.45 -38.12
N GLU A 67 -24.15 23.59 -37.22
CA GLU A 67 -24.57 22.21 -37.52
C GLU A 67 -25.65 21.73 -36.54
N THR A 68 -26.50 20.80 -36.96
CA THR A 68 -27.48 20.17 -36.06
C THR A 68 -26.79 19.35 -34.95
N HIS A 69 -27.46 19.20 -33.79
CA HIS A 69 -26.95 18.40 -32.65
C HIS A 69 -26.41 17.02 -33.05
N ALA A 70 -27.10 16.30 -33.95
CA ALA A 70 -26.70 14.96 -34.42
C ALA A 70 -25.40 14.95 -35.25
N ASN A 71 -25.06 16.06 -35.92
CA ASN A 71 -23.82 16.18 -36.71
C ASN A 71 -22.65 16.77 -35.90
N LEU A 72 -22.91 17.27 -34.69
CA LEU A 72 -21.98 18.07 -33.90
C LEU A 72 -20.63 17.36 -33.66
N LEU A 73 -20.66 16.08 -33.30
CA LEU A 73 -19.48 15.23 -33.11
C LEU A 73 -18.63 15.17 -34.39
N ASN A 74 -19.24 14.85 -35.52
CA ASN A 74 -18.55 14.68 -36.80
C ASN A 74 -17.87 15.98 -37.24
N SER A 75 -18.55 17.12 -37.07
CA SER A 75 -18.00 18.42 -37.44
C SER A 75 -16.93 18.92 -36.47
N ALA A 76 -17.04 18.62 -35.16
CA ALA A 76 -15.98 18.90 -34.18
C ALA A 76 -14.70 18.09 -34.46
N VAL A 77 -14.84 16.78 -34.68
CA VAL A 77 -13.73 15.88 -35.06
C VAL A 77 -13.08 16.34 -36.37
N LYS A 78 -13.88 16.66 -37.40
CA LYS A 78 -13.40 17.19 -38.68
C LYS A 78 -12.65 18.51 -38.51
N THR A 79 -13.09 19.38 -37.61
CA THR A 79 -12.42 20.66 -37.30
C THR A 79 -11.05 20.43 -36.68
N LEU A 80 -10.95 19.55 -35.68
CA LEU A 80 -9.68 19.19 -35.04
C LEU A 80 -8.70 18.56 -36.04
N GLN A 81 -9.17 17.63 -36.87
CA GLN A 81 -8.37 17.00 -37.92
C GLN A 81 -7.88 18.00 -38.98
N THR A 82 -8.76 18.90 -39.45
CA THR A 82 -8.41 19.95 -40.44
C THR A 82 -7.34 20.92 -39.91
N LEU A 83 -7.26 21.10 -38.59
CA LEU A 83 -6.29 21.96 -37.92
C LEU A 83 -5.03 21.20 -37.44
N ASN A 84 -4.89 19.90 -37.74
CA ASN A 84 -3.80 19.04 -37.26
C ASN A 84 -3.65 19.03 -35.72
N ILE A 85 -4.77 19.02 -35.00
CA ILE A 85 -4.81 18.87 -33.53
C ILE A 85 -5.08 17.40 -33.19
N PRO A 86 -4.20 16.71 -32.46
CA PRO A 86 -4.31 15.26 -32.24
C PRO A 86 -5.31 14.92 -31.13
N LEU A 87 -6.36 14.18 -31.51
CA LEU A 87 -7.38 13.66 -30.59
C LEU A 87 -6.80 12.82 -29.43
N ALA A 88 -5.62 12.22 -29.61
CA ALA A 88 -4.91 11.47 -28.56
C ALA A 88 -4.34 12.33 -27.41
N ASN A 89 -4.39 13.66 -27.53
CA ASN A 89 -4.05 14.61 -26.47
C ASN A 89 -5.28 15.31 -25.86
N LEU A 90 -6.50 14.99 -26.32
CA LEU A 90 -7.74 15.41 -25.66
C LEU A 90 -7.87 14.68 -24.33
N ILE A 91 -7.90 15.39 -23.20
CA ILE A 91 -8.00 14.78 -21.85
C ILE A 91 -9.32 15.02 -21.15
N ALA A 92 -9.99 16.13 -21.45
CA ALA A 92 -11.35 16.36 -20.97
C ALA A 92 -12.15 17.23 -21.95
N PHE A 93 -13.48 17.20 -21.81
CA PHE A 93 -14.33 18.16 -22.50
C PHE A 93 -15.52 18.59 -21.65
N TYR A 94 -16.06 19.76 -22.01
CA TYR A 94 -17.26 20.35 -21.43
C TYR A 94 -18.15 20.91 -22.53
N SER A 95 -19.46 20.75 -22.39
CA SER A 95 -20.46 21.33 -23.28
C SER A 95 -21.78 21.53 -22.55
N ASN A 96 -22.45 22.64 -22.87
CA ASN A 96 -23.83 22.93 -22.43
C ASN A 96 -24.89 22.50 -23.46
N ALA A 97 -24.51 21.73 -24.49
CA ALA A 97 -25.46 21.25 -25.49
C ALA A 97 -26.46 20.23 -24.89
N PRO A 98 -27.72 20.21 -25.33
CA PRO A 98 -28.65 19.14 -24.99
C PRO A 98 -28.24 17.80 -25.63
N ASN A 99 -28.67 16.68 -25.03
CA ASN A 99 -28.46 15.31 -25.51
C ASN A 99 -26.99 14.89 -25.72
N LEU A 100 -26.17 15.04 -24.68
CA LEU A 100 -24.72 14.82 -24.73
C LEU A 100 -24.27 13.36 -24.92
N ALA A 101 -25.14 12.36 -24.77
CA ALA A 101 -24.75 10.95 -24.73
C ALA A 101 -23.95 10.49 -25.98
N GLU A 102 -24.39 10.88 -27.18
CA GLU A 102 -23.71 10.56 -28.43
C GLU A 102 -22.35 11.28 -28.55
N LEU A 103 -22.27 12.54 -28.11
CA LEU A 103 -21.03 13.31 -28.09
C LEU A 103 -20.01 12.72 -27.10
N ILE A 104 -20.46 12.31 -25.90
CA ILE A 104 -19.63 11.65 -24.88
C ILE A 104 -19.10 10.33 -25.40
N SER A 105 -19.97 9.46 -25.93
CA SER A 105 -19.57 8.15 -26.47
C SER A 105 -18.65 8.31 -27.66
N GLY A 106 -18.90 9.29 -28.53
CA GLY A 106 -18.11 9.57 -29.72
C GLY A 106 -16.69 10.04 -29.40
N LEU A 107 -16.53 11.00 -28.49
CA LEU A 107 -15.20 11.47 -28.09
C LEU A 107 -14.41 10.39 -27.33
N LYS A 108 -15.06 9.61 -26.46
CA LYS A 108 -14.45 8.46 -25.78
C LYS A 108 -14.04 7.33 -26.73
N ALA A 109 -14.66 7.20 -27.90
CA ALA A 109 -14.22 6.23 -28.91
C ALA A 109 -12.86 6.59 -29.55
N PHE A 110 -12.47 7.87 -29.56
CA PHE A 110 -11.15 8.31 -30.05
C PHE A 110 -10.06 8.28 -28.97
N ASN A 111 -10.40 8.67 -27.74
CA ASN A 111 -9.54 8.48 -26.57
C ASN A 111 -10.40 8.03 -25.36
N PRO A 112 -10.33 6.74 -24.96
CA PRO A 112 -11.13 6.21 -23.85
C PRO A 112 -10.89 6.92 -22.51
N GLY A 113 -9.70 7.49 -22.29
CA GLY A 113 -9.36 8.27 -21.10
C GLY A 113 -9.86 9.72 -21.13
N THR A 114 -10.71 10.10 -22.07
CA THR A 114 -11.30 11.44 -22.11
C THR A 114 -12.35 11.60 -21.02
N VAL A 115 -12.10 12.50 -20.07
CA VAL A 115 -13.03 12.84 -18.98
C VAL A 115 -14.15 13.76 -19.49
N SER A 116 -15.41 13.41 -19.26
CA SER A 116 -16.53 14.33 -19.55
C SER A 116 -16.86 15.11 -18.28
N LEU A 117 -16.77 16.44 -18.31
CA LEU A 117 -17.09 17.30 -17.17
C LEU A 117 -18.55 17.73 -17.15
N CYS A 118 -19.34 17.37 -18.16
CA CYS A 118 -20.72 17.83 -18.31
C CYS A 118 -21.69 17.27 -17.26
N SER A 119 -21.35 16.15 -16.60
CA SER A 119 -22.20 15.57 -15.57
C SER A 119 -22.18 16.37 -14.26
N LEU A 120 -21.16 17.21 -14.03
CA LEU A 120 -21.02 18.00 -12.80
C LEU A 120 -22.14 19.03 -12.66
N THR A 121 -22.53 19.72 -13.73
CA THR A 121 -23.49 20.83 -13.69
C THR A 121 -24.93 20.37 -13.43
N GLY A 122 -25.29 19.14 -13.81
CA GLY A 122 -26.60 18.52 -13.50
C GLY A 122 -26.61 17.63 -12.25
N MET A 123 -25.46 17.41 -11.62
CA MET A 123 -25.30 16.44 -10.52
C MET A 123 -26.21 16.74 -9.33
N ALA A 124 -26.29 18.01 -8.90
CA ALA A 124 -27.07 18.39 -7.74
C ALA A 124 -28.58 18.18 -7.96
N GLU A 125 -29.06 18.52 -9.15
CA GLU A 125 -30.46 18.35 -9.56
C GLU A 125 -30.82 16.87 -9.71
N GLN A 126 -30.01 16.09 -10.43
CA GLN A 126 -30.23 14.66 -10.65
C GLN A 126 -30.26 13.89 -9.32
N ALA A 127 -29.34 14.20 -8.40
CA ALA A 127 -29.30 13.57 -7.08
C ALA A 127 -30.49 13.99 -6.19
N CYS A 128 -30.86 15.28 -6.21
CA CYS A 128 -32.05 15.79 -5.53
C CYS A 128 -33.33 15.09 -6.01
N HIS A 129 -33.53 15.02 -7.33
CA HIS A 129 -34.65 14.33 -7.96
C HIS A 129 -34.69 12.84 -7.56
N SER A 130 -33.57 12.14 -7.71
CA SER A 130 -33.44 10.72 -7.37
C SER A 130 -33.74 10.43 -5.90
N GLY A 131 -33.27 11.30 -4.99
CA GLY A 131 -33.57 11.23 -3.57
C GLY A 131 -35.07 11.35 -3.27
N ILE A 132 -35.72 12.39 -3.78
CA ILE A 132 -37.14 12.64 -3.53
C ILE A 132 -38.00 11.53 -4.14
N MET A 133 -37.70 11.06 -5.36
CA MET A 133 -38.46 9.98 -6.01
C MET A 133 -38.32 8.63 -5.30
N ALA A 134 -37.26 8.42 -4.52
CA ALA A 134 -37.08 7.21 -3.71
C ALA A 134 -37.88 7.21 -2.39
N MET A 135 -38.50 8.33 -2.01
CA MET A 135 -39.35 8.42 -0.81
C MET A 135 -40.77 7.91 -1.09
N GLU A 136 -41.36 7.23 -0.10
CA GLU A 136 -42.73 6.69 -0.21
C GLU A 136 -43.79 7.78 -0.38
N GLN A 137 -43.55 8.98 0.17
CA GLN A 137 -44.43 10.15 0.11
C GLN A 137 -44.15 11.05 -1.11
N SER A 138 -43.32 10.62 -2.08
CA SER A 138 -42.85 11.44 -3.20
C SER A 138 -43.98 12.16 -3.94
N SER A 139 -45.04 11.46 -4.35
CA SER A 139 -46.19 12.04 -5.06
C SER A 139 -46.91 13.12 -4.24
N GLN A 140 -47.12 12.88 -2.94
CA GLN A 140 -47.79 13.81 -2.02
C GLN A 140 -46.99 15.11 -1.83
N ILE A 141 -45.65 15.04 -1.92
CA ILE A 141 -44.77 16.20 -1.88
C ILE A 141 -44.94 17.02 -3.16
N GLN A 142 -44.91 16.38 -4.35
CA GLN A 142 -45.10 17.09 -5.62
C GLN A 142 -46.47 17.79 -5.68
N GLU A 143 -47.51 17.05 -5.28
CA GLU A 143 -48.90 17.47 -5.24
C GLU A 143 -49.09 18.69 -4.32
N LEU A 144 -48.64 18.61 -3.06
CA LEU A 144 -48.80 19.71 -2.10
C LEU A 144 -48.09 21.00 -2.56
N ILE A 145 -46.88 20.90 -3.12
CA ILE A 145 -46.16 22.08 -3.62
C ILE A 145 -46.88 22.65 -4.85
N THR A 146 -47.37 21.80 -5.76
CA THR A 146 -48.07 22.21 -6.98
C THR A 146 -49.37 22.95 -6.65
N GLU A 147 -50.18 22.41 -5.74
CA GLU A 147 -51.45 23.03 -5.34
C GLU A 147 -51.22 24.37 -4.60
N VAL A 148 -50.29 24.41 -3.63
CA VAL A 148 -49.96 25.67 -2.93
C VAL A 148 -49.38 26.72 -3.87
N HIS A 149 -48.63 26.31 -4.90
CA HIS A 149 -48.15 27.22 -5.94
C HIS A 149 -49.29 27.77 -6.82
N GLN A 150 -50.24 26.92 -7.25
CA GLN A 150 -51.41 27.38 -8.02
C GLN A 150 -52.26 28.40 -7.23
N HIS A 151 -52.40 28.19 -5.92
CA HIS A 151 -53.12 29.11 -5.01
C HIS A 151 -52.27 30.28 -4.48
N PHE A 152 -51.01 30.43 -4.89
CA PHE A 152 -50.12 31.47 -4.35
C PHE A 152 -50.67 32.90 -4.54
N LEU A 153 -51.34 33.16 -5.66
CA LEU A 153 -51.94 34.48 -5.94
C LEU A 153 -53.16 34.79 -5.07
N SER A 154 -53.92 33.78 -4.60
CA SER A 154 -55.07 33.95 -3.70
C SER A 154 -54.69 34.09 -2.22
N LEU A 155 -53.48 33.69 -1.82
CA LEU A 155 -53.04 33.76 -0.41
C LEU A 155 -53.10 35.20 0.18
N PRO A 156 -53.37 35.35 1.49
CA PRO A 156 -53.18 36.60 2.21
C PRO A 156 -51.75 37.16 2.11
N ASP A 157 -51.60 38.48 2.17
CA ASP A 157 -50.31 39.14 1.96
C ASP A 157 -49.24 38.70 2.99
N PHE A 158 -49.61 38.42 4.24
CA PHE A 158 -48.67 37.91 5.24
C PHE A 158 -48.12 36.51 4.90
N LEU A 159 -48.92 35.65 4.27
CA LEU A 159 -48.46 34.34 3.78
C LEU A 159 -47.62 34.49 2.51
N LYS A 160 -47.95 35.44 1.63
CA LYS A 160 -47.11 35.78 0.47
C LYS A 160 -45.74 36.31 0.87
N GLU A 161 -45.65 37.12 1.92
CA GLU A 161 -44.37 37.59 2.49
C GLU A 161 -43.54 36.43 3.06
N GLN A 162 -44.14 35.51 3.83
CA GLN A 162 -43.44 34.32 4.32
C GLN A 162 -42.98 33.39 3.17
N LEU A 163 -43.81 33.23 2.13
CA LEU A 163 -43.58 32.37 0.96
C LEU A 163 -42.92 33.10 -0.23
N ASN A 164 -42.27 34.25 0.01
CA ASN A 164 -41.69 35.08 -1.05
C ASN A 164 -40.74 34.28 -1.98
N ASN A 165 -40.61 34.68 -3.24
CA ASN A 165 -39.95 33.97 -4.36
C ASN A 165 -40.65 32.68 -4.85
N MET A 166 -41.78 32.24 -4.27
CA MET A 166 -42.55 31.11 -4.82
C MET A 166 -43.09 31.41 -6.24
N GLY A 167 -43.41 32.67 -6.55
CA GLY A 167 -44.04 33.06 -7.82
C GLY A 167 -43.13 33.01 -9.07
N ASP A 168 -41.82 32.92 -8.90
CA ASP A 168 -40.86 32.80 -10.02
C ASP A 168 -40.63 31.32 -10.43
N PHE A 169 -41.21 30.37 -9.71
CA PHE A 169 -40.95 28.94 -9.87
C PHE A 169 -41.76 28.33 -11.02
N ARG A 170 -41.12 28.05 -12.16
CA ARG A 170 -41.79 27.35 -13.27
C ARG A 170 -41.89 25.86 -12.99
N PHE A 171 -43.07 25.40 -12.58
CA PHE A 171 -43.34 23.97 -12.44
C PHE A 171 -43.32 23.26 -13.79
N THR A 172 -42.30 22.43 -14.02
CA THR A 172 -42.32 21.36 -15.02
C THR A 172 -42.88 20.07 -14.39
N PRO A 173 -43.41 19.12 -15.18
CA PRO A 173 -43.92 17.83 -14.65
C PRO A 173 -42.87 16.98 -13.93
N TYR A 174 -41.60 17.31 -14.11
CA TYR A 174 -40.48 16.80 -13.35
C TYR A 174 -40.08 17.87 -12.34
N LEU A 175 -40.12 17.58 -11.03
CA LEU A 175 -39.40 18.43 -10.08
C LEU A 175 -37.92 18.51 -10.49
N THR A 176 -37.33 19.68 -10.22
CA THR A 176 -35.93 20.10 -10.46
C THR A 176 -35.60 20.59 -11.88
N SER A 177 -35.54 21.91 -12.02
CA SER A 177 -34.53 22.62 -12.81
C SER A 177 -33.71 23.61 -11.95
N ASP A 178 -33.83 23.49 -10.62
CA ASP A 178 -33.12 24.27 -9.60
C ASP A 178 -33.28 23.58 -8.22
N CYS A 179 -32.18 23.08 -7.65
CA CYS A 179 -32.19 22.45 -6.32
C CYS A 179 -32.25 23.47 -5.16
N LEU A 180 -31.72 24.68 -5.35
CA LEU A 180 -31.66 25.74 -4.34
C LEU A 180 -33.04 26.35 -4.11
N MET A 181 -33.78 26.62 -5.18
CA MET A 181 -35.17 27.08 -5.09
C MET A 181 -36.05 26.03 -4.43
N LEU A 182 -35.93 24.75 -4.80
CA LEU A 182 -36.71 23.68 -4.17
C LEU A 182 -36.46 23.57 -2.65
N ARG A 183 -35.19 23.59 -2.19
CA ARG A 183 -34.89 23.63 -0.75
C ARG A 183 -35.53 24.84 -0.07
N THR A 184 -35.46 26.01 -0.73
CA THR A 184 -36.00 27.27 -0.20
C THR A 184 -37.52 27.23 -0.07
N THR A 185 -38.22 26.70 -1.08
CA THR A 185 -39.67 26.43 -1.05
C THR A 185 -40.05 25.49 0.08
N LEU A 186 -39.39 24.32 0.17
CA LEU A 186 -39.67 23.32 1.22
C LEU A 186 -39.47 23.89 2.62
N TYR A 187 -38.38 24.63 2.84
CA TYR A 187 -38.08 25.29 4.12
C TYR A 187 -39.12 26.36 4.49
N LYS A 188 -39.50 27.22 3.55
CA LYS A 188 -40.53 28.26 3.79
C LYS A 188 -41.90 27.65 4.06
N MET A 189 -42.31 26.61 3.33
CA MET A 189 -43.54 25.86 3.59
C MET A 189 -43.52 25.14 4.95
N ALA A 190 -42.37 24.63 5.39
CA ALA A 190 -42.23 24.00 6.70
C ALA A 190 -42.36 25.02 7.86
N ILE A 191 -41.85 26.24 7.69
CA ILE A 191 -42.04 27.36 8.65
C ILE A 191 -43.50 27.82 8.66
N ALA A 192 -44.05 28.14 7.49
CA ALA A 192 -45.42 28.64 7.32
C ALA A 192 -46.50 27.57 7.56
N TRP A 193 -46.13 26.32 7.88
CA TRP A 193 -47.03 25.17 7.89
C TRP A 193 -48.25 25.37 8.79
N SER A 194 -48.06 25.94 9.98
CA SER A 194 -49.17 26.17 10.93
C SER A 194 -50.15 27.24 10.41
N ASP A 195 -49.63 28.28 9.75
CA ASP A 195 -50.43 29.38 9.19
C ASP A 195 -51.17 28.91 7.91
N LEU A 196 -50.52 28.09 7.08
CA LEU A 196 -51.11 27.42 5.92
C LEU A 196 -52.25 26.47 6.33
N VAL A 197 -52.05 25.64 7.37
CA VAL A 197 -53.09 24.78 7.95
C VAL A 197 -54.29 25.62 8.42
N HIS A 198 -54.04 26.72 9.12
CA HIS A 198 -55.10 27.60 9.61
C HIS A 198 -55.90 28.23 8.46
N TYR A 199 -55.20 28.79 7.46
CA TYR A 199 -55.83 29.44 6.30
C TYR A 199 -56.70 28.47 5.50
N PHE A 200 -56.16 27.35 5.00
CA PHE A 200 -56.92 26.44 4.15
C PHE A 200 -58.07 25.74 4.89
N ASN A 201 -57.92 25.42 6.18
CA ASN A 201 -59.03 24.92 7.00
C ASN A 201 -60.14 25.97 7.20
N SER A 202 -59.85 27.27 7.10
CA SER A 202 -60.84 28.34 7.24
C SER A 202 -61.60 28.68 5.96
N GLU A 203 -61.05 28.34 4.78
CA GLU A 203 -61.69 28.53 3.46
C GLU A 203 -62.29 27.24 2.87
N SER A 204 -62.52 26.20 3.68
CA SER A 204 -62.96 24.90 3.19
C SER A 204 -64.47 24.78 2.98
N ASP A 205 -64.98 25.38 1.89
CA ASP A 205 -66.25 24.94 1.30
C ASP A 205 -66.07 23.60 0.57
N SER A 206 -67.11 22.75 0.59
CA SER A 206 -66.99 21.30 0.33
C SER A 206 -66.86 20.88 -1.15
N SER A 207 -66.20 21.68 -2.01
CA SER A 207 -66.03 21.38 -3.44
C SER A 207 -64.62 21.66 -4.00
N SER A 208 -63.88 20.56 -4.20
CA SER A 208 -62.97 20.29 -5.34
C SER A 208 -61.60 20.98 -5.52
N SER A 209 -61.02 21.68 -4.54
CA SER A 209 -59.53 21.82 -4.48
C SER A 209 -59.01 22.03 -3.05
N ASN A 210 -59.51 23.05 -2.34
CA ASN A 210 -59.07 23.38 -0.97
C ASN A 210 -59.10 22.18 -0.01
N GLY A 211 -60.10 21.29 -0.11
CA GLY A 211 -60.20 20.09 0.72
C GLY A 211 -59.05 19.08 0.54
N GLN A 212 -58.43 19.03 -0.64
CA GLN A 212 -57.29 18.16 -0.94
C GLN A 212 -56.00 18.74 -0.32
N ILE A 213 -55.83 20.07 -0.41
CA ILE A 213 -54.76 20.82 0.28
C ILE A 213 -54.86 20.63 1.80
N CYS A 214 -56.06 20.74 2.38
CA CYS A 214 -56.29 20.47 3.80
C CYS A 214 -55.91 19.04 4.19
N CYS A 215 -56.26 18.04 3.36
CA CYS A 215 -55.91 16.65 3.64
C CYS A 215 -54.38 16.43 3.69
N LEU A 216 -53.64 17.06 2.76
CA LEU A 216 -52.18 16.99 2.71
C LEU A 216 -51.51 17.77 3.86
N LEU A 217 -51.95 18.99 4.15
CA LEU A 217 -51.39 19.82 5.23
C LEU A 217 -51.64 19.25 6.64
N ASN A 218 -52.73 18.52 6.85
CA ASN A 218 -53.00 17.84 8.12
C ASN A 218 -52.21 16.50 8.28
N ASN A 219 -51.48 16.05 7.26
CA ASN A 219 -50.63 14.86 7.35
C ASN A 219 -49.31 15.16 8.11
N LYS A 220 -49.25 14.77 9.39
CA LYS A 220 -48.08 14.98 10.27
C LYS A 220 -46.79 14.32 9.74
N THR A 221 -46.90 13.18 9.05
CA THR A 221 -45.74 12.51 8.43
C THR A 221 -45.22 13.30 7.23
N LEU A 222 -46.10 13.96 6.47
CA LEU A 222 -45.69 14.83 5.36
C LEU A 222 -44.96 16.08 5.88
N ARG A 223 -45.44 16.69 6.99
CA ARG A 223 -44.74 17.78 7.67
C ARG A 223 -43.32 17.40 8.12
N LEU A 224 -43.18 16.21 8.73
CA LEU A 224 -41.88 15.62 9.08
C LEU A 224 -40.94 15.52 7.88
N THR A 225 -41.45 15.01 6.75
CA THR A 225 -40.67 14.90 5.50
C THR A 225 -40.25 16.25 4.93
N PHE A 226 -41.06 17.31 5.05
CA PHE A 226 -40.67 18.66 4.63
C PHE A 226 -39.52 19.23 5.48
N HIS A 227 -39.56 19.06 6.81
CA HIS A 227 -38.44 19.43 7.68
C HIS A 227 -37.17 18.64 7.32
N PHE A 228 -37.28 17.31 7.17
CA PHE A 228 -36.16 16.45 6.76
C PHE A 228 -35.53 16.91 5.43
N LEU A 229 -36.32 17.12 4.37
CA LEU A 229 -35.79 17.53 3.07
C LEU A 229 -35.12 18.90 3.10
N SER A 230 -35.59 19.82 3.95
CA SER A 230 -34.96 21.14 4.11
C SER A 230 -33.52 21.05 4.66
N HIS A 231 -33.28 20.10 5.57
CA HIS A 231 -31.95 19.76 6.08
C HIS A 231 -31.16 18.93 5.07
N ALA A 232 -31.74 17.82 4.60
CA ALA A 232 -31.04 16.82 3.80
C ALA A 232 -30.60 17.33 2.41
N LEU A 233 -31.27 18.34 1.83
CA LEU A 233 -30.84 18.97 0.58
C LEU A 233 -29.73 20.03 0.75
N LYS A 234 -29.41 20.42 1.99
CA LYS A 234 -28.45 21.50 2.28
C LYS A 234 -27.04 21.26 1.67
N PRO A 235 -26.47 20.04 1.68
CA PRO A 235 -25.19 19.78 1.02
C PRO A 235 -25.23 19.92 -0.51
N LEU A 236 -26.32 19.48 -1.17
CA LEU A 236 -26.48 19.59 -2.63
C LEU A 236 -26.53 21.05 -3.08
N CYS A 237 -27.27 21.90 -2.36
CA CYS A 237 -27.31 23.34 -2.66
C CYS A 237 -25.93 23.99 -2.51
N LYS A 238 -25.12 23.63 -1.49
CA LYS A 238 -23.76 24.17 -1.33
C LYS A 238 -22.84 23.77 -2.50
N PHE A 239 -23.04 22.58 -3.06
CA PHE A 239 -22.32 22.14 -4.25
C PHE A 239 -22.76 22.93 -5.49
N GLN A 240 -24.07 23.18 -5.65
CA GLN A 240 -24.60 24.05 -6.71
C GLN A 240 -24.07 25.48 -6.60
N GLU A 241 -24.16 26.11 -5.41
CA GLU A 241 -23.59 27.43 -5.11
C GLU A 241 -22.08 27.49 -5.45
N SER A 242 -21.36 26.38 -5.27
CA SER A 242 -19.93 26.27 -5.62
C SER A 242 -19.70 26.21 -7.13
N LEU A 243 -20.56 25.53 -7.90
CA LEU A 243 -20.52 25.53 -9.36
C LEU A 243 -20.83 26.93 -9.91
N ASP A 244 -21.94 27.53 -9.46
CA ASP A 244 -22.43 28.84 -9.92
C ASP A 244 -21.44 29.98 -9.60
N SER A 245 -20.74 29.88 -8.46
CA SER A 245 -19.69 30.84 -8.08
C SER A 245 -18.45 30.83 -8.98
N GLY A 246 -18.28 29.81 -9.84
CA GLY A 246 -17.16 29.72 -10.78
C GLY A 246 -15.88 29.12 -10.18
N LYS A 247 -15.99 28.21 -9.20
CA LYS A 247 -14.82 27.55 -8.59
C LYS A 247 -14.02 26.70 -9.59
N ASP A 248 -12.75 26.47 -9.25
CA ASP A 248 -11.83 25.61 -9.98
C ASP A 248 -12.29 24.14 -9.99
N VAL A 249 -12.23 23.46 -11.15
CA VAL A 249 -12.68 22.06 -11.28
C VAL A 249 -11.94 21.12 -10.35
N ARG A 250 -10.68 21.41 -10.01
CA ARG A 250 -9.89 20.64 -9.03
C ARG A 250 -10.51 20.74 -7.62
N THR A 251 -11.07 21.90 -7.28
CA THR A 251 -11.82 22.10 -6.01
C THR A 251 -13.25 21.54 -6.09
N LEU A 252 -13.92 21.61 -7.24
CA LEU A 252 -15.22 20.98 -7.44
C LEU A 252 -15.13 19.44 -7.32
N PHE A 253 -14.02 18.82 -7.72
CA PHE A 253 -13.75 17.40 -7.47
C PHE A 253 -13.63 17.07 -5.97
N GLN A 254 -13.00 17.95 -5.17
CA GLN A 254 -12.93 17.81 -3.70
C GLN A 254 -14.31 18.02 -3.05
N ASP A 255 -15.07 19.03 -3.51
CA ASP A 255 -16.42 19.31 -3.03
C ASP A 255 -17.36 18.13 -3.35
N ALA A 256 -17.25 17.50 -4.54
CA ALA A 256 -18.02 16.31 -4.91
C ALA A 256 -17.65 15.07 -4.08
N PHE A 257 -16.35 14.84 -3.81
CA PHE A 257 -15.91 13.77 -2.90
C PHE A 257 -16.43 14.00 -1.47
N SER A 258 -16.38 15.25 -1.00
CA SER A 258 -16.92 15.65 0.32
C SER A 258 -18.44 15.49 0.38
N LEU A 259 -19.15 15.77 -0.71
CA LEU A 259 -20.59 15.57 -0.83
C LEU A 259 -20.98 14.08 -0.67
N ILE A 260 -20.24 13.17 -1.32
CA ILE A 260 -20.40 11.72 -1.13
C ILE A 260 -20.12 11.35 0.32
N TYR A 261 -18.99 11.79 0.89
CA TYR A 261 -18.62 11.48 2.27
C TYR A 261 -19.70 11.89 3.28
N ASN A 262 -20.25 13.10 3.12
CA ASN A 262 -21.33 13.61 3.97
C ASN A 262 -22.56 12.69 3.89
N TYR A 263 -23.06 12.41 2.69
CA TYR A 263 -24.27 11.59 2.54
C TYR A 263 -24.08 10.15 3.00
N ILE A 264 -22.96 9.49 2.72
CA ILE A 264 -22.75 8.12 3.20
C ILE A 264 -22.61 8.07 4.73
N SER A 265 -22.05 9.12 5.35
CA SER A 265 -21.93 9.22 6.81
C SER A 265 -23.27 9.46 7.51
N SER A 266 -24.26 10.05 6.83
CA SER A 266 -25.63 10.23 7.35
C SER A 266 -26.40 8.92 7.56
N PHE A 267 -26.02 7.80 6.91
CA PHE A 267 -26.74 6.52 7.01
C PHE A 267 -25.91 5.23 7.16
N LEU A 268 -24.58 5.26 6.99
CA LEU A 268 -23.72 4.09 7.16
C LEU A 268 -22.91 4.14 8.46
N THR A 269 -22.63 2.97 9.05
CA THR A 269 -21.71 2.93 10.20
C THR A 269 -20.29 3.38 9.79
N PRO A 270 -19.47 3.95 10.71
CA PRO A 270 -18.11 4.38 10.37
C PRO A 270 -17.24 3.29 9.73
N LYS A 271 -17.40 2.02 10.15
CA LYS A 271 -16.70 0.87 9.57
C LYS A 271 -17.18 0.52 8.16
N ALA A 272 -18.41 0.86 7.80
CA ALA A 272 -18.97 0.68 6.46
C ALA A 272 -18.57 1.84 5.53
N VAL A 273 -18.57 3.08 6.03
CA VAL A 273 -18.01 4.26 5.33
C VAL A 273 -16.53 4.00 4.97
N GLU A 274 -15.71 3.59 5.93
CA GLU A 274 -14.31 3.28 5.68
C GLU A 274 -14.13 2.15 4.64
N ARG A 275 -14.93 1.07 4.73
CA ARG A 275 -14.89 -0.02 3.74
C ARG A 275 -15.35 0.41 2.35
N TYR A 276 -16.29 1.35 2.25
CA TYR A 276 -16.73 1.93 0.98
C TYR A 276 -15.58 2.72 0.34
N LEU A 277 -15.02 3.69 1.08
CA LEU A 277 -13.91 4.56 0.64
C LEU A 277 -12.60 3.80 0.32
N ARG A 278 -12.40 2.62 0.92
CA ARG A 278 -11.25 1.73 0.61
C ARG A 278 -11.47 0.86 -0.64
N LYS A 279 -12.71 0.54 -1.00
CA LYS A 279 -13.01 -0.43 -2.07
C LYS A 279 -13.10 0.15 -3.48
N GLY A 280 -13.17 1.48 -3.65
CA GLY A 280 -12.96 2.18 -4.92
C GLY A 280 -13.82 1.65 -6.07
N ASN A 281 -15.11 1.96 -6.03
CA ASN A 281 -16.12 1.75 -7.09
C ASN A 281 -15.99 0.45 -7.94
N LEU A 282 -15.86 -0.71 -7.30
CA LEU A 282 -15.84 -2.02 -7.97
C LEU A 282 -17.25 -2.56 -8.23
N GLY A 283 -18.09 -1.75 -8.90
CA GLY A 283 -19.35 -2.13 -9.54
C GLY A 283 -20.50 -2.66 -8.66
N SER A 284 -20.34 -2.73 -7.34
CA SER A 284 -21.40 -3.20 -6.44
C SER A 284 -22.41 -2.07 -6.17
N PRO A 285 -23.68 -2.17 -6.59
CA PRO A 285 -24.67 -1.15 -6.27
C PRO A 285 -24.84 -1.02 -4.75
N MET A 286 -25.04 0.20 -4.28
CA MET A 286 -25.14 0.57 -2.85
C MET A 286 -26.18 -0.27 -2.07
N LYS A 287 -27.16 -0.83 -2.80
CA LYS A 287 -28.18 -1.79 -2.37
C LYS A 287 -27.65 -3.06 -1.68
N ASN A 288 -26.36 -3.38 -1.80
CA ASN A 288 -25.73 -4.57 -1.18
C ASN A 288 -25.02 -4.28 0.17
N ILE A 289 -25.05 -3.05 0.69
CA ILE A 289 -24.42 -2.69 1.96
C ILE A 289 -25.39 -2.95 3.12
N VAL A 290 -25.08 -3.92 3.99
CA VAL A 290 -25.98 -4.39 5.07
C VAL A 290 -25.76 -3.62 6.41
N GLU A 291 -24.79 -2.70 6.47
CA GLU A 291 -24.32 -2.06 7.71
C GLU A 291 -24.73 -0.58 7.84
N HIS A 292 -26.04 -0.34 7.83
CA HIS A 292 -26.64 0.97 8.08
C HIS A 292 -26.57 1.38 9.57
N LEU A 293 -26.72 2.67 9.84
CA LEU A 293 -26.90 3.19 11.19
C LEU A 293 -28.25 2.76 11.79
N PRO A 294 -28.33 2.53 13.11
CA PRO A 294 -29.60 2.39 13.83
C PRO A 294 -30.53 3.61 13.62
N ARG A 295 -31.85 3.39 13.75
CA ARG A 295 -32.89 4.43 13.58
C ARG A 295 -32.61 5.71 14.37
N ASP A 296 -32.15 5.58 15.61
CA ASP A 296 -31.81 6.65 16.54
C ASP A 296 -30.55 7.45 16.17
N LYS A 297 -29.81 7.02 15.14
CA LYS A 297 -28.52 7.60 14.72
C LYS A 297 -28.49 8.02 13.26
N LEU A 298 -29.57 7.85 12.52
CA LEU A 298 -29.72 8.44 11.19
C LEU A 298 -29.75 9.96 11.33
N ASP A 299 -28.94 10.64 10.52
CA ASP A 299 -28.96 12.10 10.44
C ASP A 299 -30.28 12.54 9.80
N VAL A 300 -31.12 13.29 10.54
CA VAL A 300 -32.43 13.76 10.06
C VAL A 300 -32.64 15.27 10.26
N GLY A 301 -31.65 15.98 10.82
CA GLY A 301 -31.76 17.39 11.20
C GLY A 301 -32.37 17.62 12.58
N GLU A 302 -32.05 18.78 13.18
CA GLU A 302 -32.45 19.15 14.54
C GLU A 302 -33.97 19.41 14.63
N GLU A 303 -34.54 20.05 13.60
CA GLU A 303 -35.98 20.35 13.55
C GLU A 303 -36.84 19.07 13.54
N VAL A 304 -36.37 18.00 12.90
CA VAL A 304 -37.05 16.69 12.90
C VAL A 304 -36.99 16.04 14.28
N VAL A 305 -35.82 16.06 14.94
CA VAL A 305 -35.65 15.49 16.29
C VAL A 305 -36.57 16.20 17.29
N GLU A 306 -36.63 17.53 17.24
CA GLU A 306 -37.49 18.31 18.14
C GLU A 306 -38.98 18.11 17.82
N TYR A 307 -39.37 18.04 16.54
CA TYR A 307 -40.76 17.75 16.16
C TYR A 307 -41.20 16.34 16.61
N LEU A 308 -40.34 15.32 16.46
CA LEU A 308 -40.59 13.97 16.99
C LEU A 308 -40.75 13.99 18.51
N ARG A 309 -39.86 14.69 19.24
CA ARG A 309 -39.92 14.84 20.70
C ARG A 309 -41.22 15.48 21.19
N GLN A 310 -41.80 16.39 20.41
CA GLN A 310 -43.06 17.07 20.74
C GLN A 310 -44.32 16.24 20.39
N ASN A 311 -44.25 15.26 19.48
CA ASN A 311 -45.41 14.56 18.91
C ASN A 311 -45.36 13.02 19.05
N ASP A 312 -44.44 12.48 19.87
CA ASP A 312 -44.11 11.04 19.97
C ASP A 312 -45.33 10.12 20.24
N SER A 313 -46.30 10.59 21.03
CA SER A 313 -47.52 9.84 21.36
C SER A 313 -48.56 9.73 20.24
N GLU A 314 -48.44 10.52 19.17
CA GLU A 314 -49.43 10.58 18.08
C GLU A 314 -48.91 10.02 16.75
N LEU A 315 -47.61 9.74 16.64
CA LEU A 315 -46.95 9.26 15.43
C LEU A 315 -46.65 7.75 15.46
N THR A 316 -47.18 7.03 16.44
CA THR A 316 -46.83 5.63 16.72
C THR A 316 -47.18 4.72 15.53
N GLY A 317 -46.15 4.24 14.82
CA GLY A 317 -46.25 3.42 13.61
C GLY A 317 -45.93 4.16 12.29
N SER A 318 -46.13 5.49 12.20
CA SER A 318 -45.72 6.25 11.00
C SER A 318 -44.23 6.61 11.01
N VAL A 319 -43.61 6.70 12.19
CA VAL A 319 -42.18 7.02 12.32
C VAL A 319 -41.27 5.97 11.66
N ASP A 320 -41.61 4.68 11.72
CA ASP A 320 -40.77 3.63 11.08
C ASP A 320 -40.83 3.69 9.55
N LEU A 321 -41.98 4.07 8.98
CA LEU A 321 -42.10 4.35 7.54
C LEU A 321 -41.30 5.61 7.15
N PHE A 322 -41.34 6.66 7.98
CA PHE A 322 -40.52 7.86 7.78
C PHE A 322 -39.01 7.54 7.76
N TYR A 323 -38.48 6.82 8.74
CA TYR A 323 -37.05 6.45 8.74
C TYR A 323 -36.66 5.50 7.59
N LYS A 324 -37.60 4.67 7.11
CA LYS A 324 -37.42 3.88 5.89
C LYS A 324 -37.33 4.77 4.65
N SER A 325 -38.20 5.79 4.52
CA SER A 325 -38.10 6.81 3.46
C SER A 325 -36.80 7.62 3.53
N VAL A 326 -36.33 7.99 4.74
CA VAL A 326 -35.03 8.66 4.96
C VAL A 326 -33.87 7.80 4.46
N LEU A 327 -33.86 6.51 4.78
CA LEU A 327 -32.82 5.59 4.32
C LEU A 327 -32.85 5.42 2.79
N SER A 328 -34.04 5.28 2.19
CA SER A 328 -34.21 5.26 0.73
C SER A 328 -33.70 6.53 0.06
N PHE A 329 -34.02 7.71 0.61
CA PHE A 329 -33.53 9.01 0.14
C PHE A 329 -32.00 9.03 0.12
N TYR A 330 -31.34 8.76 1.25
CA TYR A 330 -29.88 8.84 1.32
C TYR A 330 -29.16 7.83 0.43
N MET A 331 -29.68 6.60 0.30
CA MET A 331 -29.14 5.62 -0.64
C MET A 331 -29.28 6.07 -2.10
N ALA A 332 -30.43 6.66 -2.48
CA ALA A 332 -30.67 7.12 -3.84
C ALA A 332 -29.84 8.35 -4.20
N VAL A 333 -29.76 9.35 -3.31
CA VAL A 333 -28.88 10.53 -3.45
C VAL A 333 -27.43 10.09 -3.62
N SER A 334 -26.93 9.24 -2.72
CA SER A 334 -25.53 8.79 -2.75
C SER A 334 -25.21 7.99 -4.02
N SER A 335 -26.12 7.11 -4.45
CA SER A 335 -25.95 6.35 -5.70
C SER A 335 -25.93 7.29 -6.91
N SER A 336 -26.85 8.25 -6.98
CA SER A 336 -26.93 9.20 -8.09
C SER A 336 -25.68 10.08 -8.18
N ILE A 337 -25.14 10.58 -7.06
CA ILE A 337 -23.90 11.39 -7.08
C ILE A 337 -22.73 10.56 -7.64
N VAL A 338 -22.61 9.29 -7.22
CA VAL A 338 -21.55 8.38 -7.66
C VAL A 338 -21.68 8.04 -9.16
N GLU A 339 -22.91 7.87 -9.66
CA GLU A 339 -23.19 7.67 -11.09
C GLU A 339 -22.92 8.92 -11.94
N SER A 340 -23.12 10.13 -11.38
CA SER A 340 -22.82 11.40 -12.05
C SER A 340 -21.34 11.82 -11.95
N LEU A 341 -20.47 11.08 -11.25
CA LEU A 341 -19.05 11.45 -11.16
C LEU A 341 -18.33 11.29 -12.52
N PRO A 342 -17.46 12.24 -12.91
CA PRO A 342 -16.76 12.20 -14.19
C PRO A 342 -15.58 11.20 -14.20
N ILE A 343 -15.04 10.89 -13.02
CA ILE A 343 -14.01 9.86 -12.74
C ILE A 343 -14.32 9.20 -11.39
N PRO A 344 -13.78 8.00 -11.08
CA PRO A 344 -14.00 7.32 -9.79
C PRO A 344 -13.69 8.17 -8.55
N ASP A 345 -14.41 7.90 -7.45
CA ASP A 345 -14.33 8.66 -6.19
C ASP A 345 -12.94 8.62 -5.54
N ASN A 346 -12.28 7.47 -5.61
CA ASN A 346 -10.89 7.31 -5.16
C ASN A 346 -9.91 8.15 -6.00
N ALA A 347 -10.17 8.35 -7.30
CA ALA A 347 -9.34 9.17 -8.18
C ALA A 347 -9.47 10.67 -7.86
N LEU A 348 -10.70 11.16 -7.60
CA LEU A 348 -10.94 12.56 -7.20
C LEU A 348 -10.08 12.99 -6.00
N ARG A 349 -10.05 12.16 -4.95
CA ARG A 349 -9.22 12.39 -3.76
C ARG A 349 -7.72 12.47 -4.09
N ASN A 350 -7.26 11.58 -4.97
CA ASN A 350 -5.84 11.44 -5.28
C ASN A 350 -5.29 12.60 -6.15
N ILE A 351 -6.13 13.25 -6.98
CA ILE A 351 -5.70 14.41 -7.81
C ILE A 351 -5.15 15.54 -6.94
N ALA A 352 -5.84 15.88 -5.85
CA ALA A 352 -5.43 16.96 -4.96
C ALA A 352 -4.11 16.64 -4.23
N ALA A 353 -3.96 15.42 -3.73
CA ALA A 353 -2.73 14.95 -3.09
C ALA A 353 -1.56 14.91 -4.08
N LEU A 354 -1.81 14.53 -5.35
CA LEU A 354 -0.76 14.47 -6.36
C LEU A 354 -0.24 15.84 -6.79
N LEU A 355 -1.13 16.83 -6.92
CA LEU A 355 -0.73 18.18 -7.33
C LEU A 355 -0.08 18.96 -6.17
N ASN A 356 -0.40 18.66 -4.91
CA ASN A 356 0.19 19.34 -3.76
C ASN A 356 1.64 18.90 -3.51
N PRO A 357 2.64 19.82 -3.46
CA PRO A 357 4.03 19.48 -3.12
C PRO A 357 4.17 18.71 -1.80
N GLU A 358 3.33 19.02 -0.81
CA GLU A 358 3.35 18.33 0.50
C GLU A 358 2.71 16.93 0.43
N GLY A 359 1.76 16.72 -0.49
CA GLY A 359 1.07 15.44 -0.71
C GLY A 359 1.91 14.38 -1.43
N LYS A 360 3.11 14.74 -1.89
CA LYS A 360 4.11 13.87 -2.55
C LYS A 360 4.39 12.57 -1.79
N MET A 361 4.33 12.59 -0.46
CA MET A 361 4.56 11.41 0.40
C MET A 361 3.27 10.67 0.80
N GLU A 362 2.09 11.25 0.53
CA GLU A 362 0.79 10.68 0.89
C GLU A 362 0.20 9.80 -0.22
N ILE A 363 0.58 10.07 -1.49
CA ILE A 363 0.11 9.32 -2.65
C ILE A 363 1.01 8.10 -2.97
N THR A 364 0.36 6.99 -3.37
CA THR A 364 1.04 5.75 -3.75
C THR A 364 1.26 5.66 -5.26
N GLY A 365 2.28 4.93 -5.71
CA GLY A 365 2.50 4.65 -7.14
C GLY A 365 1.29 3.99 -7.81
N LYS A 366 0.54 3.15 -7.08
CA LYS A 366 -0.74 2.61 -7.56
C LYS A 366 -1.78 3.70 -7.81
N ALA A 367 -1.95 4.66 -6.90
CA ALA A 367 -2.87 5.78 -7.12
C ALA A 367 -2.48 6.64 -8.33
N VAL A 368 -1.18 6.80 -8.59
CA VAL A 368 -0.68 7.52 -9.78
C VAL A 368 -0.93 6.73 -11.06
N THR A 369 -0.77 5.40 -11.05
CA THR A 369 -1.11 4.56 -12.22
C THR A 369 -2.60 4.47 -12.47
N ASP A 370 -3.43 4.39 -11.43
CA ASP A 370 -4.89 4.46 -11.55
C ASP A 370 -5.29 5.80 -12.23
N LEU A 371 -4.73 6.94 -11.80
CA LEU A 371 -4.92 8.24 -12.45
C LEU A 371 -4.41 8.26 -13.90
N GLY A 372 -3.23 7.70 -14.17
CA GLY A 372 -2.67 7.58 -15.52
C GLY A 372 -3.58 6.81 -16.48
N VAL A 373 -4.25 5.76 -15.99
CA VAL A 373 -5.23 5.01 -16.77
C VAL A 373 -6.52 5.80 -16.96
N GLN A 374 -7.05 6.47 -15.92
CA GLN A 374 -8.28 7.28 -16.04
C GLN A 374 -8.14 8.42 -17.07
N PHE A 375 -6.97 9.06 -17.15
CA PHE A 375 -6.68 10.15 -18.10
C PHE A 375 -6.09 9.67 -19.45
N GLY A 376 -6.04 8.35 -19.70
CA GLY A 376 -5.59 7.79 -21.00
C GLY A 376 -4.10 7.99 -21.28
N ILE A 377 -3.27 8.13 -20.25
CA ILE A 377 -1.82 8.29 -20.33
C ILE A 377 -1.12 6.95 -20.53
N CYS A 378 -1.63 5.90 -19.88
CA CYS A 378 -1.16 4.52 -20.01
C CYS A 378 -2.35 3.55 -20.04
N SER A 379 -2.17 2.40 -20.70
CA SER A 379 -3.16 1.32 -20.72
C SER A 379 -2.99 0.42 -19.49
N PHE A 380 -4.03 -0.30 -19.08
CA PHE A 380 -3.90 -1.31 -18.01
C PHE A 380 -2.80 -2.32 -18.37
N GLY A 381 -1.69 -2.28 -17.63
CA GLY A 381 -0.53 -3.17 -17.78
C GLY A 381 0.56 -2.68 -18.76
N GLU A 382 0.31 -1.68 -19.59
CA GLU A 382 1.28 -1.17 -20.58
C GLU A 382 1.58 0.31 -20.32
N GLY A 383 2.83 0.61 -19.96
CA GLY A 383 3.27 1.94 -19.51
C GLY A 383 3.03 2.24 -18.02
N THR A 384 2.25 1.42 -17.30
CA THR A 384 2.01 1.60 -15.86
C THR A 384 3.28 1.47 -15.01
N SER A 385 4.21 0.58 -15.38
CA SER A 385 5.51 0.49 -14.69
C SER A 385 6.33 1.77 -14.90
N LEU A 386 6.46 2.24 -16.15
CA LEU A 386 7.18 3.48 -16.49
C LEU A 386 6.59 4.69 -15.79
N LEU A 387 5.26 4.82 -15.72
CA LEU A 387 4.60 5.88 -14.95
C LEU A 387 4.85 5.78 -13.44
N THR A 388 4.98 4.57 -12.91
CA THR A 388 5.35 4.35 -11.50
C THR A 388 6.80 4.71 -11.26
N ASP A 389 7.71 4.28 -12.13
CA ASP A 389 9.14 4.54 -12.05
C ASP A 389 9.43 6.05 -12.16
N ASP A 390 8.85 6.74 -13.16
CA ASP A 390 8.89 8.21 -13.31
C ASP A 390 8.39 8.92 -12.03
N PHE A 391 7.30 8.44 -11.43
CA PHE A 391 6.75 9.01 -10.20
C PHE A 391 7.65 8.76 -8.99
N LEU A 392 8.28 7.58 -8.89
CA LEU A 392 9.21 7.25 -7.82
C LEU A 392 10.50 8.09 -7.93
N GLU A 393 11.00 8.32 -9.16
CA GLU A 393 12.11 9.26 -9.41
C GLU A 393 11.75 10.67 -8.91
N TYR A 394 10.57 11.19 -9.28
CA TYR A 394 10.07 12.45 -8.72
C TYR A 394 9.95 12.39 -7.19
N GLN A 395 9.31 11.36 -6.64
CA GLN A 395 9.03 11.20 -5.20
C GLN A 395 10.31 11.25 -4.36
N PHE A 396 11.37 10.57 -4.82
CA PHE A 396 12.64 10.41 -4.09
C PHE A 396 13.80 11.27 -4.59
N ALA A 397 13.59 12.17 -5.56
CA ALA A 397 14.58 13.19 -5.93
C ALA A 397 14.98 14.03 -4.70
N GLU A 398 16.29 14.11 -4.43
CA GLU A 398 16.85 14.93 -3.36
C GLU A 398 16.71 16.42 -3.72
N GLN A 399 16.09 17.20 -2.83
CA GLN A 399 16.12 18.66 -2.93
C GLN A 399 17.48 19.15 -2.41
N GLU A 400 18.45 19.35 -3.30
CA GLU A 400 19.79 19.86 -2.93
C GLU A 400 19.79 21.37 -2.58
N ASP A 401 18.72 22.13 -2.87
CA ASP A 401 18.66 23.58 -2.64
C ASP A 401 17.87 23.99 -1.38
N GLU A 402 18.61 24.26 -0.30
CA GLU A 402 18.11 24.67 1.02
C GLU A 402 17.67 26.17 1.09
N LEU A 403 17.27 26.79 -0.04
CA LEU A 403 17.25 28.26 -0.19
C LEU A 403 15.90 28.94 -0.50
N VAL A 404 14.79 28.22 -0.67
CA VAL A 404 13.45 28.85 -0.80
C VAL A 404 12.41 28.10 0.03
N SER A 405 11.76 28.78 0.98
CA SER A 405 10.64 28.21 1.73
C SER A 405 9.43 27.98 0.80
N PRO A 406 8.76 26.80 0.83
CA PRO A 406 7.61 26.52 -0.04
C PRO A 406 6.42 27.49 0.11
N ALA A 407 6.32 28.20 1.23
CA ALA A 407 5.19 29.03 1.64
C ALA A 407 4.91 30.30 0.78
N VAL A 408 5.61 30.51 -0.35
CA VAL A 408 5.54 31.76 -1.14
C VAL A 408 5.32 31.54 -2.65
N GLN A 409 5.39 30.31 -3.17
CA GLN A 409 5.15 30.03 -4.59
C GLN A 409 3.73 29.51 -4.85
N SER A 410 3.13 29.87 -5.99
CA SER A 410 1.85 29.29 -6.39
C SER A 410 1.99 27.86 -6.90
N LEU A 411 0.90 27.09 -6.85
CA LEU A 411 0.85 25.71 -7.34
C LEU A 411 1.36 25.58 -8.79
N GLU A 412 0.94 26.50 -9.66
CA GLU A 412 1.33 26.51 -11.06
C GLU A 412 2.81 26.95 -11.27
N GLN A 413 3.38 27.78 -10.39
CA GLN A 413 4.81 28.15 -10.40
C GLN A 413 5.71 26.99 -9.95
N TYR A 414 5.28 26.25 -8.92
CA TYR A 414 5.95 25.03 -8.49
C TYR A 414 6.05 24.04 -9.65
N TRP A 415 4.91 23.68 -10.25
CA TRP A 415 4.90 22.74 -11.38
C TRP A 415 5.61 23.27 -12.63
N MET A 416 5.64 24.59 -12.87
CA MET A 416 6.47 25.14 -13.96
C MET A 416 7.96 24.75 -13.81
N THR A 417 8.48 24.74 -12.59
CA THR A 417 9.88 24.37 -12.30
C THR A 417 10.09 22.88 -12.49
N GLU A 418 9.28 22.04 -11.85
CA GLU A 418 9.38 20.56 -11.93
C GLU A 418 9.21 20.03 -13.36
N LEU A 419 8.26 20.57 -14.14
CA LEU A 419 7.97 20.14 -15.52
C LEU A 419 9.10 20.47 -16.52
N ARG A 420 10.09 21.29 -16.13
CA ARG A 420 11.33 21.53 -16.88
C ARG A 420 12.42 20.50 -16.58
N ILE A 421 12.43 19.95 -15.36
CA ILE A 421 13.36 18.92 -14.92
C ILE A 421 12.93 17.56 -15.48
N LEU A 422 11.63 17.26 -15.41
CA LEU A 422 11.07 16.02 -15.93
C LEU A 422 11.28 15.88 -17.45
N GLY A 423 11.77 14.71 -17.88
CA GLY A 423 12.04 14.41 -19.28
C GLY A 423 10.82 14.54 -20.19
N LYS A 424 10.99 15.03 -21.43
CA LYS A 424 9.87 15.28 -22.37
C LYS A 424 9.03 14.03 -22.68
N THR A 425 9.61 12.84 -22.58
CA THR A 425 8.98 11.53 -22.79
C THR A 425 8.34 10.93 -21.54
N SER A 426 8.47 11.56 -20.37
CA SER A 426 7.92 11.07 -19.11
C SER A 426 6.39 10.98 -19.16
N LEU A 427 5.86 9.83 -18.78
CA LEU A 427 4.43 9.61 -18.60
C LEU A 427 3.91 10.37 -17.38
N PHE A 428 4.71 10.47 -16.32
CA PHE A 428 4.37 11.28 -15.14
C PHE A 428 4.23 12.76 -15.51
N ARG A 429 5.18 13.30 -16.28
CA ARG A 429 5.09 14.66 -16.84
C ARG A 429 3.82 14.85 -17.66
N LYS A 430 3.45 13.87 -18.50
CA LYS A 430 2.21 13.94 -19.30
C LYS A 430 0.97 13.95 -18.40
N LEU A 431 0.93 13.12 -17.36
CA LEU A 431 -0.18 13.08 -16.38
C LEU A 431 -0.35 14.42 -15.65
N ILE A 432 0.72 15.00 -15.10
CA ILE A 432 0.65 16.31 -14.43
C ILE A 432 0.15 17.40 -15.39
N LEU A 433 0.64 17.42 -16.63
CA LEU A 433 0.15 18.35 -17.65
C LEU A 433 -1.34 18.17 -17.98
N SER A 434 -1.85 16.94 -17.94
CA SER A 434 -3.29 16.66 -18.11
C SER A 434 -4.11 17.22 -16.94
N LEU A 435 -3.64 17.04 -15.70
CA LEU A 435 -4.31 17.56 -14.51
C LEU A 435 -4.28 19.10 -14.45
N LEU A 436 -3.19 19.73 -14.89
CA LEU A 436 -3.06 21.20 -14.98
C LEU A 436 -3.80 21.81 -16.18
N ALA A 437 -4.14 21.02 -17.20
CA ALA A 437 -4.95 21.47 -18.33
C ALA A 437 -6.46 21.48 -18.04
N LEU A 438 -6.90 20.95 -16.88
CA LEU A 438 -8.30 20.99 -16.45
C LEU A 438 -8.83 22.43 -16.30
N PRO A 439 -10.15 22.67 -16.45
CA PRO A 439 -10.69 24.02 -16.40
C PRO A 439 -10.55 24.69 -15.01
N LYS A 440 -10.12 25.96 -14.99
CA LYS A 440 -10.17 26.82 -13.79
C LYS A 440 -11.58 27.21 -13.35
N THR A 441 -12.60 26.92 -14.16
CA THR A 441 -14.03 27.20 -13.91
C THR A 441 -14.84 26.52 -15.01
N LEU A 442 -16.11 26.21 -14.74
CA LEU A 442 -17.09 25.75 -15.75
C LEU A 442 -18.11 26.84 -16.11
N ARG A 443 -18.05 28.00 -15.44
CA ARG A 443 -18.93 29.14 -15.70
C ARG A 443 -18.60 29.75 -17.05
N MET A 444 -19.62 29.88 -17.92
CA MET A 444 -19.44 30.30 -19.30
C MET A 444 -18.83 31.71 -19.37
N GLU A 445 -19.34 32.64 -18.55
CA GLU A 445 -18.94 34.03 -18.48
C GLU A 445 -17.44 34.19 -18.23
N ASP A 446 -16.90 33.41 -17.28
CA ASP A 446 -15.48 33.46 -16.90
C ASP A 446 -14.58 32.85 -17.98
N ILE A 447 -15.03 31.77 -18.63
CA ILE A 447 -14.28 31.11 -19.71
C ILE A 447 -14.18 32.05 -20.91
N PHE A 448 -15.27 32.75 -21.26
CA PHE A 448 -15.24 33.74 -22.32
C PHE A 448 -14.42 34.98 -21.93
N ALA A 449 -14.46 35.44 -20.68
CA ALA A 449 -13.59 36.53 -20.20
C ALA A 449 -12.10 36.21 -20.42
N GLN A 450 -11.64 35.01 -20.05
CA GLN A 450 -10.26 34.55 -20.28
C GLN A 450 -9.87 34.53 -21.77
N VAL A 451 -10.82 34.27 -22.66
CA VAL A 451 -10.58 34.36 -24.12
C VAL A 451 -10.40 35.82 -24.53
N PHE A 452 -11.24 36.73 -24.08
CA PHE A 452 -11.18 38.16 -24.48
C PHE A 452 -9.98 38.91 -23.91
N GLU A 453 -9.62 38.72 -22.62
CA GLU A 453 -8.38 39.29 -22.03
C GLU A 453 -7.13 38.90 -22.84
N SER A 454 -7.12 37.66 -23.37
CA SER A 454 -6.03 37.17 -24.19
C SER A 454 -5.97 37.73 -25.62
N VAL A 455 -7.07 38.32 -26.09
CA VAL A 455 -7.16 38.98 -27.40
C VAL A 455 -6.78 40.46 -27.28
N ASP A 456 -7.17 41.14 -26.20
CA ASP A 456 -6.83 42.55 -25.98
C ASP A 456 -5.32 42.77 -25.80
N HIS A 457 -4.59 41.81 -25.18
CA HIS A 457 -3.13 41.84 -25.16
C HIS A 457 -2.46 41.70 -26.54
N CYS A 458 -3.17 41.18 -27.56
CA CYS A 458 -2.69 41.16 -28.94
C CYS A 458 -3.10 42.41 -29.75
N ILE A 459 -4.05 43.22 -29.26
CA ILE A 459 -4.54 44.43 -29.94
C ILE A 459 -3.87 45.70 -29.37
N ASN A 460 -3.60 45.74 -28.07
CA ASN A 460 -3.01 46.90 -27.38
C ASN A 460 -1.48 46.83 -27.22
N GLY A 461 -0.81 45.83 -27.81
CA GLY A 461 0.65 45.81 -27.94
C GLY A 461 1.11 46.82 -28.99
N SER A 462 1.65 47.97 -28.55
CA SER A 462 2.17 49.01 -29.43
C SER A 462 3.25 48.48 -30.37
N VAL A 463 3.22 48.96 -31.62
CA VAL A 463 3.99 48.43 -32.76
C VAL A 463 5.49 48.81 -32.72
N GLU A 464 5.99 49.42 -31.63
CA GLU A 464 7.33 50.01 -31.56
C GLU A 464 8.29 49.39 -30.51
N GLU A 465 7.84 48.50 -29.61
CA GLU A 465 8.69 48.00 -28.50
C GLU A 465 9.12 46.52 -28.56
N ARG A 466 9.06 45.88 -29.74
CA ARG A 466 9.79 44.62 -30.02
C ARG A 466 10.54 44.64 -31.35
N ILE A 467 11.24 45.75 -31.63
CA ILE A 467 12.32 45.80 -32.62
C ILE A 467 13.68 45.70 -31.90
N MET A 468 13.88 44.58 -31.21
CA MET A 468 15.18 43.97 -30.91
C MET A 468 14.91 42.49 -30.59
N GLU A 469 15.85 41.61 -30.92
CA GLU A 469 15.77 40.15 -30.74
C GLU A 469 14.80 39.34 -31.65
N ILE A 470 14.67 39.69 -32.94
CA ILE A 470 14.53 38.65 -33.99
C ILE A 470 15.44 38.98 -35.18
N SER A 471 16.61 38.36 -35.21
CA SER A 471 17.44 38.24 -36.41
C SER A 471 18.23 36.94 -36.40
N PHE A 472 17.62 35.87 -36.92
CA PHE A 472 18.14 34.99 -37.99
C PHE A 472 17.21 33.77 -38.13
N GLY A 473 16.66 33.55 -39.33
CA GLY A 473 15.59 32.55 -39.53
C GLY A 473 14.88 32.60 -40.88
N LYS A 474 15.65 32.74 -41.96
CA LYS A 474 15.27 32.66 -43.39
C LYS A 474 16.53 32.23 -44.16
N ASP A 475 16.51 31.46 -45.25
CA ASP A 475 15.44 30.82 -46.03
C ASP A 475 16.02 29.48 -46.59
N MET A 476 15.18 28.70 -47.30
CA MET A 476 15.49 27.86 -48.49
C MET A 476 14.99 26.40 -48.43
N VAL A 477 14.68 25.87 -49.61
CA VAL A 477 13.97 24.61 -49.93
C VAL A 477 14.54 24.08 -51.26
N ARG A 478 14.44 22.76 -51.49
CA ARG A 478 14.83 21.95 -52.69
C ARG A 478 16.29 21.48 -52.72
N ASP A 479 16.55 20.16 -52.69
CA ASP A 479 16.48 19.14 -53.78
C ASP A 479 17.70 19.32 -54.71
N GLU A 480 18.58 18.36 -55.01
CA GLU A 480 18.45 16.91 -55.30
C GLU A 480 19.80 16.13 -55.07
N ASP A 481 19.86 14.83 -55.40
CA ASP A 481 21.04 13.96 -55.70
C ASP A 481 21.92 13.25 -54.60
N ASP A 482 21.59 11.97 -54.37
CA ASP A 482 22.38 10.72 -54.59
C ASP A 482 23.64 10.25 -53.77
N TYR A 483 23.68 8.91 -53.57
CA TYR A 483 24.74 7.97 -53.10
C TYR A 483 25.38 7.97 -51.68
N ASP A 484 25.03 6.91 -50.94
CA ASP A 484 25.85 5.90 -50.19
C ASP A 484 26.81 6.19 -49.01
N ASP A 485 26.74 5.21 -48.09
CA ASP A 485 27.72 4.64 -47.14
C ASP A 485 28.35 5.45 -45.96
N ASP A 486 27.78 5.13 -44.79
CA ASP A 486 28.46 4.46 -43.65
C ASP A 486 29.29 5.24 -42.59
N ILE A 487 29.09 4.79 -41.34
CA ILE A 487 29.99 4.86 -40.16
C ILE A 487 30.10 6.17 -39.32
N THR A 488 30.15 5.93 -37.99
CA THR A 488 30.52 6.80 -36.85
C THR A 488 29.65 8.00 -36.48
N ASP A 489 28.80 7.77 -35.48
CA ASP A 489 28.41 8.80 -34.51
C ASP A 489 29.34 8.66 -33.28
N ASN A 490 30.36 9.51 -33.14
CA ASN A 490 31.04 9.75 -31.85
C ASN A 490 31.89 11.02 -31.82
N SER A 491 32.14 11.49 -30.59
CA SER A 491 32.94 12.67 -30.17
C SER A 491 32.31 14.05 -30.47
N SER A 492 31.93 14.89 -29.49
CA SER A 492 32.55 15.35 -28.22
C SER A 492 33.52 16.53 -28.39
N TYR A 493 34.03 17.04 -27.24
CA TYR A 493 34.89 18.23 -27.07
C TYR A 493 34.09 19.55 -26.96
N ILE A 494 34.49 20.49 -26.10
CA ILE A 494 35.85 21.04 -25.94
C ILE A 494 36.60 20.59 -24.66
N SER A 495 37.93 20.51 -24.75
CA SER A 495 38.85 20.29 -23.63
C SER A 495 40.12 21.15 -23.75
N ALA A 496 40.81 21.31 -22.62
CA ALA A 496 42.14 21.92 -22.46
C ALA A 496 42.22 23.46 -22.63
N PRO A 497 43.28 24.11 -22.10
CA PRO A 497 44.58 24.00 -22.76
C PRO A 497 45.74 23.55 -21.84
N SER A 498 46.67 22.82 -22.45
CA SER A 498 48.04 22.66 -21.99
C SER A 498 48.97 22.81 -23.20
N GLN A 499 49.92 23.75 -23.14
CA GLN A 499 50.98 23.91 -24.14
C GLN A 499 52.37 23.83 -23.48
N PRO A 500 53.36 23.16 -24.10
CA PRO A 500 54.73 23.11 -23.60
C PRO A 500 55.67 24.05 -24.36
N LEU A 501 56.53 24.76 -23.64
CA LEU A 501 57.81 25.27 -24.13
C LEU A 501 58.86 25.22 -23.01
N SER A 502 60.06 24.80 -23.35
CA SER A 502 61.25 24.64 -22.49
C SER A 502 62.45 25.29 -23.20
N PRO A 503 63.67 25.37 -22.62
CA PRO A 503 64.08 25.39 -21.19
C PRO A 503 64.96 26.62 -20.86
N GLU A 504 65.20 26.98 -19.57
CA GLU A 504 66.49 27.59 -19.16
C GLU A 504 66.75 27.71 -17.63
N THR A 505 67.99 27.33 -17.24
CA THR A 505 68.87 27.81 -16.14
C THR A 505 68.43 27.98 -14.65
N LEU A 506 69.12 27.17 -13.82
CA LEU A 506 69.98 27.53 -12.66
C LEU A 506 69.44 27.81 -11.23
N SER A 507 70.35 27.48 -10.27
CA SER A 507 70.38 27.77 -8.83
C SER A 507 69.45 26.92 -7.93
N SER A 508 69.95 25.89 -7.24
CA SER A 508 70.68 25.89 -5.94
C SER A 508 69.75 26.23 -4.75
N SER A 509 69.68 25.45 -3.67
CA SER A 509 70.84 24.96 -2.90
C SER A 509 70.45 23.90 -1.85
N THR A 510 71.38 22.95 -1.62
CA THR A 510 71.93 22.52 -0.31
C THR A 510 70.93 22.09 0.79
N TRP A 511 70.77 20.80 1.09
CA TRP A 511 71.67 19.86 1.84
C TRP A 511 71.71 20.07 3.36
N ASP A 512 71.51 18.95 4.08
CA ASP A 512 72.04 18.47 5.38
C ASP A 512 71.17 17.24 5.74
N VAL A 513 71.54 15.95 5.68
CA VAL A 513 72.78 15.15 5.81
C VAL A 513 73.33 15.01 7.25
N ILE A 514 73.79 13.78 7.56
CA ILE A 514 74.39 13.23 8.82
C ILE A 514 73.33 12.79 9.86
N ASP A 515 73.25 11.54 10.36
CA ASP A 515 73.89 10.22 10.10
C ASP A 515 72.89 9.11 10.59
N LEU A 516 72.88 7.81 10.24
CA LEU A 516 73.85 6.69 10.11
C LEU A 516 74.22 5.93 11.40
N THR A 517 74.67 4.68 11.20
CA THR A 517 75.08 3.60 12.15
C THR A 517 73.95 2.72 12.73
N GLU A 518 74.03 1.39 12.76
CA GLU A 518 75.02 0.42 12.24
C GLU A 518 74.39 -1.01 12.18
N GLU A 519 74.70 -1.80 11.13
CA GLU A 519 75.22 -3.20 11.13
C GLU A 519 74.45 -4.36 11.84
N ASP A 520 74.51 -5.65 11.44
CA ASP A 520 75.09 -6.30 10.24
C ASP A 520 74.56 -7.74 9.95
N GLU A 521 74.61 -8.08 8.64
CA GLU A 521 74.94 -9.37 7.97
C GLU A 521 74.51 -10.79 8.44
N ILE A 522 74.27 -11.71 7.47
CA ILE A 522 75.24 -12.77 7.02
C ILE A 522 74.58 -13.82 6.05
N PHE A 523 75.04 -13.85 4.78
CA PHE A 523 75.34 -15.00 3.87
C PHE A 523 74.23 -16.05 3.48
N MET A 524 74.21 -16.76 2.33
CA MET A 524 75.10 -16.86 1.14
C MET A 524 74.39 -17.43 -0.13
N GLU A 525 75.09 -17.32 -1.26
CA GLU A 525 74.78 -17.66 -2.67
C GLU A 525 74.44 -19.14 -3.03
N THR A 526 73.80 -19.39 -4.21
CA THR A 526 74.52 -19.86 -5.44
C THR A 526 73.65 -20.12 -6.70
N ASN A 527 74.32 -19.96 -7.85
CA ASN A 527 73.84 -19.85 -9.24
C ASN A 527 73.37 -21.13 -9.98
N ALA A 528 72.72 -20.89 -11.13
CA ALA A 528 72.99 -21.49 -12.47
C ALA A 528 71.93 -22.38 -13.16
N SER A 529 71.98 -22.31 -14.50
CA SER A 529 71.04 -22.78 -15.53
C SER A 529 71.25 -24.23 -16.01
N ALA A 530 70.20 -24.86 -16.58
CA ALA A 530 70.15 -25.37 -17.98
C ALA A 530 69.06 -26.45 -18.27
N SER A 531 68.46 -26.35 -19.48
CA SER A 531 67.92 -27.41 -20.38
C SER A 531 67.02 -28.58 -19.90
N ALA A 532 65.95 -28.82 -20.68
CA ALA A 532 65.05 -30.00 -20.69
C ALA A 532 65.69 -31.25 -21.41
N PRO A 533 65.02 -32.41 -21.69
CA PRO A 533 63.59 -32.79 -21.48
C PRO A 533 63.27 -34.26 -21.07
N ASP A 534 61.96 -34.58 -20.98
CA ASP A 534 61.27 -35.80 -21.51
C ASP A 534 60.66 -36.90 -20.57
N LYS A 535 59.32 -36.99 -20.61
CA LYS A 535 58.37 -38.15 -20.51
C LYS A 535 58.31 -39.14 -19.30
N LYS A 536 57.08 -39.17 -18.71
CA LYS A 536 56.27 -40.36 -18.25
C LYS A 536 56.77 -41.13 -16.99
N ARG A 537 55.95 -41.67 -16.05
CA ARG A 537 54.49 -41.93 -15.95
C ARG A 537 54.09 -42.28 -14.48
N MET A 538 52.92 -41.86 -13.97
CA MET A 538 52.12 -42.40 -12.82
C MET A 538 52.86 -42.56 -11.45
N GLU A 539 52.28 -42.32 -10.26
CA GLU A 539 50.91 -42.54 -9.75
C GLU A 539 50.56 -41.60 -8.56
N ILE A 540 49.36 -41.77 -7.96
CA ILE A 540 48.60 -40.92 -6.98
C ILE A 540 49.03 -41.21 -5.50
N PRO A 541 48.72 -40.47 -4.37
CA PRO A 541 47.95 -39.21 -4.07
C PRO A 541 48.65 -38.16 -3.12
N VAL A 542 47.88 -37.15 -2.64
CA VAL A 542 47.87 -36.55 -1.25
C VAL A 542 48.22 -35.04 -1.07
N ILE A 543 47.17 -34.21 -0.92
CA ILE A 543 46.95 -33.07 0.06
C ILE A 543 47.56 -31.64 -0.18
N ASP A 544 46.71 -30.64 0.13
CA ASP A 544 46.88 -29.17 0.41
C ASP A 544 47.62 -28.26 -0.59
N GLU A 545 47.49 -26.92 -0.60
CA GLU A 545 46.43 -25.93 -0.25
C GLU A 545 46.76 -24.64 -1.07
N ASP A 546 45.79 -23.73 -1.23
CA ASP A 546 45.89 -22.28 -1.57
C ASP A 546 47.06 -21.71 -2.40
N THR A 547 46.75 -21.04 -3.52
CA THR A 547 46.72 -19.54 -3.60
C THR A 547 46.26 -19.01 -4.97
N ASP A 548 45.82 -17.75 -4.99
CA ASP A 548 45.08 -17.09 -6.07
C ASP A 548 45.95 -16.44 -7.19
N ASP A 549 45.25 -15.89 -8.19
CA ASP A 549 45.62 -14.74 -9.05
C ASP A 549 46.81 -14.88 -10.03
N ASP A 550 46.52 -14.99 -11.35
CA ASP A 550 46.25 -13.78 -12.15
C ASP A 550 45.84 -14.03 -13.63
N ILE A 551 44.73 -13.37 -14.01
CA ILE A 551 44.48 -12.53 -15.21
C ILE A 551 45.24 -12.85 -16.53
N ILE A 552 44.50 -13.08 -17.63
CA ILE A 552 44.37 -12.14 -18.79
C ILE A 552 43.39 -12.71 -19.83
N TRP A 553 42.45 -11.86 -20.26
CA TRP A 553 41.50 -12.09 -21.35
C TRP A 553 42.15 -11.91 -22.73
N SER A 554 41.60 -12.49 -23.79
CA SER A 554 40.97 -11.71 -24.89
C SER A 554 40.45 -12.59 -26.03
N ASP A 555 39.54 -12.01 -26.80
CA ASP A 555 38.75 -12.60 -27.89
C ASP A 555 39.50 -12.72 -29.25
N VAL A 556 38.71 -13.03 -30.29
CA VAL A 556 38.88 -12.66 -31.72
C VAL A 556 39.46 -13.72 -32.68
N LEU A 557 38.56 -14.61 -33.13
CA LEU A 557 38.10 -14.81 -34.53
C LEU A 557 39.06 -14.94 -35.75
N TYR A 558 38.67 -15.91 -36.62
CA TYR A 558 38.85 -16.04 -38.08
C TYR A 558 40.27 -16.34 -38.67
N PRO A 559 40.40 -16.84 -39.93
CA PRO A 559 39.38 -17.20 -40.94
C PRO A 559 39.47 -18.66 -41.51
N GLU A 560 38.63 -18.94 -42.51
CA GLU A 560 38.39 -20.23 -43.20
C GLU A 560 39.54 -20.78 -44.09
N LYS A 561 39.43 -22.08 -44.46
CA LYS A 561 39.48 -22.72 -45.82
C LYS A 561 39.80 -24.24 -45.68
N ILE A 562 39.36 -25.20 -46.50
CA ILE A 562 38.52 -25.24 -47.71
C ILE A 562 37.80 -26.61 -47.85
N LYS A 563 36.58 -26.58 -48.43
CA LYS A 563 35.76 -27.60 -49.12
C LYS A 563 36.17 -29.10 -49.15
N ASP A 564 35.17 -29.96 -48.91
CA ASP A 564 35.06 -31.32 -49.47
C ASP A 564 34.07 -31.37 -50.66
N HIS A 565 34.25 -32.33 -51.57
CA HIS A 565 33.24 -32.75 -52.55
C HIS A 565 32.92 -34.25 -52.45
N VAL A 566 31.72 -34.56 -51.95
CA VAL A 566 30.76 -35.57 -52.41
C VAL A 566 31.29 -36.90 -53.02
N SER A 567 31.03 -38.01 -52.34
CA SER A 567 30.29 -39.16 -52.89
C SER A 567 29.70 -40.00 -51.73
N SER A 568 28.42 -39.86 -51.40
CA SER A 568 27.23 -40.51 -52.00
C SER A 568 27.18 -42.04 -51.82
N THR A 569 26.42 -42.50 -50.83
CA THR A 569 25.58 -43.73 -50.89
C THR A 569 24.54 -43.73 -49.75
N PRO A 570 23.39 -44.42 -49.88
CA PRO A 570 22.20 -44.15 -49.06
C PRO A 570 21.95 -45.16 -47.91
N ASN A 571 20.81 -44.97 -47.23
CA ASN A 571 20.08 -45.92 -46.38
C ASN A 571 20.53 -46.11 -44.93
N LYS A 572 20.00 -45.28 -44.02
CA LYS A 572 18.84 -45.63 -43.15
C LYS A 572 18.66 -44.56 -42.06
N GLU A 573 17.66 -43.70 -42.22
CA GLU A 573 17.16 -42.92 -41.08
C GLU A 573 16.49 -43.87 -40.09
N LYS A 574 17.19 -44.19 -39.00
CA LYS A 574 16.57 -44.78 -37.81
C LYS A 574 15.93 -43.65 -37.01
N GLU A 575 14.61 -43.72 -36.83
CA GLU A 575 13.91 -42.84 -35.89
C GLU A 575 14.48 -43.03 -34.48
N TYR A 576 15.00 -41.94 -33.90
CA TYR A 576 15.43 -41.91 -32.51
C TYR A 576 14.23 -41.73 -31.58
N ALA A 577 13.46 -42.80 -31.39
CA ALA A 577 12.49 -42.89 -30.30
C ALA A 577 13.22 -42.96 -28.94
N CYS A 578 12.69 -42.30 -27.91
CA CYS A 578 13.32 -42.27 -26.59
C CYS A 578 13.06 -43.59 -25.85
N GLN A 579 14.07 -44.47 -25.77
CA GLN A 579 13.99 -45.77 -25.09
C GLN A 579 14.24 -45.65 -23.57
N ASP A 580 13.42 -44.86 -22.87
CA ASP A 580 13.46 -44.75 -21.40
C ASP A 580 12.17 -45.22 -20.70
N GLY A 581 11.11 -45.51 -21.44
CA GLY A 581 9.85 -46.04 -20.91
C GLY A 581 9.06 -45.06 -20.02
N LYS A 582 9.41 -43.77 -20.01
CA LYS A 582 8.74 -42.74 -19.21
C LYS A 582 8.00 -41.71 -20.06
N THR A 583 6.88 -41.23 -19.51
CA THR A 583 5.60 -41.06 -20.20
C THR A 583 5.37 -39.73 -20.94
N PHE A 584 6.42 -39.01 -21.34
CA PHE A 584 6.27 -37.70 -22.00
C PHE A 584 7.16 -37.54 -23.24
N ALA A 585 6.53 -37.37 -24.40
CA ALA A 585 7.17 -37.20 -25.71
C ALA A 585 7.28 -35.71 -26.12
N PRO A 586 8.18 -35.35 -27.06
CA PRO A 586 8.20 -34.01 -27.66
C PRO A 586 6.84 -33.63 -28.26
N GLY A 587 6.42 -32.38 -28.07
CA GLY A 587 5.11 -31.88 -28.51
C GLY A 587 3.95 -32.16 -27.54
N GLU A 588 4.13 -32.96 -26.48
CA GLU A 588 3.10 -33.19 -25.47
C GLU A 588 3.01 -32.03 -24.46
N MET A 589 1.78 -31.74 -24.04
CA MET A 589 1.49 -30.76 -22.98
C MET A 589 1.57 -31.44 -21.61
N VAL A 590 2.20 -30.77 -20.67
CA VAL A 590 2.48 -31.27 -19.32
C VAL A 590 2.24 -30.18 -18.27
N TRP A 591 2.00 -30.58 -17.04
CA TRP A 591 2.16 -29.74 -15.85
C TRP A 591 3.51 -30.01 -15.20
N GLY A 592 4.12 -28.99 -14.63
CA GLY A 592 5.31 -29.16 -13.79
C GLY A 592 5.60 -27.92 -12.96
N ARG A 593 6.56 -28.03 -12.04
CA ARG A 593 6.88 -26.94 -11.10
C ARG A 593 7.88 -25.97 -11.70
N VAL A 594 7.49 -24.70 -11.72
CA VAL A 594 8.35 -23.57 -12.07
C VAL A 594 8.67 -22.84 -10.77
N TRP A 595 9.95 -22.78 -10.40
CA TRP A 595 10.48 -21.89 -9.36
C TRP A 595 9.67 -21.81 -8.04
N GLY A 596 9.23 -22.97 -7.52
CA GLY A 596 8.83 -23.13 -6.11
C GLY A 596 7.35 -22.89 -5.76
N SER A 597 6.52 -22.33 -6.64
CA SER A 597 5.09 -22.06 -6.35
C SER A 597 4.17 -22.42 -7.51
N ALA A 598 3.17 -23.26 -7.22
CA ALA A 598 2.20 -23.86 -8.14
C ALA A 598 2.77 -24.81 -9.22
N LEU A 599 1.89 -25.64 -9.77
CA LEU A 599 2.13 -26.39 -11.01
C LEU A 599 1.69 -25.51 -12.18
N SER A 600 2.60 -25.25 -13.12
CA SER A 600 2.33 -24.46 -14.32
C SER A 600 2.24 -25.37 -15.55
N PRO A 601 1.47 -25.00 -16.57
CA PRO A 601 1.36 -25.76 -17.80
C PRO A 601 2.53 -25.44 -18.75
N GLY A 602 3.01 -26.43 -19.48
CA GLY A 602 4.12 -26.30 -20.44
C GLY A 602 4.09 -27.35 -21.55
N LEU A 603 4.99 -27.19 -22.51
CA LEU A 603 5.12 -28.03 -23.71
C LEU A 603 6.52 -28.67 -23.75
N VAL A 604 6.58 -29.98 -23.97
CA VAL A 604 7.85 -30.71 -24.05
C VAL A 604 8.54 -30.46 -25.38
N LEU A 605 9.79 -30.01 -25.35
CA LEU A 605 10.63 -29.72 -26.52
C LEU A 605 11.60 -30.86 -26.84
N ARG A 606 11.94 -31.00 -28.12
CA ARG A 606 12.98 -31.93 -28.59
C ARG A 606 14.38 -31.49 -28.15
N TRP A 607 15.27 -32.45 -27.89
CA TRP A 607 16.68 -32.19 -27.64
C TRP A 607 17.42 -31.89 -28.96
N THR A 608 18.20 -30.81 -28.99
CA THR A 608 19.03 -30.38 -30.12
C THR A 608 20.44 -30.99 -30.11
N ASP A 609 20.87 -31.54 -28.98
CA ASP A 609 22.25 -32.01 -28.76
C ASP A 609 22.41 -33.49 -29.17
N ARG A 610 23.58 -33.85 -29.70
CA ARG A 610 23.88 -35.21 -30.25
C ARG A 610 23.81 -36.39 -29.25
N LYS A 611 23.47 -36.16 -27.97
CA LYS A 611 23.27 -37.20 -26.94
C LYS A 611 22.11 -36.84 -25.99
N PRO A 612 20.90 -37.42 -26.14
CA PRO A 612 19.80 -37.20 -25.21
C PRO A 612 20.08 -37.82 -23.82
N ARG A 613 19.70 -37.12 -22.74
CA ARG A 613 19.86 -37.61 -21.35
C ARG A 613 18.59 -38.34 -20.89
N LYS A 614 18.73 -39.60 -20.47
CA LYS A 614 17.64 -40.59 -20.21
C LYS A 614 16.58 -40.25 -19.13
N TYR A 615 16.62 -39.07 -18.51
CA TYR A 615 15.72 -38.71 -17.39
C TYR A 615 15.32 -37.23 -17.36
N LEU A 616 15.77 -36.43 -18.32
CA LEU A 616 15.46 -34.99 -18.41
C LEU A 616 14.62 -34.70 -19.66
N ARG A 617 13.60 -33.88 -19.47
CA ARG A 617 12.79 -33.28 -20.55
C ARG A 617 13.07 -31.77 -20.57
N LYS A 618 13.22 -31.20 -21.76
CA LYS A 618 13.27 -29.75 -21.97
C LYS A 618 11.83 -29.29 -22.09
N VAL A 619 11.37 -28.35 -21.28
CA VAL A 619 9.96 -27.90 -21.25
C VAL A 619 9.94 -26.38 -21.38
N VAL A 620 9.10 -25.85 -22.27
CA VAL A 620 8.77 -24.42 -22.31
C VAL A 620 7.44 -24.19 -21.61
N TRP A 621 7.36 -23.20 -20.74
CA TRP A 621 6.14 -22.90 -20.00
C TRP A 621 5.24 -21.92 -20.77
N PHE A 622 3.92 -22.11 -20.67
CA PHE A 622 2.97 -21.12 -21.18
C PHE A 622 2.99 -19.89 -20.25
N GLY A 623 2.69 -18.70 -20.79
CA GLY A 623 2.85 -17.42 -20.08
C GLY A 623 4.21 -16.78 -20.38
N ASP A 624 5.19 -16.99 -19.51
CA ASP A 624 6.52 -16.34 -19.59
C ASP A 624 7.43 -16.86 -20.72
N GLY A 625 7.11 -18.01 -21.33
CA GLY A 625 7.92 -18.63 -22.37
C GLY A 625 9.26 -19.20 -21.87
N MET A 626 9.46 -19.33 -20.55
CA MET A 626 10.71 -19.80 -19.97
C MET A 626 10.98 -21.26 -20.32
N VAL A 627 12.21 -21.56 -20.71
CA VAL A 627 12.63 -22.91 -21.11
C VAL A 627 13.48 -23.54 -20.01
N THR A 628 12.97 -24.60 -19.40
CA THR A 628 13.62 -25.29 -18.27
C THR A 628 13.96 -26.75 -18.61
N LYS A 629 14.86 -27.35 -17.83
CA LYS A 629 15.22 -28.78 -17.92
C LYS A 629 14.68 -29.48 -16.68
N VAL A 630 13.59 -30.23 -16.84
CA VAL A 630 12.83 -30.87 -15.74
C VAL A 630 13.07 -32.37 -15.76
N ASN A 631 13.13 -33.02 -14.59
CA ASN A 631 13.09 -34.48 -14.53
C ASN A 631 11.71 -34.97 -14.99
N ALA A 632 11.65 -36.02 -15.83
CA ALA A 632 10.39 -36.61 -16.30
C ALA A 632 9.46 -37.03 -15.14
N ASP A 633 10.02 -37.45 -14.00
CA ASP A 633 9.25 -37.82 -12.79
C ASP A 633 8.60 -36.62 -12.07
N GLY A 634 9.03 -35.39 -12.39
CA GLY A 634 8.46 -34.14 -11.86
C GLY A 634 7.37 -33.53 -12.73
N LEU A 635 6.95 -34.21 -13.81
CA LEU A 635 5.92 -33.77 -14.74
C LEU A 635 4.63 -34.58 -14.54
N GLN A 636 3.49 -33.96 -14.82
CA GLN A 636 2.16 -34.61 -14.84
C GLN A 636 1.50 -34.39 -16.20
N PRO A 637 0.62 -35.29 -16.68
CA PRO A 637 -0.08 -35.09 -17.95
C PRO A 637 -0.99 -33.86 -17.90
N TYR A 638 -1.06 -33.06 -18.97
CA TYR A 638 -1.91 -31.85 -18.99
C TYR A 638 -3.40 -32.15 -18.69
N THR A 639 -3.86 -33.36 -19.00
CA THR A 639 -5.20 -33.89 -18.70
C THR A 639 -5.54 -33.93 -17.21
N ALA A 640 -4.56 -33.89 -16.30
CA ALA A 640 -4.76 -33.76 -14.86
C ALA A 640 -5.14 -32.31 -14.44
N PHE A 641 -5.81 -31.55 -15.31
CA PHE A 641 -6.10 -30.12 -15.15
C PHE A 641 -6.73 -29.81 -13.78
N ALA A 642 -7.79 -30.53 -13.40
CA ALA A 642 -8.48 -30.34 -12.12
C ALA A 642 -7.63 -30.64 -10.87
N GLN A 643 -6.52 -31.39 -11.00
CA GLN A 643 -5.62 -31.74 -9.90
C GLN A 643 -4.40 -30.80 -9.83
N CYS A 644 -3.98 -30.24 -10.97
CA CYS A 644 -2.80 -29.39 -11.09
C CYS A 644 -3.11 -27.88 -11.06
N PHE A 645 -4.33 -27.48 -11.43
CA PHE A 645 -4.76 -26.09 -11.45
C PHE A 645 -4.79 -25.48 -10.03
N CYS A 646 -4.14 -24.34 -9.85
CA CYS A 646 -4.12 -23.60 -8.59
C CYS A 646 -5.08 -22.39 -8.63
N SER A 647 -6.23 -22.49 -7.96
CA SER A 647 -7.21 -21.39 -7.86
C SER A 647 -6.61 -20.12 -7.25
N ASN A 648 -5.76 -20.25 -6.22
CA ASN A 648 -5.14 -19.11 -5.55
C ASN A 648 -4.15 -18.38 -6.46
N SER A 649 -3.35 -19.11 -7.25
CA SER A 649 -2.44 -18.51 -8.23
C SER A 649 -3.20 -17.91 -9.41
N PHE A 650 -4.29 -18.55 -9.85
CA PHE A 650 -5.14 -18.01 -10.92
C PHE A 650 -5.84 -16.69 -10.52
N ALA A 651 -6.22 -16.55 -9.25
CA ALA A 651 -6.83 -15.32 -8.72
C ALA A 651 -5.81 -14.20 -8.43
N LYS A 652 -4.56 -14.53 -8.06
CA LYS A 652 -3.56 -13.56 -7.56
C LYS A 652 -2.39 -13.27 -8.52
N VAL A 653 -2.13 -14.12 -9.52
CA VAL A 653 -0.94 -14.02 -10.38
C VAL A 653 -1.36 -13.96 -11.85
N THR A 654 -1.23 -12.78 -12.46
CA THR A 654 -1.63 -12.53 -13.86
C THR A 654 -0.92 -13.44 -14.85
N THR A 655 0.39 -13.63 -14.71
CA THR A 655 1.18 -14.54 -15.57
C THR A 655 0.71 -15.99 -15.47
N TYR A 656 0.17 -16.42 -14.32
CA TYR A 656 -0.45 -17.74 -14.17
C TYR A 656 -1.82 -17.78 -14.87
N LYS A 657 -2.65 -16.73 -14.72
CA LYS A 657 -3.93 -16.60 -15.43
C LYS A 657 -3.75 -16.66 -16.96
N ASP A 658 -2.75 -15.96 -17.50
CA ASP A 658 -2.43 -16.00 -18.94
C ASP A 658 -1.78 -17.33 -19.36
N ALA A 659 -0.95 -17.97 -18.52
CA ALA A 659 -0.44 -19.32 -18.77
C ALA A 659 -1.57 -20.36 -18.89
N ILE A 660 -2.59 -20.26 -18.04
CA ILE A 660 -3.81 -21.07 -18.12
C ILE A 660 -4.57 -20.76 -19.41
N PHE A 661 -4.81 -19.48 -19.74
CA PHE A 661 -5.52 -19.07 -20.95
C PHE A 661 -4.85 -19.59 -22.23
N HIS A 662 -3.54 -19.37 -22.40
CA HIS A 662 -2.82 -19.81 -23.59
C HIS A 662 -2.70 -21.34 -23.70
N SER A 663 -2.48 -22.05 -22.58
CA SER A 663 -2.46 -23.52 -22.61
C SER A 663 -3.85 -24.09 -22.95
N LEU A 664 -4.94 -23.50 -22.46
CA LEU A 664 -6.30 -23.89 -22.84
C LEU A 664 -6.62 -23.58 -24.31
N GLN A 665 -6.05 -22.50 -24.86
CA GLN A 665 -6.21 -22.16 -26.27
C GLN A 665 -5.53 -23.20 -27.18
N THR A 666 -4.27 -23.54 -26.91
CA THR A 666 -3.56 -24.63 -27.62
C THR A 666 -4.25 -25.99 -27.44
N ALA A 667 -4.85 -26.25 -26.26
CA ALA A 667 -5.66 -27.44 -26.03
C ALA A 667 -6.95 -27.45 -26.88
N ALA A 668 -7.64 -26.32 -27.00
CA ALA A 668 -8.85 -26.18 -27.80
C ALA A 668 -8.59 -26.37 -29.29
N GLU A 669 -7.51 -25.76 -29.81
CA GLU A 669 -7.03 -25.95 -31.19
C GLU A 669 -6.74 -27.43 -31.50
N ARG A 670 -5.98 -28.11 -30.63
CA ARG A 670 -5.69 -29.56 -30.78
C ARG A 670 -6.94 -30.43 -30.68
N ALA A 671 -7.92 -30.05 -29.87
CA ALA A 671 -9.15 -30.81 -29.67
C ALA A 671 -10.26 -30.50 -30.70
N GLU A 672 -10.03 -29.57 -31.64
CA GLU A 672 -11.05 -28.98 -32.54
C GLU A 672 -12.27 -28.41 -31.79
N LYS A 673 -12.04 -27.90 -30.57
CA LYS A 673 -13.09 -27.35 -29.72
C LYS A 673 -13.32 -25.88 -30.05
N VAL A 674 -14.38 -25.61 -30.80
CA VAL A 674 -14.88 -24.24 -31.04
C VAL A 674 -15.71 -23.76 -29.84
N PHE A 675 -15.48 -22.52 -29.42
CA PHE A 675 -16.28 -21.81 -28.41
C PHE A 675 -17.11 -20.70 -29.07
N SER A 676 -18.37 -20.57 -28.70
CA SER A 676 -19.28 -19.57 -29.28
C SER A 676 -19.10 -18.22 -28.57
N ILE A 677 -18.50 -17.25 -29.27
CA ILE A 677 -18.33 -15.89 -28.75
C ILE A 677 -19.64 -15.12 -28.94
N ASN A 678 -20.48 -15.13 -27.90
CA ASN A 678 -21.70 -14.30 -27.81
C ASN A 678 -21.52 -13.13 -26.82
N SER A 679 -20.28 -12.81 -26.43
CA SER A 679 -19.93 -11.74 -25.48
C SER A 679 -18.46 -11.33 -25.64
N ASP A 680 -18.18 -10.02 -25.73
CA ASP A 680 -16.85 -9.46 -26.04
C ASP A 680 -15.80 -9.55 -24.90
N SER A 681 -16.06 -10.35 -23.87
CA SER A 681 -15.25 -10.46 -22.65
C SER A 681 -14.26 -11.63 -22.69
N LYS A 682 -12.95 -11.34 -22.59
CA LYS A 682 -11.88 -12.36 -22.45
C LYS A 682 -12.14 -13.30 -21.26
N ASP A 683 -12.73 -12.78 -20.18
CA ASP A 683 -13.01 -13.55 -18.95
C ASP A 683 -14.20 -14.50 -19.10
N ASP A 684 -15.22 -14.17 -19.91
CA ASP A 684 -16.32 -15.09 -20.23
C ASP A 684 -15.86 -16.25 -21.12
N LEU A 685 -14.97 -15.98 -22.08
CA LEU A 685 -14.34 -17.02 -22.90
C LEU A 685 -13.44 -17.93 -22.04
N LEU A 686 -12.60 -17.36 -21.18
CA LEU A 686 -11.74 -18.12 -20.26
C LEU A 686 -12.57 -18.99 -19.31
N ARG A 687 -13.70 -18.50 -18.79
CA ARG A 687 -14.61 -19.32 -17.96
C ARG A 687 -15.11 -20.54 -18.73
N GLN A 688 -15.61 -20.37 -19.96
CA GLN A 688 -16.09 -21.49 -20.79
C GLN A 688 -14.97 -22.51 -21.10
N MET A 689 -13.75 -22.04 -21.36
CA MET A 689 -12.59 -22.90 -21.61
C MET A 689 -12.15 -23.67 -20.36
N MET A 690 -12.25 -23.05 -19.18
CA MET A 690 -11.99 -23.71 -17.90
C MET A 690 -13.06 -24.74 -17.55
N ASP A 691 -14.35 -24.42 -17.70
CA ASP A 691 -15.45 -25.38 -17.48
C ASP A 691 -15.29 -26.62 -18.36
N TRP A 692 -14.86 -26.45 -19.61
CA TRP A 692 -14.51 -27.55 -20.53
C TRP A 692 -13.32 -28.40 -20.05
N ALA A 693 -12.28 -27.78 -19.50
CA ALA A 693 -11.10 -28.47 -18.99
C ALA A 693 -11.35 -29.20 -17.66
N PHE A 694 -12.09 -28.59 -16.73
CA PHE A 694 -12.59 -29.25 -15.52
C PHE A 694 -13.57 -30.39 -15.85
N GLY A 695 -14.35 -30.26 -16.93
CA GLY A 695 -15.17 -31.31 -17.52
C GLY A 695 -14.39 -32.43 -18.23
N GLY A 696 -13.05 -32.42 -18.20
CA GLY A 696 -12.22 -33.49 -18.77
C GLY A 696 -12.04 -33.42 -20.29
N PHE A 697 -12.16 -32.23 -20.89
CA PHE A 697 -11.94 -31.95 -22.31
C PHE A 697 -12.91 -32.66 -23.27
N THR A 698 -14.13 -32.98 -22.82
CA THR A 698 -15.17 -33.65 -23.64
C THR A 698 -15.64 -32.79 -24.84
N PRO A 699 -15.93 -33.37 -26.02
CA PRO A 699 -16.05 -34.80 -26.30
C PRO A 699 -14.72 -35.49 -26.65
N SER A 700 -13.71 -34.75 -27.12
CA SER A 700 -12.43 -35.28 -27.61
C SER A 700 -11.58 -35.96 -26.52
N GLY A 701 -11.75 -35.51 -25.28
CA GLY A 701 -11.11 -36.08 -24.09
C GLY A 701 -9.57 -36.04 -24.12
N PRO A 702 -8.91 -36.87 -23.29
CA PRO A 702 -7.45 -36.96 -23.22
C PRO A 702 -6.73 -37.17 -24.56
N ASN A 703 -7.38 -37.84 -25.52
CA ASN A 703 -6.78 -38.16 -26.82
C ASN A 703 -6.74 -36.93 -27.76
N GLY A 704 -7.65 -35.97 -27.60
CA GLY A 704 -7.71 -34.74 -28.39
C GLY A 704 -6.59 -33.73 -28.11
N LEU A 705 -5.73 -33.97 -27.12
CA LEU A 705 -4.67 -33.03 -26.71
C LEU A 705 -3.28 -33.39 -27.26
N ARG A 706 -3.18 -34.50 -28.00
CA ARG A 706 -1.93 -34.96 -28.63
C ARG A 706 -1.55 -34.05 -29.81
N PRO A 707 -0.25 -33.83 -30.08
CA PRO A 707 0.21 -33.12 -31.27
C PRO A 707 -0.24 -33.86 -32.54
N ARG A 708 -0.59 -33.11 -33.59
CA ARG A 708 -1.26 -33.61 -34.80
C ARG A 708 -0.33 -33.72 -36.02
N SER A 709 0.80 -32.98 -36.06
CA SER A 709 1.79 -33.10 -37.15
C SER A 709 3.23 -32.87 -36.70
N LYS A 710 4.21 -33.13 -37.58
CA LYS A 710 5.64 -32.81 -37.33
C LYS A 710 5.92 -31.31 -37.24
N GLU A 711 4.98 -30.45 -37.62
CA GLU A 711 5.12 -28.99 -37.51
C GLU A 711 4.78 -28.51 -36.08
N ASP A 712 3.98 -29.26 -35.31
CA ASP A 712 3.75 -29.03 -33.88
C ASP A 712 5.00 -29.29 -33.00
N GLU A 713 6.06 -29.92 -33.54
CA GLU A 713 7.33 -30.13 -32.82
C GLU A 713 8.19 -28.85 -32.72
N PHE A 714 7.92 -27.81 -33.53
CA PHE A 714 8.76 -26.59 -33.61
C PHE A 714 7.95 -25.28 -33.75
N PRO A 715 7.70 -24.54 -32.65
CA PRO A 715 7.14 -23.19 -32.71
C PRO A 715 8.11 -22.21 -33.39
N LYS A 716 7.70 -21.60 -34.52
CA LYS A 716 8.48 -20.55 -35.20
C LYS A 716 8.34 -19.22 -34.45
N LYS A 717 9.38 -18.84 -33.69
CA LYS A 717 9.48 -17.67 -32.79
C LYS A 717 8.49 -17.68 -31.61
N PHE A 718 9.01 -17.73 -30.39
CA PHE A 718 8.22 -17.45 -29.19
C PHE A 718 7.89 -15.97 -29.12
N ASN A 719 6.64 -15.63 -29.44
CA ASN A 719 6.11 -14.28 -29.28
C ASN A 719 4.61 -14.40 -28.92
N TRP A 720 4.30 -14.58 -27.64
CA TRP A 720 2.92 -14.65 -27.12
C TRP A 720 2.24 -13.27 -27.09
N ARG A 721 2.39 -12.50 -28.17
CA ARG A 721 1.66 -11.24 -28.40
C ARG A 721 0.37 -11.53 -29.16
N PHE A 722 -0.66 -10.73 -28.90
CA PHE A 722 -1.96 -10.82 -29.55
C PHE A 722 -1.83 -10.90 -31.10
N PRO A 723 -2.50 -11.85 -31.76
CA PRO A 723 -2.92 -11.68 -33.14
C PRO A 723 -3.83 -10.45 -33.22
N LYS A 724 -3.74 -9.67 -34.30
CA LYS A 724 -4.75 -8.64 -34.58
C LYS A 724 -6.10 -9.33 -34.78
N THR A 725 -7.19 -8.69 -34.35
CA THR A 725 -8.55 -9.24 -34.29
C THR A 725 -9.22 -9.59 -35.63
N ASN A 726 -8.49 -9.59 -36.74
CA ASN A 726 -8.97 -9.99 -38.06
C ASN A 726 -7.97 -10.96 -38.72
N GLU A 727 -8.01 -12.25 -38.33
CA GLU A 727 -7.78 -13.39 -39.25
C GLU A 727 -8.07 -14.76 -38.57
N LEU A 728 -9.27 -15.28 -38.84
CA LEU A 728 -9.62 -16.71 -39.08
C LEU A 728 -9.31 -17.79 -38.02
N ILE A 729 -10.38 -18.37 -37.44
CA ILE A 729 -10.84 -19.70 -37.88
C ILE A 729 -12.35 -19.64 -38.17
N VAL A 730 -12.69 -19.24 -39.40
CA VAL A 730 -13.97 -19.62 -40.02
C VAL A 730 -13.64 -20.59 -41.14
N SER A 731 -13.82 -21.89 -40.91
CA SER A 731 -13.77 -22.87 -41.98
C SER A 731 -15.12 -22.89 -42.70
N GLU A 732 -15.28 -22.03 -43.72
CA GLU A 732 -16.40 -22.15 -44.65
C GLU A 732 -16.29 -23.48 -45.41
N ARG A 733 -17.05 -24.47 -44.98
CA ARG A 733 -17.42 -25.63 -45.79
C ARG A 733 -18.76 -26.19 -45.28
N GLN A 734 -19.67 -26.43 -46.22
CA GLN A 734 -21.06 -26.87 -46.00
C GLN A 734 -22.03 -25.78 -45.46
N LYS A 735 -22.41 -24.87 -46.36
CA LYS A 735 -23.84 -24.51 -46.49
C LYS A 735 -24.51 -25.49 -47.47
N ASP A 736 -25.82 -25.62 -47.32
CA ASP A 736 -26.77 -26.46 -48.05
C ASP A 736 -26.82 -27.96 -47.70
N GLN A 737 -28.06 -28.45 -47.57
CA GLN A 737 -28.49 -29.72 -46.94
C GLN A 737 -28.38 -29.71 -45.39
N GLU A 738 -29.44 -29.71 -44.57
CA GLU A 738 -30.88 -29.84 -44.85
C GLU A 738 -31.76 -28.94 -43.95
N LYS A 739 -32.83 -28.37 -44.53
CA LYS A 739 -34.04 -28.06 -43.78
C LYS A 739 -34.86 -29.35 -43.63
N ARG A 740 -35.08 -29.85 -42.40
CA ARG A 740 -36.36 -30.43 -41.89
C ARG A 740 -36.18 -31.38 -40.70
N ASN A 741 -37.06 -31.21 -39.70
CA ASN A 741 -37.59 -32.24 -38.79
C ASN A 741 -36.54 -32.92 -37.84
N ILE A 742 -36.85 -33.55 -36.68
CA ILE A 742 -38.11 -33.88 -35.98
C ILE A 742 -37.95 -33.53 -34.48
N TYR A 743 -39.08 -33.34 -33.79
CA TYR A 743 -39.25 -33.33 -32.33
C TYR A 743 -38.75 -34.60 -31.58
N ASN A 744 -38.76 -34.51 -30.23
CA ASN A 744 -38.86 -35.58 -29.23
C ASN A 744 -37.60 -36.39 -28.82
N LEU A 745 -37.18 -36.18 -27.56
CA LEU A 745 -37.15 -37.15 -26.43
C LEU A 745 -36.23 -36.57 -25.33
N LYS A 746 -36.76 -35.97 -24.24
CA LYS A 746 -37.24 -36.60 -22.98
C LYS A 746 -36.19 -37.44 -22.22
N GLU A 747 -35.90 -36.96 -21.00
CA GLU A 747 -35.41 -37.67 -19.80
C GLU A 747 -34.23 -38.65 -19.92
N VAL A 748 -33.09 -38.27 -19.32
CA VAL A 748 -32.37 -39.15 -18.38
C VAL A 748 -32.00 -38.33 -17.15
N SER A 749 -32.42 -38.79 -15.97
CA SER A 749 -32.15 -38.17 -14.67
C SER A 749 -31.29 -39.08 -13.79
N VAL A 750 -30.22 -38.55 -13.18
CA VAL A 750 -29.54 -39.20 -12.03
C VAL A 750 -29.01 -38.16 -11.02
N CYS A 751 -29.60 -38.20 -9.82
CA CYS A 751 -29.12 -37.74 -8.50
C CYS A 751 -28.10 -36.59 -8.38
N LEU A 752 -28.60 -35.41 -7.98
CA LEU A 752 -27.98 -34.63 -6.91
C LEU A 752 -28.63 -35.04 -5.57
N LYS A 753 -27.84 -35.60 -4.63
CA LYS A 753 -28.26 -35.78 -3.23
C LYS A 753 -27.24 -35.18 -2.28
N ARG A 754 -27.74 -34.19 -1.51
CA ARG A 754 -27.20 -33.56 -0.28
C ARG A 754 -26.63 -32.15 -0.45
N LEU A 755 -27.53 -31.17 -0.51
CA LEU A 755 -27.68 -30.13 0.51
C LEU A 755 -28.98 -29.39 0.20
N SER A 756 -29.92 -29.37 1.16
CA SER A 756 -31.12 -28.53 1.12
C SER A 756 -31.11 -27.71 2.40
N LEU A 757 -31.15 -26.39 2.22
CA LEU A 757 -31.40 -25.40 3.26
C LEU A 757 -32.52 -24.53 2.70
N ASP A 758 -33.68 -24.61 3.33
CA ASP A 758 -34.85 -23.81 2.99
C ASP A 758 -34.98 -22.69 4.01
N LEU A 759 -35.09 -21.44 3.55
CA LEU A 759 -34.98 -20.23 4.36
C LEU A 759 -36.36 -19.59 4.52
N HIS A 760 -37.20 -20.18 5.38
CA HIS A 760 -38.43 -19.55 5.83
C HIS A 760 -38.59 -19.63 7.35
N ASN A 761 -38.87 -18.44 7.93
CA ASN A 761 -39.17 -18.14 9.34
C ASN A 761 -37.99 -18.26 10.32
N GLY A 762 -37.51 -17.09 10.78
CA GLY A 762 -36.57 -17.00 11.88
C GLY A 762 -37.22 -17.31 13.22
N HIS A 763 -36.90 -18.47 13.80
CA HIS A 763 -36.86 -18.70 15.25
C HIS A 763 -36.07 -19.98 15.53
N PHE A 764 -34.91 -19.88 16.21
CA PHE A 764 -34.18 -21.06 16.67
C PHE A 764 -34.59 -21.40 18.11
N HIS A 765 -35.35 -22.49 18.26
CA HIS A 765 -35.43 -23.24 19.51
C HIS A 765 -34.45 -24.41 19.45
N LEU A 766 -33.46 -24.41 20.34
CA LEU A 766 -32.72 -25.63 20.66
C LEU A 766 -33.61 -26.55 21.49
N LYS A 767 -33.73 -27.82 21.09
CA LYS A 767 -34.35 -28.88 21.89
C LYS A 767 -33.28 -29.89 22.30
N ASP A 768 -33.31 -30.24 23.57
CA ASP A 768 -32.35 -31.13 24.22
C ASP A 768 -32.31 -32.55 23.63
N GLY A 769 -31.13 -33.16 23.70
CA GLY A 769 -30.83 -34.47 23.15
C GLY A 769 -29.65 -35.19 23.82
N ASN A 770 -29.64 -35.20 25.17
CA ASN A 770 -28.80 -36.03 26.04
C ASN A 770 -27.30 -36.15 25.71
N LEU A 771 -26.51 -35.28 26.34
CA LEU A 771 -25.14 -35.61 26.76
C LEU A 771 -25.18 -36.03 28.24
N ASN A 772 -25.03 -37.31 28.54
CA ASN A 772 -24.93 -37.80 29.92
C ASN A 772 -24.14 -39.12 29.96
N ASP A 773 -22.81 -39.01 30.01
CA ASP A 773 -21.94 -39.93 30.76
C ASP A 773 -20.56 -39.29 30.96
N TYR A 774 -19.84 -39.74 32.00
CA TYR A 774 -18.52 -39.24 32.44
C TYR A 774 -18.44 -37.88 33.14
N LEU A 775 -19.10 -37.74 34.30
CA LEU A 775 -18.54 -37.01 35.45
C LEU A 775 -19.19 -37.46 36.77
N LEU A 776 -18.50 -38.28 37.57
CA LEU A 776 -18.81 -38.44 39.01
C LEU A 776 -17.54 -38.69 39.83
N CYS A 777 -17.05 -37.63 40.48
CA CYS A 777 -16.30 -37.78 41.74
C CYS A 777 -17.30 -37.83 42.91
N PRO A 778 -17.14 -38.74 43.89
CA PRO A 778 -18.06 -38.86 45.01
C PRO A 778 -17.88 -37.75 46.05
N LYS A 779 -18.98 -37.28 46.65
CA LYS A 779 -18.98 -36.41 47.83
C LYS A 779 -18.93 -37.25 49.11
N PRO A 780 -18.10 -36.93 50.11
CA PRO A 780 -18.27 -37.42 51.47
C PRO A 780 -19.29 -36.55 52.26
N LYS A 781 -20.05 -37.17 53.15
CA LYS A 781 -20.78 -36.51 54.25
C LYS A 781 -20.16 -36.91 55.59
N GLN A 782 -20.37 -36.06 56.60
CA GLN A 782 -19.71 -36.09 57.91
C GLN A 782 -19.96 -37.38 58.72
N SER A 783 -18.92 -37.85 59.40
CA SER A 783 -19.01 -38.45 60.74
C SER A 783 -17.65 -38.30 61.46
N SER A 784 -17.61 -38.56 62.77
CA SER A 784 -16.64 -38.01 63.72
C SER A 784 -15.71 -39.06 64.36
N LEU A 785 -14.70 -38.54 65.10
CA LEU A 785 -13.92 -39.15 66.19
C LEU A 785 -12.49 -39.69 65.91
N GLN A 786 -11.58 -39.15 66.73
CA GLN A 786 -10.43 -39.76 67.43
C GLN A 786 -9.08 -40.02 66.74
N ASN A 787 -8.09 -39.30 67.28
CA ASN A 787 -6.67 -39.58 67.53
C ASN A 787 -6.16 -41.01 67.24
N GLU A 788 -4.96 -41.17 66.66
CA GLU A 788 -3.66 -41.26 67.35
C GLU A 788 -2.48 -41.29 66.34
N GLU A 789 -1.39 -40.61 66.73
CA GLU A 789 0.06 -40.90 66.64
C GLU A 789 0.61 -41.90 65.56
N SER A 790 1.81 -41.77 64.97
CA SER A 790 3.07 -41.12 65.41
C SER A 790 4.08 -40.92 64.24
N PHE A 791 4.93 -39.87 64.30
CA PHE A 791 6.34 -39.71 63.82
C PHE A 791 6.88 -40.41 62.52
N SER A 792 7.84 -39.89 61.72
CA SER A 792 8.42 -38.55 61.49
C SER A 792 9.55 -38.66 60.44
N PHE A 793 9.75 -37.69 59.53
CA PHE A 793 11.11 -37.28 59.09
C PHE A 793 11.12 -35.88 58.46
N SER A 794 12.30 -35.23 58.45
CA SER A 794 12.47 -33.79 58.21
C SER A 794 13.16 -33.47 56.88
N THR A 795 12.63 -32.48 56.13
CA THR A 795 13.39 -31.72 55.12
C THR A 795 12.89 -30.27 54.95
N ARG A 796 13.52 -29.37 55.71
CA ARG A 796 13.79 -27.92 55.48
C ARG A 796 12.86 -27.11 54.53
N ARG A 797 12.18 -26.12 55.09
CA ARG A 797 11.50 -25.01 54.38
C ARG A 797 12.50 -24.10 53.62
N PRO A 798 12.17 -23.61 52.41
CA PRO A 798 12.71 -22.37 51.87
C PRO A 798 12.11 -21.16 52.63
N THR A 799 12.89 -20.11 52.83
CA THR A 799 12.46 -18.86 53.48
C THR A 799 11.53 -18.02 52.58
N PRO A 800 10.57 -17.26 53.15
CA PRO A 800 9.71 -16.38 52.37
C PRO A 800 10.53 -15.23 51.75
N LYS A 801 10.23 -14.91 50.49
CA LYS A 801 10.79 -13.75 49.79
C LYS A 801 10.13 -12.47 50.34
N LYS A 802 10.88 -11.36 50.41
CA LYS A 802 10.32 -10.04 50.72
C LYS A 802 10.11 -9.26 49.42
N GLN A 803 8.94 -8.64 49.30
CA GLN A 803 8.56 -7.74 48.20
C GLN A 803 9.48 -6.50 48.17
N LYS A 804 9.84 -6.03 46.97
CA LYS A 804 10.60 -4.78 46.79
C LYS A 804 9.67 -3.70 46.23
N CYS A 805 9.45 -2.65 47.02
CA CYS A 805 8.87 -1.41 46.52
C CYS A 805 9.99 -0.54 45.93
N PHE A 806 9.86 -0.09 44.69
CA PHE A 806 10.86 0.73 44.01
C PHE A 806 10.39 2.18 43.86
N SER A 807 11.25 3.11 44.27
CA SER A 807 11.19 4.52 43.90
C SER A 807 12.11 4.72 42.70
N LYS A 808 11.55 5.16 41.56
CA LYS A 808 12.31 5.40 40.33
C LYS A 808 12.88 6.82 40.35
N ASN A 809 14.18 6.94 40.05
CA ASN A 809 14.90 8.20 40.11
C ASN A 809 14.70 9.07 38.85
N LYS A 810 14.84 10.37 39.07
CA LYS A 810 14.50 11.50 38.19
C LYS A 810 15.41 11.62 36.96
N ASP A 811 14.82 11.72 35.76
CA ASP A 811 15.52 12.27 34.60
C ASP A 811 15.73 13.79 34.79
N GLN A 812 16.98 14.25 34.69
CA GLN A 812 17.33 15.67 34.82
C GLN A 812 17.17 16.40 33.48
N ASN A 813 15.95 16.79 33.15
CA ASN A 813 15.72 18.00 32.34
C ASN A 813 15.29 19.13 33.26
N ASN A 814 16.20 20.08 33.48
CA ASN A 814 15.98 21.24 34.33
C ASN A 814 15.26 22.34 33.53
N ASP A 815 13.92 22.37 33.58
CA ASP A 815 13.22 23.65 33.75
C ASP A 815 11.74 23.50 34.22
N ARG A 816 11.37 24.32 35.22
CA ARG A 816 9.99 24.72 35.60
C ARG A 816 8.86 23.66 35.69
N SER A 817 9.02 22.57 36.46
CA SER A 817 8.00 21.50 36.56
C SER A 817 7.17 21.41 37.86
N SER A 818 7.51 22.14 38.94
CA SER A 818 6.86 21.98 40.26
C SER A 818 5.37 22.37 40.30
N ASP A 819 4.93 23.33 39.48
CA ASP A 819 3.52 23.78 39.42
C ASP A 819 2.62 22.94 38.48
N VAL A 820 3.19 22.00 37.72
CA VAL A 820 2.46 21.28 36.66
C VAL A 820 1.81 19.99 37.17
N HIS A 821 2.48 19.22 38.04
CA HIS A 821 1.93 17.96 38.55
C HIS A 821 0.61 18.17 39.34
N GLY A 822 0.58 19.17 40.24
CA GLY A 822 -0.61 19.47 41.05
C GLY A 822 -1.87 19.86 40.25
N LYS A 823 -1.71 20.34 39.00
CA LYS A 823 -2.84 20.61 38.09
C LYS A 823 -3.32 19.35 37.37
N GLN A 824 -2.42 18.42 37.02
CA GLN A 824 -2.80 17.19 36.31
C GLN A 824 -3.58 16.23 37.20
N ASP A 825 -3.19 16.04 38.45
CA ASP A 825 -3.91 15.15 39.36
C ASP A 825 -5.31 15.69 39.68
N ASN A 826 -5.46 17.00 39.91
CA ASN A 826 -6.78 17.62 40.10
C ASN A 826 -7.72 17.36 38.92
N ASN A 827 -7.24 17.43 37.67
CA ASN A 827 -8.05 17.11 36.50
C ASN A 827 -8.50 15.64 36.49
N ARG A 828 -7.62 14.70 36.88
CA ARG A 828 -7.97 13.27 36.96
C ARG A 828 -8.95 12.97 38.11
N TYR A 829 -8.80 13.61 39.26
CA TYR A 829 -9.79 13.53 40.35
C TYR A 829 -11.15 14.10 39.91
N GLN A 830 -11.16 15.23 39.20
CA GLN A 830 -12.41 15.82 38.68
C GLN A 830 -13.06 14.92 37.62
N MET A 831 -12.27 14.31 36.73
CA MET A 831 -12.74 13.29 35.77
C MET A 831 -13.40 12.12 36.49
N VAL A 832 -12.73 11.51 37.47
CA VAL A 832 -13.29 10.34 38.20
C VAL A 832 -14.55 10.72 38.97
N HIS A 833 -14.61 11.91 39.57
CA HIS A 833 -15.83 12.44 40.18
C HIS A 833 -16.95 12.63 39.14
N ASP A 834 -16.66 13.22 37.98
CA ASP A 834 -17.64 13.43 36.91
C ASP A 834 -18.17 12.11 36.32
N VAL A 835 -17.34 11.08 36.21
CA VAL A 835 -17.75 9.74 35.77
C VAL A 835 -18.59 9.04 36.84
N LEU A 836 -18.07 8.90 38.07
CA LEU A 836 -18.70 8.08 39.12
C LEU A 836 -19.87 8.76 39.83
N VAL A 837 -19.90 10.10 39.91
CA VAL A 837 -20.93 10.86 40.62
C VAL A 837 -21.90 11.58 39.68
N LYS A 838 -21.41 12.14 38.57
CA LYS A 838 -22.25 12.84 37.58
C LYS A 838 -22.67 11.96 36.38
N GLY A 839 -22.23 10.71 36.33
CA GLY A 839 -22.62 9.75 35.29
C GLY A 839 -22.09 10.06 33.89
N LYS A 840 -21.03 10.87 33.75
CA LYS A 840 -20.40 11.12 32.45
C LYS A 840 -19.70 9.86 31.92
N ASN A 841 -19.56 9.76 30.60
CA ASN A 841 -18.84 8.65 30.00
C ASN A 841 -17.33 8.80 30.25
N ILE A 842 -16.67 7.71 30.66
CA ILE A 842 -15.22 7.69 30.86
C ILE A 842 -14.44 7.84 29.54
N GLU A 843 -15.06 7.45 28.42
CA GLU A 843 -14.49 7.59 27.07
C GLU A 843 -14.36 9.06 26.62
N ASP A 844 -15.04 10.00 27.28
CA ASP A 844 -14.92 11.44 26.99
C ASP A 844 -13.63 12.06 27.58
N PHE A 845 -12.84 11.28 28.33
CA PHE A 845 -11.68 11.76 29.07
C PHE A 845 -10.42 10.91 28.87
N CYS A 846 -9.27 11.60 28.85
CA CYS A 846 -7.97 10.98 28.75
C CYS A 846 -7.62 10.29 30.07
N LEU A 847 -7.65 8.96 30.10
CA LEU A 847 -7.43 8.15 31.30
C LEU A 847 -6.08 8.45 31.99
N SER A 848 -5.08 8.86 31.20
CA SER A 848 -3.71 9.18 31.65
C SER A 848 -3.56 10.56 32.30
N CYS A 849 -4.33 11.57 31.88
CA CYS A 849 -4.11 12.98 32.32
C CYS A 849 -5.38 13.80 32.64
N GLY A 850 -6.58 13.23 32.48
CA GLY A 850 -7.86 13.86 32.81
C GLY A 850 -8.37 14.90 31.81
N ASN A 851 -7.64 15.16 30.72
CA ASN A 851 -8.08 16.11 29.69
C ASN A 851 -9.19 15.53 28.79
N SER A 852 -10.17 16.34 28.40
CA SER A 852 -11.29 15.95 27.52
C SER A 852 -10.99 16.08 26.02
N CYS A 853 -9.83 16.62 25.62
CA CYS A 853 -9.40 16.63 24.22
C CYS A 853 -8.94 15.22 23.80
N ILE A 854 -9.86 14.41 23.26
CA ILE A 854 -9.62 13.01 22.89
C ILE A 854 -9.17 12.86 21.44
N GLU A 855 -8.27 11.91 21.23
CA GLU A 855 -7.70 11.52 19.94
C GLU A 855 -8.02 10.06 19.61
N ILE A 856 -7.86 9.15 20.58
CA ILE A 856 -8.21 7.72 20.44
C ILE A 856 -8.75 7.14 21.75
N PHE A 857 -9.42 6.00 21.66
CA PHE A 857 -9.70 5.15 22.82
C PHE A 857 -8.41 4.53 23.38
N HIS A 858 -8.29 4.44 24.70
CA HIS A 858 -7.14 3.78 25.35
C HIS A 858 -7.17 2.27 25.01
N PRO A 859 -6.09 1.66 24.48
CA PRO A 859 -6.18 0.30 23.94
C PRO A 859 -6.43 -0.79 24.99
N LEU A 860 -5.95 -0.58 26.24
CA LEU A 860 -6.02 -1.58 27.32
C LEU A 860 -7.22 -1.45 28.28
N PHE A 861 -7.76 -0.24 28.48
CA PHE A 861 -8.73 0.07 29.53
C PHE A 861 -9.86 0.95 28.96
N GLU A 862 -11.04 0.89 29.56
CA GLU A 862 -12.15 1.81 29.29
C GLU A 862 -11.74 3.24 29.61
N GLY A 863 -12.06 4.17 28.72
CA GLY A 863 -11.52 5.53 28.71
C GLY A 863 -10.57 5.79 27.53
N SER A 864 -10.20 7.06 27.35
CA SER A 864 -9.54 7.54 26.13
C SER A 864 -8.11 8.04 26.35
N LEU A 865 -7.48 8.53 25.28
CA LEU A 865 -6.18 9.19 25.27
C LEU A 865 -6.25 10.46 24.42
N CYS A 866 -5.63 11.53 24.93
CA CYS A 866 -5.28 12.70 24.12
C CYS A 866 -4.00 12.45 23.32
N LEU A 867 -3.75 13.22 22.26
CA LEU A 867 -2.59 13.08 21.37
C LEU A 867 -1.26 12.89 22.13
N LYS A 868 -0.91 13.80 23.06
CA LYS A 868 0.32 13.69 23.88
C LYS A 868 0.42 12.38 24.68
N CYS A 869 -0.69 11.81 25.13
CA CYS A 869 -0.69 10.55 25.88
C CYS A 869 -0.69 9.32 24.96
N LYS A 870 -1.25 9.42 23.75
CA LYS A 870 -1.10 8.45 22.65
C LYS A 870 0.37 8.33 22.23
N ASP A 871 1.05 9.46 22.04
CA ASP A 871 2.47 9.48 21.66
C ASP A 871 3.35 8.86 22.76
N ASN A 872 3.16 9.28 24.02
CA ASN A 872 3.87 8.71 25.17
C ASN A 872 3.62 7.19 25.31
N LEU A 873 2.39 6.71 25.11
CA LEU A 873 2.06 5.29 25.13
C LEU A 873 2.80 4.51 24.01
N THR A 874 2.84 5.08 22.81
CA THR A 874 3.53 4.51 21.63
C THR A 874 5.03 4.32 21.90
N GLU A 875 5.63 5.28 22.59
CA GLU A 875 7.07 5.31 22.90
C GLU A 875 7.48 4.36 24.04
N THR A 876 6.59 4.16 25.02
CA THR A 876 6.97 3.57 26.33
C THR A 876 6.31 2.25 26.69
N LEU A 877 5.20 1.82 26.06
CA LEU A 877 4.46 0.61 26.49
C LEU A 877 5.33 -0.65 26.52
N TYR A 878 6.22 -0.80 25.55
CA TYR A 878 7.14 -1.94 25.43
C TYR A 878 8.56 -1.62 25.92
N ARG A 879 8.72 -0.67 26.85
CA ARG A 879 9.96 -0.50 27.61
C ARG A 879 9.96 -1.35 28.86
N TYR A 880 11.09 -2.00 29.11
CA TYR A 880 11.29 -2.88 30.25
C TYR A 880 12.59 -2.52 30.96
N ASP A 881 12.54 -2.56 32.28
CA ASP A 881 13.70 -2.41 33.15
C ASP A 881 14.43 -3.76 33.32
N ASP A 882 15.54 -3.73 34.05
CA ASP A 882 16.44 -4.87 34.28
C ASP A 882 15.82 -6.03 35.05
N ASP A 883 14.76 -5.78 35.81
CA ASP A 883 13.97 -6.81 36.51
C ASP A 883 13.01 -7.56 35.56
N GLY A 884 12.91 -7.10 34.31
CA GLY A 884 12.05 -7.65 33.26
C GLY A 884 10.65 -7.04 33.22
N TYR A 885 10.30 -6.15 34.14
CA TYR A 885 9.01 -5.45 34.23
C TYR A 885 8.97 -4.15 33.44
N GLN A 886 7.78 -3.64 33.15
CA GLN A 886 7.59 -2.38 32.42
C GLN A 886 8.19 -1.19 33.16
N SER A 887 8.97 -0.40 32.43
CA SER A 887 9.65 0.81 32.93
C SER A 887 8.66 1.88 33.43
N TYR A 888 7.44 1.90 32.90
CA TYR A 888 6.40 2.87 33.23
C TYR A 888 5.05 2.18 33.48
N CYS A 889 4.14 2.87 34.17
CA CYS A 889 2.79 2.37 34.45
C CYS A 889 2.04 1.98 33.17
N THR A 890 1.44 0.78 33.16
CA THR A 890 0.62 0.26 32.05
C THR A 890 -0.57 1.14 31.65
N VAL A 891 -1.01 2.05 32.53
CA VAL A 891 -2.15 2.95 32.29
C VAL A 891 -1.69 4.31 31.76
N CYS A 892 -0.88 5.05 32.52
CA CYS A 892 -0.54 6.44 32.17
C CYS A 892 0.81 6.59 31.46
N CYS A 893 1.61 5.53 31.36
CA CYS A 893 2.98 5.57 30.87
C CYS A 893 3.86 6.60 31.61
N ALA A 894 3.65 6.71 32.92
CA ALA A 894 4.38 7.57 33.84
C ALA A 894 4.43 6.92 35.25
N GLY A 895 4.82 7.71 36.25
CA GLY A 895 4.77 7.34 37.68
C GLY A 895 6.12 6.95 38.27
N LEU A 896 6.44 7.54 39.42
CA LEU A 896 7.73 7.35 40.13
C LEU A 896 7.72 6.16 41.10
N GLU A 897 6.56 5.81 41.66
CA GLU A 897 6.37 4.64 42.54
C GLU A 897 5.36 3.70 41.87
N VAL A 898 5.76 2.44 41.63
CA VAL A 898 4.93 1.43 40.96
C VAL A 898 4.85 0.13 41.76
N ILE A 899 3.71 -0.56 41.63
CA ILE A 899 3.54 -1.95 42.07
C ILE A 899 3.63 -2.88 40.85
N LEU A 900 4.31 -4.01 41.02
CA LEU A 900 4.56 -5.01 39.97
C LEU A 900 3.52 -6.13 40.06
N CYS A 901 3.12 -6.68 38.90
CA CYS A 901 2.25 -7.85 38.88
C CYS A 901 3.01 -9.11 39.34
N GLY A 902 2.49 -9.81 40.35
CA GLY A 902 2.99 -11.10 40.83
C GLY A 902 2.48 -12.32 40.03
N HIS A 903 1.77 -12.11 38.92
CA HIS A 903 1.35 -13.20 38.04
C HIS A 903 2.52 -13.67 37.16
N ASP A 904 2.78 -14.99 37.13
CA ASP A 904 3.80 -15.59 36.26
C ASP A 904 3.64 -15.13 34.79
N SER A 905 4.76 -14.85 34.12
CA SER A 905 4.81 -14.31 32.75
C SER A 905 4.11 -12.97 32.51
N CYS A 906 3.67 -12.25 33.55
CA CYS A 906 3.16 -10.88 33.43
C CYS A 906 4.21 -9.85 33.85
N CYS A 907 4.65 -9.02 32.89
CA CYS A 907 5.67 -8.00 33.12
C CYS A 907 5.09 -6.59 33.39
N ARG A 908 3.81 -6.47 33.78
CA ARG A 908 3.08 -5.19 33.87
C ARG A 908 3.24 -4.52 35.23
N SER A 909 3.28 -3.19 35.25
CA SER A 909 3.46 -2.36 36.46
C SER A 909 2.42 -1.23 36.51
N PHE A 910 2.00 -0.84 37.72
CA PHE A 910 0.93 0.16 37.93
C PHE A 910 1.41 1.21 38.92
N CYS A 911 1.36 2.50 38.56
CA CYS A 911 1.78 3.57 39.47
C CYS A 911 0.76 3.84 40.58
N LYS A 912 1.29 4.34 41.69
CA LYS A 912 0.51 4.84 42.83
C LYS A 912 -0.61 5.78 42.40
N ASP A 913 -0.31 6.77 41.58
CA ASP A 913 -1.24 7.84 41.22
C ASP A 913 -2.46 7.29 40.46
N CYS A 914 -2.25 6.36 39.51
CA CYS A 914 -3.36 5.68 38.83
C CYS A 914 -4.21 4.84 39.78
N LEU A 915 -3.61 4.19 40.78
CA LEU A 915 -4.33 3.35 41.73
C LEU A 915 -5.09 4.18 42.77
N GLU A 916 -4.51 5.28 43.26
CA GLU A 916 -5.17 6.19 44.21
C GLU A 916 -6.28 7.03 43.55
N VAL A 917 -6.11 7.42 42.28
CA VAL A 917 -7.10 8.25 41.56
C VAL A 917 -8.20 7.41 40.91
N LEU A 918 -7.86 6.39 40.11
CA LEU A 918 -8.85 5.68 39.27
C LEU A 918 -9.62 4.58 40.02
N ILE A 919 -9.08 4.07 41.13
CA ILE A 919 -9.71 2.98 41.90
C ILE A 919 -10.20 3.54 43.24
N GLY A 920 -9.31 4.17 44.00
CA GLY A 920 -9.67 4.88 45.22
C GLY A 920 -8.49 5.18 46.12
N LYS A 921 -8.62 6.24 46.91
CA LYS A 921 -7.56 6.71 47.81
C LYS A 921 -7.17 5.63 48.82
N GLY A 922 -5.86 5.36 48.94
CA GLY A 922 -5.32 4.32 49.82
C GLY A 922 -5.18 2.93 49.19
N THR A 923 -5.72 2.70 47.98
CA THR A 923 -5.60 1.42 47.26
C THR A 923 -4.14 0.98 47.12
N PHE A 924 -3.22 1.89 46.78
CA PHE A 924 -1.81 1.54 46.59
C PHE A 924 -1.19 0.87 47.84
N ASN A 925 -1.45 1.41 49.03
CA ASN A 925 -0.94 0.83 50.28
C ASN A 925 -1.59 -0.53 50.58
N GLN A 926 -2.89 -0.70 50.32
CA GLN A 926 -3.57 -1.99 50.50
C GLN A 926 -2.98 -3.08 49.58
N LEU A 927 -2.69 -2.74 48.32
CA LEU A 927 -2.11 -3.68 47.37
C LEU A 927 -0.63 -3.97 47.65
N LYS A 928 0.09 -3.01 48.21
CA LYS A 928 1.51 -3.13 48.61
C LYS A 928 1.76 -4.17 49.70
N ASP A 929 0.75 -4.52 50.48
CA ASP A 929 0.80 -5.57 51.50
C ASP A 929 0.29 -6.94 50.99
N LEU A 930 -0.15 -7.03 49.72
CA LEU A 930 -0.61 -8.28 49.09
C LEU A 930 0.48 -8.89 48.21
N ASP A 931 0.94 -10.09 48.58
CA ASP A 931 1.92 -10.89 47.82
C ASP A 931 1.40 -12.32 47.59
N PRO A 932 1.18 -12.78 46.34
CA PRO A 932 1.31 -12.03 45.08
C PRO A 932 0.05 -11.19 44.75
N TRP A 933 0.24 -9.89 44.49
CA TRP A 933 -0.81 -9.08 43.85
C TRP A 933 -0.94 -9.41 42.36
N ILE A 934 -2.17 -9.63 41.88
CA ILE A 934 -2.47 -9.92 40.47
C ILE A 934 -3.13 -8.68 39.85
N CYS A 935 -2.56 -8.17 38.77
CA CYS A 935 -3.04 -6.93 38.15
C CYS A 935 -4.36 -7.09 37.38
N TYR A 936 -5.05 -5.98 37.13
CA TYR A 936 -6.39 -5.97 36.54
C TYR A 936 -6.48 -6.54 35.12
N LEU A 937 -5.39 -6.57 34.35
CA LEU A 937 -5.35 -7.25 33.04
C LEU A 937 -5.18 -8.78 33.15
N CYS A 938 -4.73 -9.28 34.30
CA CYS A 938 -4.63 -10.72 34.60
C CYS A 938 -5.81 -11.24 35.43
N ALA A 939 -6.50 -10.37 36.16
CA ALA A 939 -7.69 -10.65 36.95
C ALA A 939 -8.75 -9.55 36.76
N PRO A 940 -9.43 -9.47 35.59
CA PRO A 940 -10.42 -8.44 35.29
C PRO A 940 -11.59 -8.40 36.28
N GLU A 941 -11.94 -9.55 36.85
CA GLU A 941 -12.99 -9.70 37.87
C GLU A 941 -12.68 -8.99 39.20
N LYS A 942 -11.42 -8.59 39.41
CA LYS A 942 -10.97 -7.80 40.57
C LYS A 942 -10.90 -6.30 40.28
N SER A 943 -11.21 -5.87 39.06
CA SER A 943 -11.25 -4.44 38.71
C SER A 943 -12.37 -3.72 39.46
N SER A 944 -12.09 -2.48 39.89
CA SER A 944 -13.01 -1.68 40.68
C SER A 944 -12.75 -0.19 40.46
N GLY A 945 -13.72 0.65 40.82
CA GLY A 945 -13.70 2.08 40.49
C GLY A 945 -13.86 2.32 38.98
N ALA A 946 -13.11 3.31 38.48
CA ALA A 946 -13.10 3.74 37.08
C ALA A 946 -12.08 2.98 36.21
N LEU A 947 -11.08 2.27 36.78
CA LEU A 947 -10.11 1.51 36.00
C LEU A 947 -10.66 0.12 35.63
N ARG A 948 -11.19 -0.01 34.41
CA ARG A 948 -11.77 -1.27 33.89
C ARG A 948 -11.03 -1.75 32.64
N PRO A 949 -10.53 -2.98 32.57
CA PRO A 949 -9.96 -3.54 31.34
C PRO A 949 -11.02 -3.66 30.25
N ARG A 950 -10.67 -3.38 28.99
CA ARG A 950 -11.59 -3.66 27.88
C ARG A 950 -11.69 -5.16 27.63
N HIS A 951 -12.81 -5.65 27.10
CA HIS A 951 -12.96 -7.05 26.72
C HIS A 951 -12.16 -7.42 25.46
N ASP A 952 -11.91 -6.46 24.58
CA ASP A 952 -11.22 -6.59 23.28
C ASP A 952 -9.76 -6.09 23.30
N TRP A 953 -9.19 -5.85 24.49
CA TRP A 953 -7.88 -5.21 24.67
C TRP A 953 -6.74 -5.91 23.91
N SER A 954 -6.78 -7.25 23.82
CA SER A 954 -5.75 -8.08 23.20
C SER A 954 -5.65 -7.91 21.69
N ILE A 955 -6.72 -7.42 21.04
CA ILE A 955 -6.75 -7.08 19.61
C ILE A 955 -6.41 -5.59 19.45
N ARG A 956 -7.09 -4.71 20.20
CA ARG A 956 -6.90 -3.25 20.09
C ARG A 956 -5.48 -2.78 20.32
N VAL A 957 -4.76 -3.39 21.28
CA VAL A 957 -3.35 -3.04 21.52
C VAL A 957 -2.46 -3.39 20.33
N GLN A 958 -2.86 -4.35 19.50
CA GLN A 958 -2.12 -4.70 18.29
C GLN A 958 -2.50 -3.79 17.12
N GLU A 959 -3.80 -3.52 16.92
CA GLU A 959 -4.31 -2.52 15.97
C GLU A 959 -3.64 -1.15 16.15
N PHE A 960 -3.43 -0.73 17.41
CA PHE A 960 -2.73 0.50 17.77
C PHE A 960 -1.28 0.60 17.24
N PHE A 961 -0.64 -0.55 16.97
CA PHE A 961 0.72 -0.63 16.44
C PHE A 961 0.82 -1.23 15.03
N VAL A 962 -0.31 -1.35 14.29
CA VAL A 962 -0.30 -1.85 12.91
C VAL A 962 0.47 -0.88 12.01
N ASN A 963 1.36 -1.46 11.20
CA ASN A 963 2.15 -0.73 10.23
C ASN A 963 1.28 -0.29 9.03
N ASN A 964 0.71 0.91 9.14
CA ASN A 964 -0.09 1.55 8.07
C ASN A 964 0.78 2.31 7.03
N SER A 965 2.11 2.18 7.07
CA SER A 965 3.02 2.95 6.21
C SER A 965 2.97 2.47 4.74
N ALA A 966 2.11 3.13 3.96
CA ALA A 966 1.99 3.02 2.50
C ALA A 966 1.69 1.60 1.99
N MET A 967 0.45 1.13 2.16
CA MET A 967 0.01 -0.22 1.76
C MET A 967 -0.15 -0.37 0.24
N GLU A 968 0.96 -0.60 -0.44
CA GLU A 968 1.06 -1.27 -1.75
C GLU A 968 0.75 -2.79 -1.63
N PHE A 969 0.89 -3.35 -0.42
CA PHE A 969 0.71 -4.76 -0.07
C PHE A 969 -0.46 -4.98 0.92
N GLU A 970 -0.97 -6.21 1.06
CA GLU A 970 -1.96 -6.55 2.09
C GLU A 970 -1.31 -6.60 3.49
N PRO A 971 -1.97 -6.11 4.56
CA PRO A 971 -1.42 -6.18 5.91
C PRO A 971 -1.30 -7.63 6.38
N HIS A 972 -0.12 -8.00 6.88
CA HIS A 972 0.10 -9.33 7.46
C HIS A 972 -0.86 -9.61 8.62
N ARG A 973 -1.18 -10.90 8.79
CA ARG A 973 -2.02 -11.41 9.87
C ARG A 973 -1.54 -10.89 11.24
N VAL A 974 -2.41 -10.10 11.88
CA VAL A 974 -2.23 -9.62 13.26
C VAL A 974 -2.68 -10.71 14.23
N TYR A 975 -1.85 -11.05 15.20
CA TYR A 975 -2.18 -12.03 16.25
C TYR A 975 -2.58 -11.29 17.54
N PRO A 976 -3.66 -11.69 18.24
CA PRO A 976 -4.03 -11.07 19.51
C PRO A 976 -3.00 -11.38 20.61
N SER A 977 -2.78 -10.42 21.53
CA SER A 977 -1.97 -10.65 22.73
C SER A 977 -2.48 -11.83 23.55
N ILE A 978 -1.56 -12.65 24.08
CA ILE A 978 -1.91 -13.84 24.87
C ILE A 978 -2.00 -13.47 26.36
N PRO A 979 -3.08 -13.84 27.09
CA PRO A 979 -3.17 -13.72 28.54
C PRO A 979 -2.01 -14.39 29.28
N ALA A 980 -1.49 -13.79 30.35
CA ALA A 980 -0.23 -14.20 30.98
C ALA A 980 -0.16 -15.69 31.39
N ASN A 981 -1.28 -16.26 31.84
CA ASN A 981 -1.42 -17.67 32.21
C ASN A 981 -1.38 -18.66 31.02
N LEU A 982 -1.62 -18.19 29.80
CA LEU A 982 -1.60 -18.99 28.56
C LEU A 982 -0.30 -18.84 27.77
N ARG A 983 0.60 -17.95 28.22
CA ARG A 983 1.91 -17.73 27.58
C ARG A 983 2.80 -18.94 27.78
N ARG A 984 3.32 -19.48 26.68
CA ARG A 984 4.29 -20.58 26.67
C ARG A 984 5.69 -20.08 26.29
N PRO A 985 6.75 -20.83 26.63
CA PRO A 985 8.10 -20.56 26.13
C PRO A 985 8.18 -20.34 24.61
N ILE A 986 9.14 -19.53 24.19
CA ILE A 986 9.39 -19.23 22.77
C ILE A 986 10.32 -20.28 22.14
N ARG A 987 10.05 -20.62 20.88
CA ARG A 987 10.90 -21.48 20.04
C ARG A 987 11.34 -20.70 18.82
N VAL A 988 12.66 -20.66 18.58
CA VAL A 988 13.28 -19.77 17.60
C VAL A 988 14.12 -20.56 16.61
N LEU A 989 14.01 -20.22 15.33
CA LEU A 989 14.99 -20.57 14.30
C LEU A 989 15.73 -19.29 13.90
N SER A 990 17.05 -19.29 14.05
CA SER A 990 17.94 -18.23 13.62
C SER A 990 18.76 -18.69 12.43
N LEU A 991 18.73 -17.90 11.35
CA LEU A 991 19.49 -18.14 10.12
C LEU A 991 20.53 -17.05 9.99
N PHE A 992 21.79 -17.42 9.73
CA PHE A 992 22.91 -16.48 9.78
C PHE A 992 23.05 -15.85 11.19
N ASP A 993 23.02 -16.71 12.21
CA ASP A 993 22.93 -16.31 13.63
C ASP A 993 24.14 -15.48 14.13
N GLY A 994 25.28 -15.62 13.46
CA GLY A 994 26.53 -15.00 13.85
C GLY A 994 26.88 -15.33 15.30
N ILE A 995 27.16 -14.29 16.09
CA ILE A 995 27.59 -14.42 17.48
C ILE A 995 26.42 -14.64 18.48
N GLY A 996 25.26 -15.14 18.04
CA GLY A 996 24.13 -15.48 18.92
C GLY A 996 23.39 -14.27 19.50
N THR A 997 23.31 -13.17 18.73
CA THR A 997 22.73 -11.90 19.19
C THR A 997 21.24 -12.03 19.55
N GLY A 998 20.48 -12.80 18.76
CA GLY A 998 19.06 -13.04 19.02
C GLY A 998 18.82 -13.75 20.36
N TYR A 999 19.57 -14.81 20.63
CA TYR A 999 19.50 -15.54 21.90
C TYR A 999 19.94 -14.67 23.10
N LEU A 1000 21.00 -13.87 22.95
CA LEU A 1000 21.43 -12.92 23.98
C LEU A 1000 20.29 -11.95 24.34
N VAL A 1001 19.65 -11.33 23.35
CA VAL A 1001 18.55 -10.38 23.57
C VAL A 1001 17.32 -11.04 24.20
N LEU A 1002 16.97 -12.27 23.79
CA LEU A 1002 15.88 -13.01 24.40
C LEU A 1002 16.14 -13.30 25.88
N LYS A 1003 17.39 -13.63 26.24
CA LYS A 1003 17.85 -13.81 27.62
C LYS A 1003 17.84 -12.49 28.40
N ASP A 1004 18.36 -11.40 27.83
CA ASP A 1004 18.34 -10.05 28.42
C ASP A 1004 16.92 -9.54 28.69
N LEU A 1005 15.95 -9.89 27.84
CA LEU A 1005 14.54 -9.57 28.04
C LEU A 1005 13.84 -10.53 29.03
N GLY A 1006 14.47 -11.63 29.43
CA GLY A 1006 13.90 -12.60 30.37
C GLY A 1006 12.92 -13.61 29.75
N PHE A 1007 12.95 -13.84 28.44
CA PHE A 1007 12.12 -14.86 27.81
C PHE A 1007 12.52 -16.28 28.25
N LYS A 1008 11.52 -17.13 28.49
CA LYS A 1008 11.74 -18.58 28.59
C LYS A 1008 11.91 -19.12 27.18
N VAL A 1009 13.15 -19.44 26.80
CA VAL A 1009 13.47 -20.06 25.50
C VAL A 1009 13.42 -21.58 25.65
N GLU A 1010 12.44 -22.23 25.02
CA GLU A 1010 12.34 -23.70 24.98
C GLU A 1010 13.34 -24.29 24.00
N LYS A 1011 13.51 -23.64 22.85
CA LYS A 1011 14.41 -24.10 21.79
C LYS A 1011 14.93 -22.93 20.98
N TYR A 1012 16.23 -22.93 20.72
CA TYR A 1012 16.87 -22.01 19.78
C TYR A 1012 17.74 -22.85 18.85
N VAL A 1013 17.33 -22.94 17.58
CA VAL A 1013 18.11 -23.61 16.53
C VAL A 1013 18.78 -22.53 15.70
N ALA A 1014 20.08 -22.67 15.44
CA ALA A 1014 20.88 -21.68 14.71
C ALA A 1014 21.59 -22.35 13.53
N SER A 1015 21.54 -21.71 12.36
CA SER A 1015 22.35 -22.08 11.20
C SER A 1015 23.39 -20.99 10.97
N GLU A 1016 24.66 -21.36 11.09
CA GLU A 1016 25.84 -20.53 10.88
C GLU A 1016 26.97 -21.42 10.34
N ILE A 1017 27.87 -20.84 9.54
CA ILE A 1017 29.02 -21.54 8.93
C ILE A 1017 30.37 -20.92 9.32
N ASP A 1018 30.35 -19.76 9.98
CA ASP A 1018 31.54 -19.04 10.46
C ASP A 1018 31.98 -19.61 11.82
N ASP A 1019 33.03 -20.44 11.85
CA ASP A 1019 33.53 -21.14 13.06
C ASP A 1019 33.87 -20.22 14.24
N GLU A 1020 34.32 -19.00 13.93
CA GLU A 1020 34.54 -17.92 14.91
C GLU A 1020 33.22 -17.54 15.60
N SER A 1021 32.18 -17.26 14.81
CA SER A 1021 30.84 -16.93 15.29
C SER A 1021 30.16 -18.08 16.05
N ILE A 1022 30.28 -19.32 15.54
CA ILE A 1022 29.80 -20.54 16.22
C ILE A 1022 30.50 -20.72 17.56
N THR A 1023 31.81 -20.46 17.62
CA THR A 1023 32.58 -20.53 18.87
C THR A 1023 32.11 -19.49 19.89
N VAL A 1024 31.92 -18.23 19.49
CA VAL A 1024 31.44 -17.16 20.38
C VAL A 1024 30.05 -17.49 20.93
N SER A 1025 29.11 -17.87 20.09
CA SER A 1025 27.74 -18.20 20.50
C SER A 1025 27.68 -19.43 21.42
N THR A 1026 28.44 -20.49 21.11
CA THR A 1026 28.48 -21.73 21.90
C THR A 1026 29.01 -21.50 23.32
N VAL A 1027 30.11 -20.74 23.46
CA VAL A 1027 30.75 -20.47 24.76
C VAL A 1027 29.87 -19.59 25.64
N ASN A 1028 29.36 -18.47 25.12
CA ASN A 1028 28.57 -17.51 25.90
C ASN A 1028 27.21 -18.06 26.36
N HIS A 1029 26.63 -18.99 25.60
CA HIS A 1029 25.29 -19.53 25.85
C HIS A 1029 25.30 -20.98 26.35
N ASN A 1030 26.46 -21.48 26.81
CA ASN A 1030 26.64 -22.80 27.43
C ASN A 1030 26.07 -23.96 26.59
N GLY A 1031 26.21 -23.90 25.27
CA GLY A 1031 25.68 -24.93 24.35
C GLY A 1031 24.15 -25.04 24.29
N LYS A 1032 23.40 -24.04 24.78
CA LYS A 1032 21.92 -24.01 24.68
C LYS A 1032 21.39 -23.71 23.27
N ILE A 1033 22.25 -23.17 22.41
CA ILE A 1033 21.97 -22.97 20.98
C ILE A 1033 22.25 -24.29 20.27
N ILE A 1034 21.21 -24.83 19.61
CA ILE A 1034 21.33 -26.04 18.78
C ILE A 1034 21.86 -25.60 17.42
N GLN A 1035 23.16 -25.70 17.23
CA GLN A 1035 23.79 -25.45 15.93
C GLN A 1035 23.40 -26.54 14.93
N VAL A 1036 23.10 -26.12 13.71
CA VAL A 1036 22.79 -26.98 12.56
C VAL A 1036 23.59 -26.54 11.34
N ASP A 1037 23.73 -27.44 10.37
CA ASP A 1037 24.44 -27.19 9.12
C ASP A 1037 23.90 -25.97 8.33
N ASP A 1038 24.64 -25.63 7.28
CA ASP A 1038 24.34 -24.59 6.30
C ASP A 1038 22.85 -24.52 5.91
N VAL A 1039 22.29 -23.30 5.90
CA VAL A 1039 20.88 -23.02 5.60
C VAL A 1039 20.38 -23.72 4.32
N ARG A 1040 21.25 -23.89 3.31
CA ARG A 1040 20.97 -24.53 2.02
C ARG A 1040 20.61 -26.01 2.15
N VAL A 1041 21.07 -26.71 3.20
CA VAL A 1041 20.72 -28.12 3.45
C VAL A 1041 19.52 -28.31 4.39
N ILE A 1042 18.94 -27.22 4.92
CA ILE A 1042 17.77 -27.30 5.79
C ILE A 1042 16.52 -27.63 4.97
N THR A 1043 15.94 -28.80 5.21
CA THR A 1043 14.73 -29.29 4.52
C THR A 1043 13.47 -29.13 5.39
N LYS A 1044 12.29 -29.26 4.78
CA LYS A 1044 11.01 -29.28 5.53
C LYS A 1044 10.98 -30.37 6.62
N ALA A 1045 11.57 -31.54 6.35
CA ALA A 1045 11.67 -32.63 7.33
C ALA A 1045 12.56 -32.25 8.54
N HIS A 1046 13.57 -31.40 8.35
CA HIS A 1046 14.36 -30.88 9.47
C HIS A 1046 13.52 -29.93 10.34
N ILE A 1047 12.78 -29.01 9.73
CA ILE A 1047 11.84 -28.12 10.44
C ILE A 1047 10.78 -28.92 11.22
N GLU A 1048 10.15 -29.91 10.59
CA GLU A 1048 9.17 -30.78 11.24
C GLU A 1048 9.76 -31.58 12.41
N LYS A 1049 11.01 -32.07 12.28
CA LYS A 1049 11.74 -32.79 13.33
C LYS A 1049 12.15 -31.89 14.50
N TRP A 1050 12.59 -30.66 14.22
CA TRP A 1050 12.96 -29.70 15.26
C TRP A 1050 11.72 -29.11 15.96
N GLY A 1051 10.55 -29.24 15.34
CA GLY A 1051 9.26 -28.81 15.85
C GLY A 1051 8.88 -27.42 15.32
N PRO A 1052 7.59 -27.05 15.39
CA PRO A 1052 7.14 -25.76 14.90
C PRO A 1052 7.82 -24.63 15.68
N PHE A 1053 8.44 -23.68 14.97
CA PHE A 1053 9.03 -22.48 15.57
C PHE A 1053 8.01 -21.34 15.58
N ASP A 1054 8.16 -20.44 16.54
CA ASP A 1054 7.25 -19.31 16.77
C ASP A 1054 7.89 -17.96 16.39
N LEU A 1055 9.21 -17.94 16.22
CA LEU A 1055 9.99 -16.83 15.70
C LEU A 1055 11.03 -17.34 14.68
N LEU A 1056 11.05 -16.76 13.48
CA LEU A 1056 12.12 -16.92 12.47
C LEU A 1056 12.91 -15.62 12.34
N ILE A 1057 14.22 -15.65 12.56
CA ILE A 1057 15.07 -14.46 12.44
C ILE A 1057 16.28 -14.71 11.52
N GLY A 1058 16.78 -13.67 10.86
CA GLY A 1058 18.06 -13.76 10.17
C GLY A 1058 18.49 -12.49 9.42
N GLY A 1059 19.80 -12.35 9.21
CA GLY A 1059 20.38 -11.27 8.41
C GLY A 1059 21.40 -11.86 7.44
N SER A 1060 21.04 -11.97 6.15
CA SER A 1060 21.93 -12.59 5.16
C SER A 1060 23.15 -11.71 4.85
N PRO A 1061 24.31 -12.29 4.50
CA PRO A 1061 25.54 -11.53 4.26
C PRO A 1061 25.37 -10.42 3.21
N CYS A 1062 25.51 -9.17 3.66
CA CYS A 1062 25.22 -7.97 2.87
C CYS A 1062 26.29 -7.62 1.81
N ASN A 1063 27.39 -8.37 1.73
CA ASN A 1063 28.55 -8.04 0.89
C ASN A 1063 28.20 -7.85 -0.59
N ASP A 1064 27.38 -8.73 -1.15
CA ASP A 1064 26.94 -8.66 -2.55
C ASP A 1064 25.71 -7.77 -2.77
N LEU A 1065 25.04 -7.33 -1.70
CA LEU A 1065 23.90 -6.42 -1.77
C LEU A 1065 24.33 -4.94 -1.65
N SER A 1066 25.44 -4.68 -0.96
CA SER A 1066 25.81 -3.32 -0.60
C SER A 1066 26.48 -2.55 -1.74
N ILE A 1067 25.97 -1.34 -2.03
CA ILE A 1067 26.50 -0.43 -3.06
C ILE A 1067 27.96 -0.05 -2.77
N VAL A 1068 28.37 0.01 -1.49
CA VAL A 1068 29.75 0.35 -1.09
C VAL A 1068 30.77 -0.74 -1.43
N ASN A 1069 30.33 -1.89 -1.95
CA ASN A 1069 31.19 -2.91 -2.53
C ASN A 1069 31.23 -2.76 -4.07
N PRO A 1070 32.39 -2.40 -4.67
CA PRO A 1070 32.52 -2.38 -6.12
C PRO A 1070 32.35 -3.75 -6.76
N ALA A 1071 32.75 -4.83 -6.08
CA ALA A 1071 32.70 -6.21 -6.56
C ALA A 1071 31.36 -6.92 -6.24
N ARG A 1072 30.29 -6.16 -5.99
CA ARG A 1072 28.96 -6.67 -5.63
C ARG A 1072 28.32 -7.46 -6.78
N LYS A 1073 27.66 -8.57 -6.45
CA LYS A 1073 26.94 -9.42 -7.43
C LYS A 1073 25.41 -9.25 -7.41
N GLY A 1074 24.85 -8.47 -6.49
CA GLY A 1074 23.42 -8.22 -6.36
C GLY A 1074 22.64 -9.38 -5.72
N LEU A 1075 21.30 -9.25 -5.67
CA LEU A 1075 20.42 -10.19 -4.96
C LEU A 1075 20.41 -11.63 -5.53
N PHE A 1076 20.56 -11.78 -6.85
CA PHE A 1076 20.39 -13.07 -7.53
C PHE A 1076 21.69 -13.89 -7.64
N GLU A 1077 22.84 -13.31 -7.30
CA GLU A 1077 24.14 -13.96 -7.38
C GLU A 1077 24.88 -13.88 -6.03
N GLY A 1078 26.17 -14.29 -6.03
CA GLY A 1078 27.04 -14.17 -4.85
C GLY A 1078 26.44 -14.71 -3.55
N THR A 1079 26.64 -13.99 -2.45
CA THR A 1079 25.97 -14.21 -1.16
C THR A 1079 24.56 -13.62 -1.10
N GLY A 1080 24.19 -12.72 -2.02
CA GLY A 1080 22.84 -12.12 -2.10
C GLY A 1080 21.75 -13.19 -2.17
N ARG A 1081 22.02 -14.28 -2.91
CA ARG A 1081 21.12 -15.44 -3.04
C ARG A 1081 20.65 -16.06 -1.72
N LEU A 1082 21.40 -15.87 -0.63
CA LEU A 1082 21.06 -16.43 0.70
C LEU A 1082 19.79 -15.80 1.28
N PHE A 1083 19.34 -14.64 0.77
CA PHE A 1083 17.99 -14.14 1.01
C PHE A 1083 16.90 -15.15 0.59
N PHE A 1084 17.06 -15.84 -0.54
CA PHE A 1084 16.08 -16.81 -1.01
C PHE A 1084 16.01 -18.06 -0.13
N GLU A 1085 17.09 -18.41 0.59
CA GLU A 1085 17.07 -19.48 1.58
C GLU A 1085 16.28 -19.09 2.83
N TYR A 1086 16.42 -17.84 3.29
CA TYR A 1086 15.55 -17.27 4.33
C TYR A 1086 14.08 -17.29 3.89
N TYR A 1087 13.78 -16.79 2.69
CA TYR A 1087 12.42 -16.76 2.13
C TYR A 1087 11.81 -18.17 1.96
N ARG A 1088 12.61 -19.13 1.48
CA ARG A 1088 12.21 -20.55 1.34
C ARG A 1088 11.81 -21.15 2.70
N LEU A 1089 12.61 -20.91 3.74
CA LEU A 1089 12.31 -21.42 5.08
C LEU A 1089 11.13 -20.68 5.74
N LEU A 1090 11.00 -19.36 5.53
CA LEU A 1090 9.83 -18.57 5.93
C LEU A 1090 8.54 -19.17 5.36
N ASN A 1091 8.49 -19.45 4.05
CA ASN A 1091 7.31 -20.05 3.41
C ASN A 1091 7.03 -21.50 3.85
N ILE A 1092 8.06 -22.26 4.27
CA ILE A 1092 7.87 -23.59 4.87
C ILE A 1092 7.28 -23.49 6.29
N MET A 1093 7.55 -22.40 7.00
CA MET A 1093 7.21 -22.21 8.41
C MET A 1093 5.98 -21.36 8.66
N LYS A 1094 5.57 -20.51 7.70
CA LYS A 1094 4.31 -19.74 7.73
C LYS A 1094 3.15 -20.68 8.10
N PRO A 1095 2.42 -20.44 9.20
CA PRO A 1095 1.23 -21.22 9.55
C PRO A 1095 0.17 -21.10 8.45
N LYS A 1096 -0.73 -22.07 8.41
CA LYS A 1096 -1.96 -21.95 7.61
C LYS A 1096 -2.89 -20.90 8.23
N ASP A 1097 -3.82 -20.39 7.42
CA ASP A 1097 -4.77 -19.35 7.86
C ASP A 1097 -5.65 -19.81 9.05
N ASP A 1098 -5.90 -21.11 9.17
CA ASP A 1098 -6.68 -21.74 10.25
C ASP A 1098 -5.88 -22.03 11.54
N ASP A 1099 -4.54 -22.04 11.52
CA ASP A 1099 -3.72 -22.22 12.73
C ASP A 1099 -3.75 -20.94 13.57
N PRO A 1100 -4.30 -20.92 14.81
CA PRO A 1100 -4.36 -19.72 15.65
C PRO A 1100 -3.03 -19.32 16.28
N ARG A 1101 -1.98 -20.16 16.14
CA ARG A 1101 -0.68 -19.96 16.78
C ARG A 1101 0.04 -18.70 16.25
N PRO A 1102 0.47 -17.77 17.13
CA PRO A 1102 1.32 -16.66 16.73
C PRO A 1102 2.63 -17.16 16.12
N PHE A 1103 2.95 -16.61 14.94
CA PHE A 1103 4.19 -16.83 14.25
C PHE A 1103 4.78 -15.50 13.78
N PHE A 1104 5.98 -15.23 14.25
CA PHE A 1104 6.69 -13.99 14.00
C PHE A 1104 7.92 -14.24 13.14
N TRP A 1105 8.33 -13.23 12.38
CA TRP A 1105 9.55 -13.28 11.61
C TRP A 1105 10.21 -11.90 11.47
N LEU A 1106 11.53 -11.89 11.33
CA LEU A 1106 12.35 -10.69 11.18
C LEU A 1106 13.54 -10.95 10.25
N PHE A 1107 13.60 -10.23 9.13
CA PHE A 1107 14.75 -10.19 8.22
C PHE A 1107 15.44 -8.82 8.31
N GLU A 1108 16.77 -8.82 8.41
CA GLU A 1108 17.59 -7.60 8.48
C GLU A 1108 18.56 -7.50 7.30
N ASN A 1109 18.81 -6.27 6.83
CA ASN A 1109 19.90 -5.99 5.91
C ASN A 1109 20.32 -4.51 5.87
N VAL A 1110 21.40 -4.20 5.13
CA VAL A 1110 21.98 -2.85 5.01
C VAL A 1110 21.09 -1.86 4.26
N VAL A 1111 21.13 -0.59 4.66
CA VAL A 1111 20.39 0.49 3.98
C VAL A 1111 20.97 0.82 2.61
N PHE A 1112 22.30 0.82 2.50
CA PHE A 1112 23.03 1.08 1.26
C PHE A 1112 23.06 -0.16 0.36
N MET A 1113 21.87 -0.64 -0.04
CA MET A 1113 21.67 -1.65 -1.08
C MET A 1113 21.03 -1.02 -2.33
N ASN A 1114 21.14 -1.70 -3.47
CA ASN A 1114 20.49 -1.25 -4.70
C ASN A 1114 18.97 -1.12 -4.50
N THR A 1115 18.37 -0.01 -4.96
CA THR A 1115 16.91 0.23 -4.92
C THR A 1115 16.12 -0.92 -5.53
N LYS A 1116 16.63 -1.52 -6.62
CA LYS A 1116 16.01 -2.71 -7.22
C LYS A 1116 16.01 -3.91 -6.28
N ASP A 1117 17.16 -4.23 -5.67
CA ASP A 1117 17.28 -5.35 -4.72
C ASP A 1117 16.37 -5.11 -3.49
N LYS A 1118 16.26 -3.86 -3.00
CA LYS A 1118 15.33 -3.47 -1.93
C LYS A 1118 13.87 -3.75 -2.33
N VAL A 1119 13.45 -3.28 -3.50
CA VAL A 1119 12.07 -3.45 -4.01
C VAL A 1119 11.76 -4.93 -4.23
N ASP A 1120 12.69 -5.71 -4.78
CA ASP A 1120 12.51 -7.15 -4.96
C ASP A 1120 12.41 -7.88 -3.61
N ILE A 1121 13.23 -7.53 -2.60
CA ILE A 1121 13.08 -8.04 -1.22
C ILE A 1121 11.69 -7.68 -0.66
N CYS A 1122 11.20 -6.44 -0.83
CA CYS A 1122 9.84 -6.04 -0.41
C CYS A 1122 8.77 -6.90 -1.07
N ARG A 1123 8.87 -7.15 -2.39
CA ARG A 1123 7.93 -7.98 -3.17
C ARG A 1123 7.92 -9.43 -2.68
N PHE A 1124 9.08 -10.03 -2.45
CA PHE A 1124 9.17 -11.41 -1.95
C PHE A 1124 8.63 -11.54 -0.52
N LEU A 1125 8.93 -10.59 0.36
CA LEU A 1125 8.48 -10.61 1.75
C LEU A 1125 7.04 -10.09 1.96
N GLU A 1126 6.45 -9.48 0.93
CA GLU A 1126 5.11 -8.88 0.94
C GLU A 1126 4.98 -7.72 1.96
N CYS A 1127 6.09 -7.02 2.27
CA CYS A 1127 6.09 -5.88 3.18
C CYS A 1127 7.21 -4.87 2.90
N ASN A 1128 7.03 -3.63 3.35
CA ASN A 1128 8.06 -2.59 3.34
C ASN A 1128 8.96 -2.67 4.58
N PRO A 1129 10.26 -2.29 4.49
CA PRO A 1129 11.18 -2.30 5.62
C PRO A 1129 10.97 -1.10 6.54
N VAL A 1130 11.24 -1.31 7.82
CA VAL A 1130 11.45 -0.24 8.79
C VAL A 1130 12.92 0.15 8.82
N LEU A 1131 13.20 1.45 8.68
CA LEU A 1131 14.54 2.00 8.83
C LEU A 1131 14.83 2.27 10.31
N VAL A 1132 15.84 1.60 10.88
CA VAL A 1132 16.28 1.84 12.27
C VAL A 1132 17.78 2.08 12.30
N ASP A 1133 18.21 3.20 12.89
CA ASP A 1133 19.63 3.52 13.14
C ASP A 1133 19.97 3.39 14.62
N ALA A 1134 20.98 2.59 14.91
CA ALA A 1134 21.53 2.40 16.24
C ALA A 1134 22.09 3.71 16.86
N VAL A 1135 22.33 4.78 16.10
CA VAL A 1135 22.84 6.05 16.65
C VAL A 1135 21.92 6.66 17.74
N LYS A 1136 20.62 6.32 17.69
CA LYS A 1136 19.61 6.74 18.68
C LYS A 1136 19.75 6.03 20.04
N VAL A 1137 20.48 4.90 20.10
CA VAL A 1137 20.62 4.01 21.28
C VAL A 1137 22.06 3.50 21.50
N SER A 1138 23.03 4.05 20.79
CA SER A 1138 24.44 3.68 20.84
C SER A 1138 25.30 4.84 20.33
N PRO A 1139 26.63 4.82 20.48
CA PRO A 1139 27.48 5.91 20.02
C PRO A 1139 27.92 5.71 18.56
N ALA A 1140 27.30 4.81 17.79
CA ALA A 1140 27.69 4.50 16.42
C ALA A 1140 26.51 4.63 15.45
N HIS A 1141 26.77 5.20 14.27
CA HIS A 1141 25.86 5.08 13.13
C HIS A 1141 25.82 3.63 12.64
N ARG A 1142 24.62 3.05 12.55
CA ARG A 1142 24.37 1.71 12.02
C ARG A 1142 22.93 1.60 11.53
N ALA A 1143 22.56 2.44 10.58
CA ALA A 1143 21.27 2.37 9.90
C ALA A 1143 21.10 1.00 9.20
N ARG A 1144 19.94 0.37 9.41
CA ARG A 1144 19.53 -0.94 8.84
C ARG A 1144 18.06 -0.94 8.47
N TYR A 1145 17.73 -1.76 7.45
CA TYR A 1145 16.37 -2.10 7.08
C TYR A 1145 15.94 -3.39 7.80
N PHE A 1146 14.74 -3.36 8.36
CA PHE A 1146 14.12 -4.50 9.03
C PHE A 1146 12.75 -4.79 8.40
N TRP A 1147 12.62 -5.96 7.77
CA TRP A 1147 11.34 -6.49 7.28
C TRP A 1147 10.81 -7.50 8.30
N GLY A 1148 9.51 -7.50 8.58
CA GLY A 1148 8.94 -8.42 9.55
C GLY A 1148 7.50 -8.11 9.92
N ASN A 1149 6.93 -8.99 10.75
CA ASN A 1149 5.59 -8.84 11.32
C ASN A 1149 5.62 -8.70 12.86
N LEU A 1150 6.74 -8.26 13.44
CA LEU A 1150 6.79 -7.95 14.87
C LEU A 1150 5.87 -6.76 15.16
N PRO A 1151 5.07 -6.78 16.25
CA PRO A 1151 4.18 -5.67 16.55
C PRO A 1151 4.93 -4.36 16.80
N GLY A 1152 4.51 -3.28 16.15
CA GLY A 1152 5.04 -1.94 16.43
C GLY A 1152 6.51 -1.73 16.07
N MET A 1153 7.05 -2.40 15.05
CA MET A 1153 8.41 -2.14 14.56
C MET A 1153 8.66 -0.67 14.22
N ASN A 1154 7.64 0.05 13.72
CA ASN A 1154 7.72 1.47 13.35
C ASN A 1154 7.75 2.43 14.54
N ARG A 1155 7.53 1.96 15.78
CA ARG A 1155 7.44 2.85 16.95
C ARG A 1155 8.77 3.56 17.21
N PRO A 1156 8.79 4.77 17.79
CA PRO A 1156 10.03 5.50 18.03
C PRO A 1156 11.04 4.69 18.84
N ILE A 1157 12.25 4.52 18.31
CA ILE A 1157 13.39 4.00 19.06
C ILE A 1157 14.02 5.12 19.89
N VAL A 1158 14.19 4.86 21.17
CA VAL A 1158 14.66 5.81 22.19
C VAL A 1158 15.49 5.05 23.21
N ALA A 1159 16.54 5.69 23.71
CA ALA A 1159 17.48 5.12 24.66
C ALA A 1159 16.87 4.78 26.02
N SER A 1160 17.29 3.64 26.57
CA SER A 1160 17.21 3.33 28.00
C SER A 1160 18.36 4.01 28.76
N GLN A 1161 18.22 4.18 30.08
CA GLN A 1161 19.29 4.70 30.96
C GLN A 1161 20.58 3.85 30.91
N LYS A 1162 20.51 2.60 30.44
CA LYS A 1162 21.68 1.75 30.20
C LYS A 1162 22.42 2.00 28.89
N ASP A 1163 21.73 2.54 27.89
CA ASP A 1163 22.26 2.66 26.54
C ASP A 1163 23.31 3.76 26.48
N LYS A 1164 24.48 3.45 25.92
CA LYS A 1164 25.63 4.36 25.91
C LYS A 1164 25.56 5.27 24.70
N LEU A 1165 25.11 6.51 24.90
CA LEU A 1165 24.92 7.45 23.79
C LEU A 1165 26.20 8.12 23.34
N ASN A 1166 27.13 8.39 24.26
CA ASN A 1166 28.39 9.06 23.94
C ASN A 1166 29.55 8.06 23.88
N LEU A 1167 30.46 8.19 22.91
CA LEU A 1167 31.62 7.32 22.76
C LEU A 1167 32.45 7.24 24.04
N GLN A 1168 32.61 8.37 24.74
CA GLN A 1168 33.35 8.50 25.99
C GLN A 1168 32.86 7.54 27.09
N GLU A 1169 31.57 7.19 27.11
CA GLU A 1169 31.00 6.26 28.08
C GLU A 1169 31.31 4.78 27.78
N CYS A 1170 31.77 4.49 26.56
CA CYS A 1170 32.22 3.15 26.15
C CYS A 1170 33.72 2.94 26.41
N LEU A 1171 34.52 4.00 26.46
CA LEU A 1171 35.98 3.90 26.58
C LEU A 1171 36.42 3.32 27.94
N GLU A 1172 37.64 2.77 27.98
CA GLU A 1172 38.30 2.42 29.24
C GLU A 1172 38.93 3.65 29.93
N THR A 1173 39.19 3.55 31.24
CA THR A 1173 39.70 4.67 32.04
C THR A 1173 41.04 5.20 31.54
N GLY A 1174 41.21 6.53 31.50
CA GLY A 1174 42.42 7.20 31.00
C GLY A 1174 42.45 7.44 29.48
N ARG A 1175 41.34 7.18 28.79
CA ARG A 1175 41.18 7.37 27.34
C ARG A 1175 40.10 8.42 27.06
N THR A 1176 40.36 9.31 26.12
CA THR A 1176 39.49 10.44 25.78
C THR A 1176 38.95 10.31 24.36
N ALA A 1177 37.64 10.40 24.20
CA ALA A 1177 36.97 10.38 22.90
C ALA A 1177 37.21 11.71 22.16
N LYS A 1178 37.63 11.64 20.89
CA LYS A 1178 37.71 12.81 19.99
C LYS A 1178 36.38 13.15 19.33
N TYR A 1179 35.45 12.21 19.30
CA TYR A 1179 34.13 12.33 18.66
C TYR A 1179 33.04 11.84 19.61
N VAL A 1180 31.86 12.48 19.58
CA VAL A 1180 30.70 12.06 20.38
C VAL A 1180 30.10 10.76 19.86
N LYS A 1181 30.02 10.64 18.53
CA LYS A 1181 29.54 9.47 17.78
C LYS A 1181 30.63 9.02 16.79
N VAL A 1182 30.65 7.74 16.46
CA VAL A 1182 31.51 7.17 15.40
C VAL A 1182 30.67 6.77 14.18
N ARG A 1183 31.28 6.81 13.00
CA ARG A 1183 30.68 6.25 11.77
C ARG A 1183 30.54 4.73 11.84
N THR A 1184 29.86 4.16 10.83
CA THR A 1184 29.56 2.72 10.73
C THR A 1184 30.81 1.84 10.81
N ILE A 1185 30.96 1.11 11.92
CA ILE A 1185 32.00 0.09 12.10
C ILE A 1185 31.60 -1.17 11.33
N THR A 1186 32.52 -1.67 10.50
CA THR A 1186 32.35 -2.85 9.64
C THR A 1186 33.44 -3.88 9.91
N THR A 1187 33.50 -4.93 9.09
CA THR A 1187 34.53 -5.97 9.13
C THR A 1187 35.93 -5.47 8.71
N ARG A 1188 36.05 -4.28 8.10
CA ARG A 1188 37.33 -3.70 7.66
C ARG A 1188 38.01 -2.93 8.78
N SER A 1189 39.29 -3.18 9.04
CA SER A 1189 40.07 -2.55 10.13
C SER A 1189 39.96 -1.01 10.14
N ASN A 1190 40.06 -0.37 8.97
CA ASN A 1190 40.02 1.09 8.82
C ASN A 1190 38.65 1.72 9.13
N SER A 1191 37.55 0.96 9.19
CA SER A 1191 36.22 1.52 9.52
C SER A 1191 36.16 2.15 10.91
N THR A 1192 37.08 1.78 11.80
CA THR A 1192 37.20 2.34 13.16
C THR A 1192 37.82 3.74 13.18
N LYS A 1193 38.62 4.10 12.18
CA LYS A 1193 39.15 5.46 11.96
C LYS A 1193 38.03 6.41 11.52
N GLN A 1194 38.28 7.71 11.40
CA GLN A 1194 37.28 8.76 11.10
C GLN A 1194 37.83 9.78 10.08
N GLY A 1195 36.94 10.61 9.52
CA GLY A 1195 37.25 11.60 8.47
C GLY A 1195 37.25 11.03 7.05
N ASN A 1196 37.30 11.91 6.04
CA ASN A 1196 37.05 11.58 4.63
C ASN A 1196 38.04 10.58 4.02
N ASN A 1197 39.26 10.48 4.57
CA ASN A 1197 40.34 9.61 4.07
C ASN A 1197 40.76 8.51 5.07
N ASP A 1198 39.94 8.17 6.07
CA ASP A 1198 40.26 7.19 7.12
C ASP A 1198 41.55 7.54 7.92
N GLN A 1199 41.91 8.82 8.05
CA GLN A 1199 43.20 9.23 8.62
C GLN A 1199 43.18 9.40 10.14
N HIS A 1200 42.04 9.73 10.75
CA HIS A 1200 41.99 10.11 12.17
C HIS A 1200 41.56 8.96 13.07
N PHE A 1201 42.23 8.78 14.21
CA PHE A 1201 41.77 7.84 15.22
C PHE A 1201 40.68 8.48 16.11
N PRO A 1202 39.64 7.72 16.53
CA PRO A 1202 38.52 8.28 17.28
C PRO A 1202 38.82 8.55 18.77
N VAL A 1203 39.95 8.07 19.29
CA VAL A 1203 40.34 8.14 20.69
C VAL A 1203 41.75 8.73 20.81
N SER A 1204 42.00 9.41 21.93
CA SER A 1204 43.36 9.75 22.38
C SER A 1204 43.65 9.14 23.75
N MET A 1205 44.88 8.70 23.94
CA MET A 1205 45.41 8.24 25.22
C MET A 1205 46.74 8.96 25.47
N ASN A 1206 46.85 9.65 26.61
CA ASN A 1206 48.03 10.43 27.01
C ASN A 1206 48.51 11.42 25.91
N GLY A 1207 47.57 12.05 25.19
CA GLY A 1207 47.86 13.01 24.11
C GLY A 1207 48.31 12.39 22.77
N LYS A 1208 48.37 11.06 22.67
CA LYS A 1208 48.62 10.34 21.40
C LYS A 1208 47.32 9.77 20.84
N ASP A 1209 47.28 9.55 19.53
CA ASP A 1209 46.16 8.93 18.83
C ASP A 1209 46.13 7.40 19.04
N ASP A 1210 44.94 6.84 19.31
CA ASP A 1210 44.76 5.38 19.42
C ASP A 1210 43.40 4.92 18.89
N GLY A 1211 43.35 3.70 18.38
CA GLY A 1211 42.13 3.06 17.89
C GLY A 1211 41.26 2.48 19.00
N LEU A 1212 40.02 2.17 18.64
CA LEU A 1212 39.08 1.48 19.55
C LEU A 1212 39.61 0.09 19.93
N TRP A 1213 39.54 -0.22 21.22
CA TRP A 1213 39.81 -1.56 21.73
C TRP A 1213 38.58 -2.46 21.56
N ILE A 1214 38.78 -3.78 21.49
CA ILE A 1214 37.65 -4.71 21.25
C ILE A 1214 36.59 -4.63 22.37
N THR A 1215 37.01 -4.45 23.62
CA THR A 1215 36.09 -4.26 24.75
C THR A 1215 35.29 -2.96 24.68
N GLU A 1216 35.81 -1.95 23.97
CA GLU A 1216 35.10 -0.70 23.66
C GLU A 1216 34.12 -0.93 22.51
N LEU A 1217 34.51 -1.68 21.46
CA LEU A 1217 33.63 -2.09 20.36
C LEU A 1217 32.45 -2.95 20.84
N GLU A 1218 32.68 -3.90 21.75
CA GLU A 1218 31.62 -4.72 22.37
C GLU A 1218 30.55 -3.81 23.03
N LYS A 1219 30.98 -2.84 23.86
CA LYS A 1219 30.08 -1.86 24.48
C LYS A 1219 29.36 -0.97 23.47
N ILE A 1220 30.04 -0.52 22.42
CA ILE A 1220 29.46 0.31 21.34
C ILE A 1220 28.33 -0.43 20.62
N PHE A 1221 28.47 -1.74 20.41
CA PHE A 1221 27.43 -2.59 19.80
C PHE A 1221 26.35 -3.04 20.82
N GLY A 1222 26.56 -2.78 22.11
CA GLY A 1222 25.67 -3.13 23.22
C GLY A 1222 25.88 -4.54 23.79
N PHE A 1223 26.97 -5.22 23.43
CA PHE A 1223 27.34 -6.51 24.01
C PHE A 1223 27.98 -6.35 25.40
N PRO A 1224 27.88 -7.38 26.27
CA PRO A 1224 28.69 -7.46 27.48
C PRO A 1224 30.19 -7.31 27.19
N LYS A 1225 30.93 -6.68 28.10
CA LYS A 1225 32.41 -6.63 28.03
C LYS A 1225 32.95 -8.06 28.07
N HIS A 1226 33.91 -8.36 27.20
CA HIS A 1226 34.51 -9.68 26.95
C HIS A 1226 33.61 -10.71 26.24
N TYR A 1227 32.49 -10.30 25.63
CA TYR A 1227 31.59 -11.24 24.93
C TYR A 1227 32.29 -12.00 23.77
N THR A 1228 33.23 -11.38 23.06
CA THR A 1228 33.98 -12.05 21.98
C THR A 1228 35.33 -12.61 22.44
N ASP A 1229 35.60 -12.65 23.75
CA ASP A 1229 36.88 -13.02 24.35
C ASP A 1229 37.00 -14.54 24.55
N VAL A 1230 37.00 -15.28 23.44
CA VAL A 1230 36.89 -16.75 23.42
C VAL A 1230 38.02 -17.39 22.61
N LYS A 1231 38.43 -18.60 23.02
CA LYS A 1231 39.43 -19.48 22.34
C LYS A 1231 40.63 -18.75 21.68
N ASN A 1232 41.22 -17.76 22.36
CA ASN A 1232 42.37 -16.99 21.85
C ASN A 1232 42.14 -16.28 20.50
N MET A 1233 40.90 -15.92 20.14
CA MET A 1233 40.61 -15.16 18.92
C MET A 1233 41.37 -13.83 18.87
N GLY A 1234 42.10 -13.60 17.77
CA GLY A 1234 42.86 -12.38 17.55
C GLY A 1234 41.99 -11.14 17.38
N ARG A 1235 42.59 -9.95 17.55
CA ARG A 1235 41.89 -8.64 17.46
C ARG A 1235 41.04 -8.50 16.18
N LEU A 1236 41.59 -8.89 15.03
CA LEU A 1236 40.91 -8.77 13.73
C LEU A 1236 39.71 -9.72 13.60
N GLN A 1237 39.83 -10.95 14.11
CA GLN A 1237 38.75 -11.95 14.13
C GLN A 1237 37.56 -11.44 14.96
N ARG A 1238 37.85 -10.98 16.19
CA ARG A 1238 36.86 -10.35 17.07
C ARG A 1238 36.20 -9.11 16.45
N GLN A 1239 36.96 -8.27 15.75
CA GLN A 1239 36.39 -7.14 15.01
C GLN A 1239 35.49 -7.60 13.84
N LYS A 1240 35.88 -8.64 13.08
CA LYS A 1240 35.07 -9.17 11.97
C LYS A 1240 33.71 -9.66 12.48
N VAL A 1241 33.67 -10.49 13.53
CA VAL A 1241 32.40 -11.03 14.03
C VAL A 1241 31.50 -9.94 14.65
N LEU A 1242 32.07 -8.96 15.35
CA LEU A 1242 31.33 -7.76 15.80
C LEU A 1242 30.80 -6.95 14.60
N GLY A 1243 31.63 -6.70 13.58
CA GLY A 1243 31.26 -5.96 12.38
C GLY A 1243 30.08 -6.57 11.61
N LYS A 1244 29.95 -7.91 11.63
CA LYS A 1244 28.79 -8.66 11.09
C LYS A 1244 27.54 -8.58 11.99
N SER A 1245 27.71 -8.55 13.31
CA SER A 1245 26.62 -8.67 14.29
C SER A 1245 25.56 -7.56 14.26
N TRP A 1246 24.40 -7.81 14.88
CA TRP A 1246 23.38 -6.78 15.12
C TRP A 1246 23.73 -5.89 16.31
N SER A 1247 23.14 -4.68 16.34
CA SER A 1247 23.16 -3.84 17.54
C SER A 1247 22.18 -4.40 18.58
N VAL A 1248 22.70 -4.80 19.74
CA VAL A 1248 21.92 -5.38 20.84
C VAL A 1248 20.72 -4.50 21.25
N PRO A 1249 20.85 -3.18 21.49
CA PRO A 1249 19.69 -2.36 21.87
C PRO A 1249 18.63 -2.22 20.76
N VAL A 1250 19.02 -2.27 19.48
CA VAL A 1250 18.06 -2.25 18.36
C VAL A 1250 17.22 -3.53 18.33
N ILE A 1251 17.85 -4.70 18.49
CA ILE A 1251 17.13 -5.98 18.54
C ILE A 1251 16.31 -6.10 19.83
N ARG A 1252 16.82 -5.57 20.96
CA ARG A 1252 16.06 -5.46 22.23
C ARG A 1252 14.79 -4.63 22.04
N HIS A 1253 14.87 -3.52 21.32
CA HIS A 1253 13.71 -2.71 20.95
C HIS A 1253 12.72 -3.52 20.07
N LEU A 1254 13.18 -4.22 19.03
CA LEU A 1254 12.31 -4.96 18.12
C LEU A 1254 11.64 -6.19 18.78
N PHE A 1255 12.33 -6.89 19.69
CA PHE A 1255 11.80 -8.09 20.36
C PHE A 1255 10.95 -7.80 21.60
N ALA A 1256 11.06 -6.61 22.21
CA ALA A 1256 10.32 -6.26 23.43
C ALA A 1256 8.78 -6.51 23.38
N PRO A 1257 8.06 -6.24 22.26
CA PRO A 1257 6.62 -6.51 22.15
C PRO A 1257 6.24 -8.01 22.22
N LEU A 1258 7.18 -8.92 21.93
CA LEU A 1258 6.95 -10.37 22.01
C LEU A 1258 6.63 -10.85 23.45
N LYS A 1259 6.92 -10.03 24.46
CA LYS A 1259 6.54 -10.29 25.87
C LYS A 1259 5.04 -10.41 26.08
N ASP A 1260 4.21 -9.88 25.17
CA ASP A 1260 2.76 -10.05 25.26
C ASP A 1260 2.25 -11.40 24.71
N TYR A 1261 3.15 -12.25 24.18
CA TYR A 1261 2.82 -13.54 23.57
C TYR A 1261 3.50 -14.74 24.25
N PHE A 1262 4.74 -14.57 24.72
CA PHE A 1262 5.56 -15.68 25.23
C PHE A 1262 5.90 -15.55 26.71
N ALA A 1263 6.19 -16.70 27.32
CA ALA A 1263 6.47 -16.79 28.76
C ALA A 1263 7.78 -16.09 29.10
N CYS A 1264 7.80 -15.41 30.26
CA CYS A 1264 8.97 -14.72 30.79
C CYS A 1264 9.26 -15.21 32.22
N ASP A 1265 10.53 -15.26 32.59
CA ASP A 1265 11.00 -15.36 33.97
C ASP A 1265 11.32 -13.95 34.50
N PRO A 1266 11.05 -13.66 35.79
CA PRO A 1266 11.55 -12.44 36.41
C PRO A 1266 13.09 -12.48 36.46
N LEU A 1267 13.72 -11.41 36.00
CA LEU A 1267 15.18 -11.28 36.02
C LEU A 1267 15.66 -11.04 37.46
N LYS A 1268 16.85 -11.55 37.80
CA LYS A 1268 17.36 -11.62 39.19
C LYS A 1268 18.28 -10.48 39.57
#